data_AF-A0A812NFT2-F1
#
_entry.id   AF-A0A812NFT2-F1
#
_cell.length_a   1.000
_cell.length_b   1.000
_cell.length_c   1.000
_cell.angle_alpha   90.00
_cell.angle_beta   90.00
_cell.angle_gamma   90.00
#
_symmetry.space_group_name_H-M   'P 1'
#
loop_
_entity.id
_entity.type
_entity.pdbx_description
1 polymer ?
#
loop_
_entity_poly.entity_id
_entity_poly.type
_entity_poly.pdbx_seq_one_letter_code
_entity_poly.pdbx_strand_id
1 'polypeptide(L)'
;MVESDDPAIQPSQRELKRAEKRGKAICQLHDVTNLRWQNTHRSAKKQIKQGHWQRFLQHRGGIPSEEVTSCPECVTLLKETGEDRAEDMQLPDRYAIPNNGKTKRGRPKKGEERKMDWKAWLVQHRPNEYEIFTKDVVVKSRQKGTTKQEKDVPHLRCIRCGGEFRVQRDTNMIALHVHESSKMHQKSMGPEACLAPVPVPISHPCTGINLMDKDQTNPDSLCGQMRDGFLHWACLNCPDLTNNKATMSIEVRLTDQQGVILQDKQCQEKGHKIEGDKAACQRCKRLPDVLSLAQGVAKMLYRISLVDLMTLSMQNNRQAMKDFWQGVRKSPWCRFAPYDMDAEMADMSFQQLFRRCQQVVQGVDKSLRNAAFHAWVSNRMSWITPGSLPDPEVASSVENCAMELVNDKSVLDGKLAQMVKSGVLEADPAARVLVAALVQKADRISRGLKRTGSSSVDGVDEHLLQQVLFRLYRGMSKKEALQTFGISKNAVSAKRMLQLDFLPSFFCPSADVLQSNSSSVLGHLRVLDTRHYALLWDDTVFAQDYSLMYGLRETPIIIGGAHPDASCVLPLSDGSLPELRKESLAQVCLSFLVKRLDRRDGTFDVRMVPRRLKQITGQAQLQMCGETLLALAESNGDKPPLIVAFDNHPGHNLVNCTLLGVHSDLAGVPFFEKGEVLSHPLIFPVAGYFICLLTVAHAAGEAGQNWDRLALAKPTCRNLISLAVHGILRVAWWPSTLQAPFEPQWAQEDAAEHHFSRTKRGAAGAASLSHGIWGTVREHLENFHRGFEDREVRTFEGMSQEECIQLSRKALHGALEFFSMCSLRLSVEQAYAMLKTWWDEGAGTCPDSSPAHAELDEQDEYLLDMEVDETDPMASSDQPLEDLLAAVESETDVYKQVVLLTEKTLKAKETATEQQGGKKSNEQAVDRPVFKKKEPETPMPLTLLHIMEMACGDKAAVALKNDTDASCIARVKQLFPQMQAFVRMVREEEGFVSRKSLETSTDEIKNEHNLLQRRLAQARQEFDLNSSRSSRMQLWTTFSGTCVKAIAQGPEEEMGPVARVPQAFKPSCVMQPDKITRQYQVLCARSCTDDKLRLVFVQGVFRGAVIKKSKEGTRAMRATKPHYDVLPAGACSCVQGSILIPGSDAGVFYASNASPLLSFEVGGAEHQILYEVPSSNYTCKQEDWRLVLTFTPKVVDALLDLKKVIPDLDAQIAGTVVKKAKQDDPYGKAFTFASFSNSERGRCSMKEYMNVMRARYERLKGAALVDKNGLLTA
;
A
#
# COMPACT_ATOMS: atom_id res chain seq x y z
N MET A 1 62.85 32.39 29.01
CA MET A 1 61.80 31.36 28.99
C MET A 1 60.94 31.66 27.77
N VAL A 2 60.60 30.64 26.97
CA VAL A 2 59.92 30.80 25.68
C VAL A 2 58.65 29.96 25.73
N GLU A 3 57.50 30.59 25.48
CA GLU A 3 56.26 29.91 25.17
C GLU A 3 55.91 30.23 23.71
N SER A 4 55.41 29.24 22.98
CA SER A 4 55.14 29.31 21.55
C SER A 4 53.70 28.91 21.28
N ASP A 5 52.90 29.84 20.75
CA ASP A 5 51.56 29.56 20.27
C ASP A 5 51.61 28.81 18.92
N ASP A 6 51.22 27.54 18.93
CA ASP A 6 51.06 26.71 17.73
C ASP A 6 49.65 26.06 17.81
N PRO A 7 48.77 26.19 16.80
CA PRO A 7 47.35 25.86 16.94
C PRO A 7 47.12 24.36 17.11
N ALA A 8 46.48 23.99 18.24
CA ALA A 8 46.32 22.61 18.67
C ALA A 8 45.61 21.70 17.64
N ILE A 9 46.34 20.72 17.13
CA ILE A 9 45.84 19.69 16.21
C ILE A 9 44.78 18.84 16.94
N GLN A 10 43.52 18.88 16.49
CA GLN A 10 42.47 18.05 17.08
C GLN A 10 42.69 16.55 16.83
N PRO A 11 42.55 15.69 17.86
CA PRO A 11 42.75 14.25 17.73
C PRO A 11 41.68 13.61 16.85
N SER A 12 42.07 12.67 15.98
CA SER A 12 41.14 12.07 15.02
C SER A 12 40.06 11.22 15.70
N GLN A 13 38.92 11.04 15.03
CA GLN A 13 37.86 10.08 15.41
C GLN A 13 38.38 8.67 15.76
N ARG A 14 39.49 8.25 15.14
CA ARG A 14 40.12 6.95 15.41
C ARG A 14 40.94 6.95 16.70
N GLU A 15 41.56 8.07 17.05
CA GLU A 15 42.26 8.26 18.33
C GLU A 15 41.27 8.43 19.48
N LEU A 16 40.21 9.23 19.31
CA LEU A 16 39.12 9.35 20.29
C LEU A 16 38.52 7.98 20.66
N LYS A 17 38.21 7.13 19.68
CA LYS A 17 37.72 5.76 19.91
C LYS A 17 38.77 4.81 20.51
N ARG A 18 40.07 5.06 20.30
CA ARG A 18 41.17 4.31 20.94
C ARG A 18 41.37 4.75 22.39
N ALA A 19 41.27 6.04 22.69
CA ALA A 19 41.32 6.60 24.03
C ALA A 19 40.12 6.11 24.84
N GLU A 20 38.88 6.27 24.35
CA GLU A 20 37.67 5.77 25.01
C GLU A 20 37.78 4.28 25.37
N LYS A 21 38.35 3.46 24.48
CA LYS A 21 38.55 2.03 24.74
C LYS A 21 39.66 1.74 25.76
N ARG A 22 40.73 2.54 25.80
CA ARG A 22 41.79 2.46 26.83
C ARG A 22 41.28 2.93 28.19
N GLY A 23 40.66 4.10 28.26
CA GLY A 23 40.06 4.62 29.49
C GLY A 23 38.98 3.69 30.03
N LYS A 24 38.19 3.03 29.18
CA LYS A 24 37.23 2.00 29.64
C LYS A 24 37.91 0.78 30.27
N ALA A 25 39.11 0.40 29.82
CA ALA A 25 39.88 -0.68 30.45
C ALA A 25 40.52 -0.21 31.78
N ILE A 26 41.03 1.02 31.84
CA ILE A 26 41.58 1.63 33.07
C ILE A 26 40.49 1.80 34.12
N CYS A 27 39.35 2.38 33.75
CA CYS A 27 38.18 2.50 34.64
C CYS A 27 37.62 1.13 35.09
N GLN A 28 37.80 0.06 34.32
CA GLN A 28 37.49 -1.31 34.77
C GLN A 28 38.52 -1.86 35.76
N LEU A 29 39.79 -1.48 35.66
CA LEU A 29 40.84 -1.90 36.61
C LEU A 29 40.69 -1.21 37.98
N HIS A 30 40.21 0.04 38.01
CA HIS A 30 39.96 0.77 39.27
C HIS A 30 38.48 0.78 39.72
N ASP A 31 37.65 -0.12 39.18
CA ASP A 31 36.21 -0.26 39.49
C ASP A 31 35.37 1.04 39.39
N VAL A 32 35.76 1.95 38.50
CA VAL A 32 34.97 3.11 38.08
C VAL A 32 34.04 2.70 36.95
N THR A 33 32.93 2.07 37.33
CA THR A 33 31.84 1.78 36.39
C THR A 33 31.12 3.07 35.99
N ASN A 34 30.47 3.07 34.82
CA ASN A 34 29.58 4.18 34.40
C ASN A 34 28.50 4.46 35.46
N LEU A 35 28.02 3.41 36.16
CA LEU A 35 27.04 3.56 37.24
C LEU A 35 27.65 4.25 38.47
N ARG A 36 28.85 3.86 38.93
CA ARG A 36 29.57 4.56 40.01
C ARG A 36 29.79 6.03 39.64
N TRP A 37 30.30 6.30 38.44
CA TRP A 37 30.53 7.65 37.94
C TRP A 37 29.24 8.49 37.89
N GLN A 38 28.15 7.94 37.33
CA GLN A 38 26.85 8.62 37.33
C GLN A 38 26.32 8.87 38.75
N ASN A 39 26.50 7.94 39.67
CA ASN A 39 26.04 8.10 41.05
C ASN A 39 26.82 9.20 41.79
N THR A 40 28.14 9.31 41.60
CA THR A 40 28.95 10.43 42.12
C THR A 40 28.48 11.78 41.57
N HIS A 41 28.09 11.85 40.29
CA HIS A 41 27.61 13.10 39.68
C HIS A 41 26.14 13.43 40.03
N ARG A 42 25.28 12.42 40.17
CA ARG A 42 23.88 12.59 40.59
C ARG A 42 23.77 12.98 42.07
N SER A 43 24.61 12.42 42.94
CA SER A 43 24.65 12.78 44.36
C SER A 43 25.09 14.24 44.57
N ALA A 44 25.99 14.75 43.72
CA ALA A 44 26.36 16.16 43.65
C ALA A 44 25.29 17.09 43.01
N LYS A 45 24.12 16.55 42.59
CA LYS A 45 22.97 17.27 42.00
C LYS A 45 23.27 18.12 40.75
N LYS A 46 24.37 17.88 40.03
CA LYS A 46 24.69 18.60 38.78
C LYS A 46 24.04 17.96 37.56
N GLN A 47 23.61 18.79 36.61
CA GLN A 47 23.18 18.31 35.29
C GLN A 47 24.39 17.81 34.50
N ILE A 48 24.44 16.51 34.26
CA ILE A 48 25.48 15.87 33.44
C ILE A 48 25.19 16.14 31.96
N LYS A 49 26.10 16.81 31.26
CA LYS A 49 25.97 17.03 29.80
C LYS A 49 26.03 15.71 29.03
N GLN A 50 25.27 15.63 27.93
CA GLN A 50 25.24 14.43 27.09
C GLN A 50 26.63 14.16 26.49
N GLY A 51 27.12 12.93 26.64
CA GLY A 51 28.47 12.53 26.21
C GLY A 51 29.59 12.77 27.24
N HIS A 52 29.32 13.40 28.40
CA HIS A 52 30.36 13.72 29.38
C HIS A 52 31.07 12.46 29.95
N TRP A 53 30.36 11.34 30.18
CA TRP A 53 31.00 10.05 30.52
C TRP A 53 31.99 9.57 29.44
N GLN A 54 31.66 9.84 28.17
CA GLN A 54 32.49 9.45 27.03
C GLN A 54 33.75 10.33 26.96
N ARG A 55 33.62 11.63 27.26
CA ARG A 55 34.76 12.54 27.47
C ARG A 55 35.61 12.15 28.67
N PHE A 56 35.01 11.71 29.79
CA PHE A 56 35.74 11.15 30.94
C PHE A 56 36.55 9.89 30.58
N LEU A 57 35.96 8.97 29.81
CA LEU A 57 36.67 7.80 29.28
C LEU A 57 37.77 8.16 28.28
N GLN A 58 37.59 9.19 27.46
CA GLN A 58 38.64 9.69 26.55
C GLN A 58 39.77 10.35 27.34
N HIS A 59 39.44 11.10 28.40
CA HIS A 59 40.37 11.71 29.34
C HIS A 59 41.24 10.68 30.05
N ARG A 60 40.63 9.70 30.73
CA ARG A 60 41.38 8.59 31.34
C ARG A 60 42.08 7.70 30.30
N GLY A 61 41.66 7.77 29.03
CA GLY A 61 42.29 7.12 27.89
C GLY A 61 43.49 7.86 27.28
N GLY A 62 43.90 9.01 27.85
CA GLY A 62 45.06 9.79 27.43
C GLY A 62 44.78 10.99 26.51
N ILE A 63 43.53 11.40 26.31
CA ILE A 63 43.18 12.60 25.53
C ILE A 63 42.59 13.66 26.47
N PRO A 64 43.32 14.75 26.79
CA PRO A 64 42.85 15.81 27.68
C PRO A 64 41.47 16.37 27.29
N SER A 65 40.72 16.82 28.29
CA SER A 65 39.36 17.32 28.12
C SER A 65 39.06 18.31 29.24
N GLU A 66 38.99 19.59 28.91
CA GLU A 66 38.74 20.66 29.89
C GLU A 66 37.43 20.47 30.64
N GLU A 67 36.40 19.93 29.98
CA GLU A 67 35.10 19.64 30.60
C GLU A 67 35.22 18.61 31.74
N VAL A 68 36.20 17.70 31.65
CA VAL A 68 36.45 16.68 32.67
C VAL A 68 37.30 17.24 33.81
N THR A 69 38.33 18.03 33.51
CA THR A 69 39.20 18.67 34.52
C THR A 69 38.51 19.82 35.26
N SER A 70 37.52 20.45 34.63
CA SER A 70 36.68 21.49 35.24
C SER A 70 35.52 20.93 36.08
N CYS A 71 35.25 19.61 36.00
CA CYS A 71 34.21 18.93 36.77
C CYS A 71 34.79 18.36 38.08
N PRO A 72 34.48 18.93 39.27
CA PRO A 72 35.05 18.49 40.55
C PRO A 72 34.80 17.00 40.84
N GLU A 73 33.66 16.48 40.43
CA GLU A 73 33.26 15.09 40.65
C GLU A 73 34.06 14.12 39.76
N CYS A 74 34.33 14.50 38.50
CA CYS A 74 35.28 13.80 37.64
C CYS A 74 36.70 13.86 38.21
N VAL A 75 37.17 15.03 38.63
CA VAL A 75 38.52 15.19 39.22
C VAL A 75 38.66 14.38 40.52
N THR A 76 37.60 14.30 41.33
CA THR A 76 37.58 13.47 42.54
C THR A 76 37.72 11.99 42.19
N LEU A 77 36.97 11.49 41.20
CA LEU A 77 37.10 10.11 40.71
C LEU A 77 38.47 9.83 40.04
N LEU A 78 39.09 10.83 39.40
CA LEU A 78 40.45 10.70 38.86
C LEU A 78 41.50 10.62 39.98
N LYS A 79 41.32 11.35 41.09
CA LYS A 79 42.19 11.28 42.27
C LYS A 79 41.99 10.00 43.08
N GLU A 80 40.74 9.55 43.26
CA GLU A 80 40.39 8.26 43.90
C GLU A 80 41.01 7.05 43.18
N THR A 81 41.35 7.19 41.88
CA THR A 81 41.93 6.12 41.06
C THR A 81 43.43 6.27 40.82
N GLY A 82 44.09 7.21 41.48
CA GLY A 82 45.52 7.49 41.31
C GLY A 82 45.82 8.31 40.05
N GLU A 83 46.90 9.10 40.10
CA GLU A 83 47.36 9.95 38.98
C GLU A 83 48.17 9.20 37.92
N ASP A 84 48.28 7.87 38.02
CA ASP A 84 48.96 7.01 37.04
C ASP A 84 48.44 7.31 35.63
N ARG A 85 49.31 7.91 34.80
CA ARG A 85 48.97 8.26 33.43
C ARG A 85 48.78 6.98 32.62
N ALA A 86 47.92 7.05 31.61
CA ALA A 86 47.58 5.91 30.74
C ALA A 86 48.77 5.33 29.94
N GLU A 87 49.96 5.92 30.09
CA GLU A 87 51.23 5.55 29.46
C GLU A 87 52.07 4.63 30.36
N ASP A 88 51.87 4.68 31.68
CA ASP A 88 52.66 3.92 32.68
C ASP A 88 52.02 2.58 33.10
N MET A 89 50.70 2.41 32.89
CA MET A 89 50.00 1.16 33.20
C MET A 89 50.22 0.07 32.12
N GLN A 90 50.89 -1.03 32.48
CA GLN A 90 50.96 -2.23 31.64
C GLN A 90 49.58 -2.89 31.48
N LEU A 91 48.88 -2.54 30.40
CA LEU A 91 47.61 -3.17 30.01
C LEU A 91 47.85 -4.56 29.35
N PRO A 92 46.96 -5.56 29.55
CA PRO A 92 47.12 -6.90 28.98
C PRO A 92 47.30 -6.90 27.45
N ASP A 93 48.18 -7.77 26.92
CA ASP A 93 48.67 -7.82 25.53
C ASP A 93 47.63 -7.56 24.42
N ARG A 94 46.39 -8.00 24.60
CA ARG A 94 45.27 -7.72 23.65
C ARG A 94 44.95 -6.23 23.47
N TYR A 95 45.53 -5.36 24.30
CA TYR A 95 45.42 -3.90 24.28
C TYR A 95 46.77 -3.19 24.12
N ALA A 96 47.90 -3.92 24.23
CA ALA A 96 49.21 -3.38 23.93
C ALA A 96 49.29 -3.01 22.44
N ILE A 97 49.97 -1.91 22.14
CA ILE A 97 50.31 -1.57 20.75
C ILE A 97 51.50 -2.43 20.36
N PRO A 98 51.44 -3.27 19.30
CA PRO A 98 52.61 -3.99 18.84
C PRO A 98 53.61 -2.98 18.27
N ASN A 99 54.60 -2.63 19.09
CA ASN A 99 55.62 -1.64 18.76
C ASN A 99 56.72 -2.28 17.89
N ASN A 100 56.33 -2.71 16.68
CA ASN A 100 57.24 -3.23 15.67
C ASN A 100 56.68 -2.94 14.28
N GLY A 101 57.35 -2.06 13.55
CA GLY A 101 56.99 -1.74 12.16
C GLY A 101 57.45 -2.82 11.19
N LYS A 102 56.55 -3.28 10.30
CA LYS A 102 56.80 -3.46 8.84
C LYS A 102 55.57 -4.01 8.10
N THR A 103 55.41 -3.53 6.86
CA THR A 103 54.65 -4.12 5.73
C THR A 103 53.19 -4.54 5.96
N LYS A 104 52.25 -3.75 5.40
CA LYS A 104 50.87 -4.17 5.15
C LYS A 104 50.84 -5.32 4.12
N ARG A 105 50.30 -6.49 4.48
CA ARG A 105 49.97 -7.53 3.49
C ARG A 105 48.69 -7.15 2.74
N GLY A 106 48.75 -7.09 1.41
CA GLY A 106 47.62 -6.77 0.55
C GLY A 106 46.54 -7.87 0.57
N ARG A 107 45.27 -7.46 0.48
CA ARG A 107 44.14 -8.37 0.35
C ARG A 107 44.02 -8.80 -1.13
N PRO A 108 43.88 -10.10 -1.46
CA PRO A 108 43.73 -10.54 -2.86
C PRO A 108 42.54 -9.87 -3.56
N LYS A 109 42.65 -9.65 -4.87
CA LYS A 109 41.57 -9.07 -5.67
C LYS A 109 40.42 -10.07 -5.80
N LYS A 110 39.20 -9.55 -5.93
CA LYS A 110 37.95 -10.33 -6.01
C LYS A 110 37.90 -11.10 -7.35
N GLY A 111 38.39 -12.34 -7.35
CA GLY A 111 38.36 -13.23 -8.54
C GLY A 111 39.34 -14.40 -8.49
N GLU A 112 40.46 -14.30 -7.76
CA GLU A 112 41.42 -15.41 -7.63
C GLU A 112 41.00 -16.42 -6.54
N GLU A 113 40.61 -17.64 -6.93
CA GLU A 113 40.66 -18.79 -6.03
C GLU A 113 42.05 -19.45 -6.09
N ARG A 114 42.85 -19.26 -5.04
CA ARG A 114 43.99 -20.16 -4.78
C ARG A 114 43.48 -21.37 -4.02
N LYS A 115 43.44 -22.53 -4.67
CA LYS A 115 43.15 -23.82 -4.02
C LYS A 115 44.46 -24.40 -3.49
N MET A 116 44.64 -24.35 -2.17
CA MET A 116 45.75 -25.02 -1.48
C MET A 116 45.52 -26.53 -1.49
N ASP A 117 46.48 -27.30 -2.02
CA ASP A 117 46.48 -28.76 -1.95
C ASP A 117 46.88 -29.23 -0.54
N TRP A 118 45.87 -29.48 0.28
CA TRP A 118 46.04 -30.00 1.63
C TRP A 118 46.69 -31.39 1.68
N LYS A 119 46.54 -32.21 0.63
CA LYS A 119 47.13 -33.55 0.59
C LYS A 119 48.64 -33.46 0.39
N ALA A 120 49.08 -32.68 -0.60
CA ALA A 120 50.50 -32.40 -0.78
C ALA A 120 51.11 -31.71 0.45
N TRP A 121 50.42 -30.70 1.01
CA TRP A 121 50.94 -29.95 2.16
C TRP A 121 51.10 -30.80 3.42
N LEU A 122 50.11 -31.64 3.76
CA LEU A 122 50.19 -32.51 4.95
C LEU A 122 51.22 -33.63 4.78
N VAL A 123 51.33 -34.24 3.60
CA VAL A 123 52.41 -35.21 3.32
C VAL A 123 53.79 -34.58 3.53
N GLN A 124 53.96 -33.31 3.15
CA GLN A 124 55.22 -32.59 3.30
C GLN A 124 55.51 -32.12 4.75
N HIS A 125 54.50 -31.67 5.51
CA HIS A 125 54.71 -30.96 6.79
C HIS A 125 54.20 -31.70 8.04
N ARG A 126 53.35 -32.72 7.87
CA ARG A 126 52.69 -33.51 8.93
C ARG A 126 52.51 -34.99 8.51
N PRO A 127 53.57 -35.66 8.02
CA PRO A 127 53.46 -37.02 7.49
C PRO A 127 52.90 -37.97 8.55
N ASN A 128 51.85 -38.71 8.17
CA ASN A 128 51.16 -39.70 9.02
C ASN A 128 50.53 -39.17 10.32
N GLU A 129 50.34 -37.85 10.47
CA GLU A 129 49.67 -37.28 11.65
C GLU A 129 48.18 -36.98 11.41
N TYR A 130 47.80 -36.76 10.15
CA TYR A 130 46.43 -36.41 9.76
C TYR A 130 45.94 -37.21 8.55
N GLU A 131 44.72 -37.71 8.65
CA GLU A 131 43.96 -38.32 7.56
C GLU A 131 43.04 -37.26 6.91
N ILE A 132 43.03 -37.17 5.58
CA ILE A 132 42.05 -36.36 4.83
C ILE A 132 40.87 -37.24 4.45
N PHE A 133 39.65 -36.81 4.78
CA PHE A 133 38.42 -37.45 4.37
C PHE A 133 37.36 -36.41 3.98
N THR A 134 36.34 -36.81 3.23
CA THR A 134 35.21 -35.93 2.84
C THR A 134 33.97 -36.21 3.68
N LYS A 135 33.13 -35.18 3.88
CA LYS A 135 31.88 -35.29 4.63
C LYS A 135 30.83 -34.31 4.09
N ASP A 136 29.58 -34.75 4.02
CA ASP A 136 28.44 -33.86 3.73
C ASP A 136 28.20 -32.91 4.92
N VAL A 137 28.11 -31.60 4.66
CA VAL A 137 27.91 -30.58 5.69
C VAL A 137 26.79 -29.61 5.29
N VAL A 138 25.83 -29.41 6.19
CA VAL A 138 24.80 -28.38 6.05
C VAL A 138 25.37 -27.03 6.49
N VAL A 139 25.52 -26.10 5.54
CA VAL A 139 26.07 -24.76 5.75
C VAL A 139 24.94 -23.73 5.75
N LYS A 140 24.94 -22.81 6.73
CA LYS A 140 24.01 -21.67 6.71
C LYS A 140 24.41 -20.69 5.60
N SER A 141 23.49 -20.41 4.70
CA SER A 141 23.67 -19.44 3.61
C SER A 141 23.79 -18.01 4.16
N ARG A 142 24.32 -17.09 3.35
CA ARG A 142 24.26 -15.65 3.62
C ARG A 142 22.85 -15.08 3.42
N GLN A 143 21.98 -15.75 2.67
CA GLN A 143 20.56 -15.43 2.64
C GLN A 143 19.92 -15.88 3.96
N LYS A 144 19.30 -14.92 4.65
CA LYS A 144 18.70 -15.10 5.98
C LYS A 144 17.61 -16.18 5.91
N GLY A 145 17.83 -17.32 6.58
CA GLY A 145 16.88 -18.42 6.68
C GLY A 145 17.14 -19.63 5.78
N THR A 146 18.12 -19.60 4.86
CA THR A 146 18.42 -20.77 4.00
C THR A 146 19.64 -21.58 4.46
N THR A 147 19.54 -22.90 4.38
CA THR A 147 20.65 -23.84 4.55
C THR A 147 20.96 -24.50 3.22
N LYS A 148 22.25 -24.73 2.94
CA LYS A 148 22.73 -25.44 1.75
C LYS A 148 23.51 -26.66 2.20
N GLN A 149 23.13 -27.84 1.70
CA GLN A 149 23.95 -29.05 1.86
C GLN A 149 25.12 -28.97 0.88
N GLU A 150 26.33 -28.87 1.40
CA GLU A 150 27.56 -29.03 0.62
C GLU A 150 28.01 -30.48 0.76
N LYS A 151 28.04 -31.20 -0.37
CA LYS A 151 28.58 -32.56 -0.42
C LYS A 151 30.10 -32.55 -0.48
N ASP A 152 30.69 -33.66 -0.05
CA ASP A 152 32.12 -33.96 -0.19
C ASP A 152 33.08 -32.89 0.37
N VAL A 153 32.73 -32.26 1.49
CA VAL A 153 33.56 -31.21 2.09
C VAL A 153 34.81 -31.84 2.75
N PRO A 154 36.03 -31.44 2.38
CA PRO A 154 37.26 -31.98 2.98
C PRO A 154 37.45 -31.59 4.45
N HIS A 155 37.80 -32.60 5.25
CA HIS A 155 38.11 -32.53 6.67
C HIS A 155 39.44 -33.24 6.95
N LEU A 156 40.11 -32.81 8.02
CA LEU A 156 41.26 -33.49 8.59
C LEU A 156 40.83 -34.22 9.87
N ARG A 157 41.30 -35.46 10.06
CA ARG A 157 41.26 -36.19 11.32
C ARG A 157 42.68 -36.37 11.86
N CYS A 158 42.95 -35.90 13.07
CA CYS A 158 44.21 -36.21 13.77
C CYS A 158 44.25 -37.69 14.15
N ILE A 159 45.29 -38.41 13.70
CA ILE A 159 45.45 -39.84 13.97
C ILE A 159 45.78 -40.09 15.45
N ARG A 160 46.48 -39.18 16.12
CA ARG A 160 46.91 -39.32 17.53
C ARG A 160 45.78 -39.14 18.55
N CYS A 161 44.82 -38.25 18.30
CA CYS A 161 43.76 -37.92 19.27
C CYS A 161 42.33 -37.92 18.70
N GLY A 162 42.13 -38.35 17.45
CA GLY A 162 40.82 -38.47 16.81
C GLY A 162 40.08 -37.16 16.51
N GLY A 163 40.72 -35.99 16.69
CA GLY A 163 40.05 -34.70 16.49
C GLY A 163 39.83 -34.35 15.02
N GLU A 164 38.61 -33.95 14.65
CA GLU A 164 38.20 -33.64 13.28
C GLU A 164 37.89 -32.14 13.05
N PHE A 165 38.30 -31.57 11.91
CA PHE A 165 37.94 -30.20 11.50
C PHE A 165 37.99 -29.95 9.98
N ARG A 166 37.23 -28.96 9.50
CA ARG A 166 37.01 -28.63 8.07
C ARG A 166 38.14 -27.80 7.46
N VAL A 167 38.60 -28.15 6.25
CA VAL A 167 39.70 -27.46 5.54
C VAL A 167 39.35 -27.08 4.10
N GLN A 168 38.97 -25.82 3.86
CA GLN A 168 38.56 -25.34 2.52
C GLN A 168 39.35 -24.14 1.98
N ARG A 169 40.15 -23.46 2.81
CA ARG A 169 40.89 -22.23 2.46
C ARG A 169 42.16 -22.12 3.28
N ASP A 170 43.13 -21.34 2.81
CA ASP A 170 44.42 -21.07 3.48
C ASP A 170 44.24 -20.58 4.94
N THR A 171 43.14 -19.87 5.22
CA THR A 171 42.76 -19.42 6.58
C THR A 171 42.56 -20.57 7.57
N ASN A 172 42.38 -21.80 7.10
CA ASN A 172 42.12 -22.97 7.93
C ASN A 172 43.41 -23.57 8.53
N MET A 173 44.59 -23.09 8.13
CA MET A 173 45.86 -23.36 8.85
C MET A 173 45.78 -22.98 10.33
N ILE A 174 45.01 -21.94 10.67
CA ILE A 174 44.77 -21.54 12.06
C ILE A 174 44.01 -22.63 12.82
N ALA A 175 43.08 -23.35 12.18
CA ALA A 175 42.33 -24.43 12.84
C ALA A 175 43.22 -25.64 13.16
N LEU A 176 44.15 -25.97 12.25
CA LEU A 176 45.18 -27.00 12.47
C LEU A 176 46.06 -26.64 13.68
N HIS A 177 46.63 -25.43 13.73
CA HIS A 177 47.47 -25.01 14.86
C HIS A 177 46.70 -24.87 16.19
N VAL A 178 45.44 -24.42 16.16
CA VAL A 178 44.58 -24.39 17.35
C VAL A 178 44.33 -25.82 17.85
N HIS A 179 44.13 -26.78 16.95
CA HIS A 179 44.01 -28.19 17.32
C HIS A 179 45.32 -28.76 17.92
N GLU A 180 46.47 -28.53 17.28
CA GLU A 180 47.80 -28.96 17.76
C GLU A 180 48.12 -28.39 19.15
N SER A 181 47.78 -27.12 19.39
CA SER A 181 47.94 -26.45 20.70
C SER A 181 46.95 -26.89 21.78
N SER A 182 45.95 -27.72 21.42
CA SER A 182 44.92 -28.13 22.39
C SER A 182 45.49 -29.11 23.42
N LYS A 183 45.04 -28.98 24.68
CA LYS A 183 45.44 -29.89 25.78
C LYS A 183 45.14 -31.37 25.49
N MET A 184 44.19 -31.65 24.60
CA MET A 184 43.84 -33.02 24.20
C MET A 184 44.92 -33.60 23.27
N HIS A 185 45.32 -32.83 22.26
CA HIS A 185 46.40 -33.18 21.34
C HIS A 185 47.74 -33.28 22.09
N GLN A 186 48.08 -32.29 22.91
CA GLN A 186 49.32 -32.32 23.71
C GLN A 186 49.38 -33.50 24.70
N LYS A 187 48.24 -33.95 25.26
CA LYS A 187 48.21 -35.19 26.05
C LYS A 187 48.48 -36.44 25.23
N SER A 188 47.98 -36.53 24.00
CA SER A 188 48.31 -37.64 23.08
C SER A 188 49.75 -37.63 22.55
N MET A 189 50.48 -36.52 22.78
CA MET A 189 51.92 -36.40 22.51
C MET A 189 52.79 -36.78 23.73
N GLY A 190 52.19 -37.11 24.87
CA GLY A 190 52.91 -37.47 26.09
C GLY A 190 53.58 -38.85 26.00
N PRO A 191 54.76 -39.06 26.64
CA PRO A 191 55.56 -40.27 26.50
C PRO A 191 54.91 -41.55 27.07
N GLU A 192 53.83 -41.43 27.85
CA GLU A 192 53.10 -42.56 28.44
C GLU A 192 51.98 -43.13 27.54
N ALA A 193 51.74 -42.53 26.37
CA ALA A 193 50.59 -42.87 25.51
C ALA A 193 50.82 -44.06 24.55
N CYS A 194 51.84 -44.90 24.79
CA CYS A 194 52.11 -46.09 23.97
C CYS A 194 52.08 -47.37 24.82
N LEU A 195 51.29 -48.35 24.35
CA LEU A 195 51.25 -49.78 24.78
C LEU A 195 50.44 -50.14 26.05
N ALA A 196 49.11 -50.21 25.94
CA ALA A 196 48.28 -51.29 26.54
C ALA A 196 46.80 -51.23 26.06
N PRO A 197 46.18 -52.35 25.64
CA PRO A 197 44.71 -52.44 25.55
C PRO A 197 44.14 -52.64 26.96
N VAL A 198 43.35 -51.67 27.45
CA VAL A 198 42.73 -51.74 28.78
C VAL A 198 41.45 -52.59 28.73
N PRO A 199 41.25 -53.59 29.62
CA PRO A 199 40.03 -54.38 29.66
C PRO A 199 38.83 -53.54 30.16
N VAL A 200 37.66 -53.74 29.55
CA VAL A 200 36.46 -52.92 29.79
C VAL A 200 35.80 -53.28 31.13
N PRO A 201 35.70 -52.36 32.11
CA PRO A 201 35.00 -52.62 33.36
C PRO A 201 33.47 -52.68 33.18
N ILE A 202 32.79 -53.41 34.06
CA ILE A 202 31.32 -53.38 34.14
C ILE A 202 30.88 -51.97 34.59
N SER A 203 29.93 -51.40 33.87
CA SER A 203 29.79 -49.95 33.78
C SER A 203 28.31 -49.54 33.92
N HIS A 204 27.95 -48.84 34.99
CA HIS A 204 26.56 -48.46 35.29
C HIS A 204 26.18 -47.12 34.65
N PRO A 205 24.93 -46.90 34.18
CA PRO A 205 24.52 -45.63 33.61
C PRO A 205 24.53 -44.52 34.67
N CYS A 206 24.98 -43.32 34.30
CA CYS A 206 24.96 -42.15 35.17
C CYS A 206 23.52 -41.79 35.58
N THR A 207 23.23 -41.73 36.89
CA THR A 207 21.90 -41.37 37.41
C THR A 207 21.73 -39.85 37.62
N GLY A 208 22.83 -39.09 37.65
CA GLY A 208 22.83 -37.66 37.91
C GLY A 208 23.33 -37.36 39.33
N ILE A 209 23.20 -36.10 39.78
CA ILE A 209 23.54 -35.69 41.14
C ILE A 209 22.28 -35.17 41.84
N ASN A 210 21.94 -35.75 43.00
CA ASN A 210 20.79 -35.30 43.79
C ASN A 210 21.20 -34.09 44.66
N LEU A 211 20.57 -32.93 44.44
CA LEU A 211 20.83 -31.71 45.22
C LEU A 211 20.34 -31.80 46.68
N MET A 212 19.36 -32.66 46.95
CA MET A 212 18.80 -32.82 48.31
C MET A 212 19.67 -33.75 49.17
N ASP A 213 20.40 -34.66 48.53
CA ASP A 213 21.36 -35.56 49.17
C ASP A 213 22.63 -34.77 49.57
N LYS A 214 22.95 -34.79 50.87
CA LYS A 214 24.12 -34.09 51.44
C LYS A 214 25.44 -34.82 51.16
N ASP A 215 25.40 -36.13 50.94
CA ASP A 215 26.59 -36.95 50.67
C ASP A 215 26.98 -36.87 49.19
N GLN A 216 26.00 -36.55 48.31
CA GLN A 216 26.25 -36.29 46.89
C GLN A 216 26.59 -34.82 46.60
N THR A 217 25.92 -33.86 47.24
CA THR A 217 26.04 -32.43 46.94
C THR A 217 26.57 -31.64 48.12
N ASN A 218 27.74 -31.00 47.96
CA ASN A 218 28.29 -30.05 48.92
C ASN A 218 27.26 -28.93 49.21
N PRO A 219 26.85 -28.70 50.48
CA PRO A 219 25.96 -27.59 50.83
C PRO A 219 26.51 -26.22 50.42
N ASP A 220 27.84 -26.05 50.38
CA ASP A 220 28.49 -24.79 49.99
C ASP A 220 28.65 -24.63 48.46
N SER A 221 28.24 -25.61 47.64
CA SER A 221 28.17 -25.44 46.19
C SER A 221 27.11 -24.41 45.79
N LEU A 222 27.28 -23.73 44.65
CA LEU A 222 26.39 -22.62 44.26
C LEU A 222 24.91 -23.01 44.19
N CYS A 223 24.61 -24.20 43.65
CA CYS A 223 23.27 -24.78 43.65
C CYS A 223 22.89 -25.41 45.01
N GLY A 224 23.87 -25.97 45.73
CA GLY A 224 23.67 -26.51 47.09
C GLY A 224 23.21 -25.47 48.10
N GLN A 225 23.62 -24.21 47.92
CA GLN A 225 23.14 -23.07 48.72
C GLN A 225 21.84 -22.44 48.16
N MET A 226 21.16 -23.09 47.21
CA MET A 226 19.89 -22.69 46.61
C MET A 226 18.86 -23.83 46.56
N ARG A 227 19.03 -24.92 47.31
CA ARG A 227 18.21 -26.15 47.25
C ARG A 227 16.70 -25.86 47.18
N ASP A 228 16.18 -25.04 48.09
CA ASP A 228 14.75 -24.69 48.14
C ASP A 228 14.27 -23.93 46.88
N GLY A 229 15.14 -23.09 46.30
CA GLY A 229 14.87 -22.40 45.04
C GLY A 229 14.88 -23.34 43.83
N PHE A 230 15.77 -24.33 43.81
CA PHE A 230 15.76 -25.39 42.79
C PHE A 230 14.52 -26.27 42.92
N LEU A 231 14.11 -26.61 44.14
CA LEU A 231 12.88 -27.37 44.40
C LEU A 231 11.64 -26.57 43.96
N HIS A 232 11.50 -25.32 44.37
CA HIS A 232 10.38 -24.46 43.97
C HIS A 232 10.28 -24.30 42.44
N TRP A 233 11.42 -24.07 41.76
CA TRP A 233 11.47 -23.98 40.30
C TRP A 233 11.12 -25.31 39.61
N ALA A 234 11.57 -26.45 40.15
CA ALA A 234 11.24 -27.77 39.61
C ALA A 234 9.76 -28.13 39.80
N CYS A 235 9.16 -27.83 40.97
CA CYS A 235 7.74 -28.06 41.25
C CYS A 235 6.79 -27.26 40.35
N LEU A 236 7.25 -26.16 39.76
CA LEU A 236 6.53 -25.41 38.73
C LEU A 236 6.67 -26.02 37.32
N ASN A 237 7.19 -27.24 37.21
CA ASN A 237 7.41 -27.99 35.97
C ASN A 237 8.25 -27.22 34.92
N CYS A 238 9.17 -26.33 35.32
CA CYS A 238 9.90 -25.46 34.40
C CYS A 238 11.37 -25.89 34.07
N PRO A 239 11.72 -27.18 33.82
CA PRO A 239 13.10 -27.67 33.97
C PRO A 239 14.12 -27.24 32.90
N ASP A 240 13.70 -26.69 31.75
CA ASP A 240 14.62 -26.41 30.64
C ASP A 240 15.33 -25.05 30.77
N LEU A 241 16.61 -25.08 31.14
CA LEU A 241 17.53 -23.94 30.99
C LEU A 241 18.36 -24.08 29.71
N THR A 242 17.77 -23.72 28.57
CA THR A 242 18.45 -23.66 27.26
C THR A 242 19.42 -22.48 27.18
N ASN A 243 20.58 -22.57 27.81
CA ASN A 243 21.58 -21.49 27.73
C ASN A 243 22.15 -21.39 26.30
N ASN A 244 21.95 -20.22 25.66
CA ASN A 244 22.23 -19.93 24.24
C ASN A 244 23.74 -19.98 23.85
N LYS A 245 24.61 -20.49 24.74
CA LYS A 245 26.05 -20.67 24.54
C LYS A 245 26.47 -22.12 24.83
N ALA A 246 26.20 -22.99 23.86
CA ALA A 246 27.00 -24.14 23.40
C ALA A 246 27.67 -25.14 24.41
N THR A 247 27.45 -25.07 25.73
CA THR A 247 28.39 -25.71 26.68
C THR A 247 27.77 -26.83 27.54
N MET A 248 26.57 -26.67 28.11
CA MET A 248 25.88 -27.75 28.84
C MET A 248 24.36 -27.66 28.67
N SER A 249 23.78 -28.71 28.10
CA SER A 249 22.34 -29.03 28.16
C SER A 249 22.10 -29.82 29.45
N ILE A 250 21.28 -29.30 30.35
CA ILE A 250 21.04 -29.88 31.68
C ILE A 250 19.57 -30.29 31.76
N GLU A 251 19.35 -31.53 32.14
CA GLU A 251 18.04 -32.08 32.50
C GLU A 251 17.89 -32.01 34.03
N VAL A 252 16.69 -31.65 34.48
CA VAL A 252 16.35 -31.57 35.90
C VAL A 252 15.12 -32.42 36.13
N ARG A 253 15.25 -33.43 37.01
CA ARG A 253 14.15 -34.34 37.36
C ARG A 253 13.79 -34.21 38.83
N LEU A 254 12.49 -34.25 39.11
CA LEU A 254 11.96 -34.51 40.45
C LEU A 254 11.91 -36.03 40.67
N THR A 255 12.30 -36.48 41.86
CA THR A 255 11.98 -37.84 42.34
C THR A 255 10.66 -37.83 43.12
N ASP A 256 10.07 -39.00 43.30
CA ASP A 256 8.83 -39.17 44.09
C ASP A 256 8.99 -38.70 45.56
N GLN A 257 10.23 -38.59 46.04
CA GLN A 257 10.60 -38.06 47.36
C GLN A 257 10.95 -36.56 47.33
N GLN A 258 10.52 -35.81 46.30
CA GLN A 258 10.85 -34.39 46.10
C GLN A 258 12.35 -34.09 45.96
N GLY A 259 13.17 -35.08 45.59
CA GLY A 259 14.59 -34.90 45.29
C GLY A 259 14.79 -34.20 43.94
N VAL A 260 15.67 -33.21 43.86
CA VAL A 260 16.03 -32.55 42.59
C VAL A 260 17.32 -33.15 42.05
N ILE A 261 17.23 -33.93 40.98
CA ILE A 261 18.37 -34.51 40.28
C ILE A 261 18.81 -33.58 39.14
N LEU A 262 20.09 -33.19 39.13
CA LEU A 262 20.73 -32.54 37.97
C LEU A 262 21.48 -33.58 37.13
N GLN A 263 21.22 -33.63 35.83
CA GLN A 263 21.92 -34.51 34.90
C GLN A 263 22.35 -33.75 33.63
N ASP A 264 23.59 -33.98 33.15
CA ASP A 264 23.99 -33.52 31.82
C ASP A 264 23.22 -34.36 30.78
N LYS A 265 22.47 -33.70 29.89
CA LYS A 265 21.64 -34.36 28.88
C LYS A 265 22.46 -35.25 27.94
N GLN A 266 23.74 -34.94 27.70
CA GLN A 266 24.62 -35.83 26.94
C GLN A 266 24.88 -37.16 27.68
N CYS A 267 24.78 -37.18 29.00
CA CYS A 267 24.91 -38.42 29.77
C CYS A 267 23.68 -39.32 29.66
N GLN A 268 22.49 -38.74 29.51
CA GLN A 268 21.26 -39.45 29.17
C GLN A 268 21.32 -39.95 27.71
N GLU A 269 21.51 -39.03 26.74
CA GLU A 269 21.47 -39.32 25.29
C GLU A 269 22.53 -40.34 24.83
N LYS A 270 23.74 -40.29 25.41
CA LYS A 270 24.85 -41.18 25.02
C LYS A 270 25.02 -42.38 25.96
N GLY A 271 24.12 -42.56 26.94
CA GLY A 271 24.22 -43.59 27.95
C GLY A 271 25.59 -43.60 28.65
N HIS A 272 26.07 -42.43 29.11
CA HIS A 272 27.38 -42.34 29.76
C HIS A 272 27.43 -43.26 30.97
N LYS A 273 28.29 -44.26 30.91
CA LYS A 273 28.52 -45.20 31.99
C LYS A 273 29.62 -44.71 32.93
N ILE A 274 29.52 -45.12 34.20
CA ILE A 274 30.44 -44.80 35.29
C ILE A 274 31.04 -46.11 35.83
N GLU A 275 32.28 -46.05 36.28
CA GLU A 275 33.01 -47.14 36.91
C GLU A 275 32.90 -47.06 38.45
N GLY A 276 32.49 -48.18 39.07
CA GLY A 276 32.28 -48.32 40.52
C GLY A 276 31.00 -47.66 41.05
N ASP A 277 30.85 -47.62 42.38
CA ASP A 277 29.64 -47.18 43.12
C ASP A 277 29.37 -45.66 43.08
N LYS A 278 29.78 -44.97 42.01
CA LYS A 278 29.64 -43.52 41.85
C LYS A 278 28.33 -43.21 41.11
N ALA A 279 27.34 -42.65 41.81
CA ALA A 279 26.06 -42.22 41.23
C ALA A 279 26.20 -41.24 40.04
N ALA A 280 27.15 -40.30 40.13
CA ALA A 280 27.33 -39.20 39.18
C ALA A 280 28.69 -39.23 38.47
N CYS A 281 28.69 -39.04 37.14
CA CYS A 281 29.93 -38.86 36.37
C CYS A 281 30.57 -37.48 36.66
N GLN A 282 31.83 -37.28 36.27
CA GLN A 282 32.52 -36.00 36.53
C GLN A 282 31.83 -34.76 35.92
N ARG A 283 31.02 -34.91 34.86
CA ARG A 283 30.24 -33.78 34.32
C ARG A 283 29.09 -33.41 35.24
N CYS A 284 28.27 -34.39 35.63
CA CYS A 284 27.16 -34.20 36.57
C CYS A 284 27.66 -33.69 37.93
N LYS A 285 28.77 -34.21 38.45
CA LYS A 285 29.38 -33.74 39.71
C LYS A 285 29.80 -32.27 39.72
N ARG A 286 30.03 -31.63 38.57
CA ARG A 286 30.37 -30.21 38.47
C ARG A 286 29.15 -29.29 38.40
N LEU A 287 27.96 -29.83 38.09
CA LEU A 287 26.75 -29.01 37.91
C LEU A 287 26.39 -28.15 39.13
N PRO A 288 26.56 -28.60 40.39
CA PRO A 288 26.27 -27.76 41.55
C PRO A 288 27.15 -26.50 41.67
N ASP A 289 28.33 -26.49 41.04
CA ASP A 289 29.28 -25.37 41.07
C ASP A 289 29.19 -24.44 39.85
N VAL A 290 28.23 -24.67 38.94
CA VAL A 290 28.08 -23.87 37.71
C VAL A 290 27.32 -22.58 38.00
N LEU A 291 28.02 -21.46 38.12
CA LEU A 291 27.43 -20.14 38.37
C LEU A 291 26.33 -19.76 37.36
N SER A 292 26.50 -20.11 36.07
CA SER A 292 25.47 -19.82 35.06
C SER A 292 24.19 -20.64 35.21
N LEU A 293 24.23 -21.79 35.91
CA LEU A 293 23.07 -22.59 36.24
C LEU A 293 22.31 -21.94 37.42
N ALA A 294 23.03 -21.62 38.50
CA ALA A 294 22.51 -20.88 39.65
C ALA A 294 21.86 -19.55 39.23
N GLN A 295 22.56 -18.73 38.43
CA GLN A 295 22.01 -17.49 37.86
C GLN A 295 20.84 -17.73 36.89
N GLY A 296 20.80 -18.89 36.22
CA GLY A 296 19.69 -19.29 35.35
C GLY A 296 18.40 -19.50 36.14
N VAL A 297 18.47 -20.33 37.19
CA VAL A 297 17.35 -20.58 38.11
C VAL A 297 16.94 -19.31 38.85
N ALA A 298 17.89 -18.52 39.38
CA ALA A 298 17.59 -17.26 40.08
C ALA A 298 16.85 -16.24 39.20
N LYS A 299 17.15 -16.18 37.89
CA LYS A 299 16.40 -15.34 36.94
C LYS A 299 14.96 -15.81 36.74
N MET A 300 14.70 -17.11 36.82
CA MET A 300 13.35 -17.67 36.72
C MET A 300 12.57 -17.43 38.00
N LEU A 301 13.18 -17.66 39.16
CA LEU A 301 12.60 -17.35 40.46
C LEU A 301 12.21 -15.87 40.59
N TYR A 302 13.07 -14.94 40.15
CA TYR A 302 12.71 -13.51 40.10
C TYR A 302 11.46 -13.24 39.25
N ARG A 303 11.33 -13.89 38.08
CA ARG A 303 10.14 -13.73 37.21
C ARG A 303 8.88 -14.29 37.87
N ILE A 304 9.00 -15.42 38.55
CA ILE A 304 7.91 -16.04 39.30
C ILE A 304 7.44 -15.08 40.40
N SER A 305 8.37 -14.66 41.27
CA SER A 305 8.08 -13.71 42.35
C SER A 305 7.55 -12.36 41.87
N LEU A 306 7.98 -11.86 40.71
CA LEU A 306 7.47 -10.59 40.18
C LEU A 306 6.01 -10.71 39.71
N VAL A 307 5.61 -11.84 39.14
CA VAL A 307 4.20 -12.12 38.77
C VAL A 307 3.35 -12.31 40.01
N ASP A 308 3.83 -13.04 41.03
CA ASP A 308 3.11 -13.19 42.30
C ASP A 308 2.96 -11.84 43.03
N LEU A 309 3.99 -10.98 43.04
CA LEU A 309 3.92 -9.62 43.59
C LEU A 309 2.91 -8.75 42.82
N MET A 310 2.85 -8.87 41.50
CA MET A 310 1.85 -8.22 40.66
C MET A 310 0.43 -8.75 40.98
N THR A 311 0.25 -10.05 41.21
CA THR A 311 -1.03 -10.63 41.63
C THR A 311 -1.48 -10.07 42.99
N LEU A 312 -0.58 -9.98 43.97
CA LEU A 312 -0.85 -9.35 45.27
C LEU A 312 -1.18 -7.85 45.13
N SER A 313 -0.57 -7.16 44.17
CA SER A 313 -0.91 -5.76 43.84
C SER A 313 -2.31 -5.59 43.28
N MET A 314 -2.84 -6.56 42.53
CA MET A 314 -4.22 -6.51 42.02
C MET A 314 -5.25 -6.75 43.13
N GLN A 315 -4.88 -7.55 44.15
CA GLN A 315 -5.68 -7.72 45.37
C GLN A 315 -5.61 -6.50 46.31
N ASN A 316 -4.86 -5.45 45.96
CA ASN A 316 -4.63 -4.23 46.74
C ASN A 316 -4.11 -4.49 48.19
N ASN A 317 -3.54 -5.68 48.45
CA ASN A 317 -3.08 -6.07 49.78
C ASN A 317 -1.61 -5.64 49.98
N ARG A 318 -1.41 -4.34 50.26
CA ARG A 318 -0.07 -3.75 50.43
C ARG A 318 0.78 -4.42 51.52
N GLN A 319 0.16 -4.95 52.58
CA GLN A 319 0.90 -5.64 53.63
C GLN A 319 1.44 -6.98 53.12
N ALA A 320 0.58 -7.79 52.48
CA ALA A 320 1.01 -9.04 51.85
C ALA A 320 2.07 -8.82 50.75
N MET A 321 1.97 -7.74 49.95
CA MET A 321 3.02 -7.37 48.99
C MET A 321 4.38 -7.15 49.67
N LYS A 322 4.42 -6.41 50.79
CA LYS A 322 5.65 -6.11 51.52
C LYS A 322 6.23 -7.35 52.22
N ASP A 323 5.39 -8.15 52.87
CA ASP A 323 5.82 -9.37 53.55
C ASP A 323 6.33 -10.42 52.54
N PHE A 324 5.61 -10.61 51.43
CA PHE A 324 6.03 -11.47 50.32
C PHE A 324 7.37 -11.01 49.74
N TRP A 325 7.50 -9.73 49.37
CA TRP A 325 8.72 -9.23 48.76
C TRP A 325 9.91 -9.23 49.73
N GLN A 326 9.68 -9.01 51.03
CA GLN A 326 10.73 -9.16 52.04
C GLN A 326 11.16 -10.62 52.19
N GLY A 327 10.24 -11.58 52.15
CA GLY A 327 10.54 -13.02 52.14
C GLY A 327 11.34 -13.44 50.90
N VAL A 328 10.95 -12.94 49.72
CA VAL A 328 11.72 -13.10 48.47
C VAL A 328 13.13 -12.55 48.66
N ARG A 329 13.31 -11.29 49.09
CA ARG A 329 14.65 -10.68 49.28
C ARG A 329 15.54 -11.42 50.29
N LYS A 330 14.97 -12.08 51.30
CA LYS A 330 15.68 -12.93 52.27
C LYS A 330 16.07 -14.31 51.72
N SER A 331 15.53 -14.72 50.57
CA SER A 331 15.75 -16.07 50.03
C SER A 331 17.19 -16.27 49.51
N PRO A 332 17.84 -17.43 49.77
CA PRO A 332 19.25 -17.68 49.39
C PRO A 332 19.57 -17.56 47.89
N TRP A 333 18.56 -17.60 47.02
CA TRP A 333 18.71 -17.46 45.57
C TRP A 333 18.87 -16.00 45.09
N CYS A 334 18.44 -15.01 45.88
CA CYS A 334 18.41 -13.60 45.45
C CYS A 334 19.78 -13.00 45.14
N ARG A 335 20.83 -13.40 45.88
CA ARG A 335 22.22 -13.01 45.59
C ARG A 335 22.77 -13.53 44.24
N PHE A 336 22.07 -14.46 43.59
CA PHE A 336 22.39 -14.96 42.26
C PHE A 336 21.46 -14.39 41.18
N ALA A 337 20.42 -13.63 41.56
CA ALA A 337 19.57 -12.91 40.62
C ALA A 337 20.32 -11.65 40.11
N PRO A 338 20.51 -11.47 38.79
CA PRO A 338 21.20 -10.31 38.24
C PRO A 338 20.23 -9.14 37.96
N TYR A 339 19.16 -9.06 38.74
CA TYR A 339 18.18 -7.98 38.71
C TYR A 339 18.25 -7.24 40.03
N ASP A 340 17.98 -5.94 39.99
CA ASP A 340 17.83 -5.17 41.23
C ASP A 340 16.65 -5.71 42.04
N MET A 341 16.87 -5.96 43.32
CA MET A 341 15.90 -6.49 44.28
C MET A 341 15.46 -5.36 45.22
N ASP A 342 15.08 -4.24 44.62
CA ASP A 342 14.70 -3.00 45.29
C ASP A 342 13.56 -3.23 46.28
N ALA A 343 13.64 -2.60 47.46
CA ALA A 343 12.57 -2.61 48.44
C ALA A 343 11.30 -1.94 47.89
N GLU A 344 11.46 -0.92 47.05
CA GLU A 344 10.36 -0.11 46.51
C GLU A 344 9.46 -0.87 45.51
N MET A 345 9.83 -2.09 45.06
CA MET A 345 8.92 -2.89 44.20
C MET A 345 7.60 -3.23 44.90
N ALA A 346 7.59 -3.34 46.23
CA ALA A 346 6.36 -3.56 47.00
C ALA A 346 5.52 -2.27 47.19
N ASP A 347 6.05 -1.11 46.80
CA ASP A 347 5.36 0.18 46.80
C ASP A 347 4.97 0.65 45.38
N MET A 348 5.37 -0.10 44.34
CA MET A 348 4.98 0.15 42.95
C MET A 348 3.47 -0.10 42.74
N SER A 349 2.84 0.72 41.90
CA SER A 349 1.46 0.50 41.47
C SER A 349 1.35 -0.75 40.60
N PHE A 350 0.14 -1.32 40.52
CA PHE A 350 -0.13 -2.45 39.63
C PHE A 350 0.35 -2.19 38.18
N GLN A 351 0.15 -0.99 37.64
CA GLN A 351 0.62 -0.65 36.29
C GLN A 351 2.15 -0.63 36.16
N GLN A 352 2.87 -0.20 37.20
CA GLN A 352 4.33 -0.22 37.23
C GLN A 352 4.85 -1.67 37.31
N LEU A 353 4.26 -2.49 38.19
CA LEU A 353 4.55 -3.92 38.29
C LEU A 353 4.20 -4.68 37.00
N PHE A 354 3.07 -4.38 36.36
CA PHE A 354 2.66 -4.99 35.09
C PHE A 354 3.63 -4.63 33.95
N ARG A 355 3.99 -3.34 33.80
CA ARG A 355 5.03 -2.93 32.82
C ARG A 355 6.37 -3.62 33.10
N ARG A 356 6.74 -3.81 34.37
CA ARG A 356 7.95 -4.54 34.77
C ARG A 356 7.85 -6.04 34.46
N CYS A 357 6.71 -6.69 34.75
CA CYS A 357 6.40 -8.06 34.35
C CYS A 357 6.52 -8.23 32.84
N GLN A 358 5.88 -7.36 32.05
CA GLN A 358 5.98 -7.39 30.60
C GLN A 358 7.45 -7.29 30.13
N GLN A 359 8.21 -6.31 30.62
CA GLN A 359 9.64 -6.16 30.27
C GLN A 359 10.47 -7.41 30.59
N VAL A 360 10.29 -8.00 31.77
CA VAL A 360 11.16 -9.10 32.27
C VAL A 360 10.72 -10.48 31.76
N VAL A 361 9.41 -10.68 31.54
CA VAL A 361 8.80 -11.94 31.07
C VAL A 361 8.69 -11.97 29.53
N GLN A 362 8.22 -10.90 28.87
CA GLN A 362 8.21 -10.85 27.40
C GLN A 362 9.63 -10.75 26.83
N GLY A 363 10.58 -10.17 27.58
CA GLY A 363 12.01 -10.19 27.28
C GLY A 363 12.67 -11.59 27.31
N VAL A 364 11.94 -12.64 27.69
CA VAL A 364 12.37 -14.03 27.46
C VAL A 364 12.18 -14.38 25.99
N ASP A 365 13.27 -14.63 25.27
CA ASP A 365 13.25 -15.13 23.89
C ASP A 365 12.30 -16.35 23.78
N LYS A 366 11.49 -16.41 22.72
CA LYS A 366 10.53 -17.48 22.50
C LYS A 366 11.20 -18.86 22.46
N SER A 367 12.46 -18.97 22.02
CA SER A 367 13.20 -20.23 22.03
C SER A 367 13.64 -20.70 23.43
N LEU A 368 13.46 -19.88 24.46
CA LEU A 368 13.81 -20.15 25.86
C LEU A 368 12.58 -20.40 26.74
N ARG A 369 11.37 -20.41 26.15
CA ARG A 369 10.11 -20.70 26.85
C ARG A 369 9.74 -22.16 26.56
N ASN A 370 9.93 -23.05 27.52
CA ASN A 370 9.37 -24.41 27.39
C ASN A 370 7.85 -24.38 27.61
N ALA A 371 7.17 -25.47 27.23
CA ALA A 371 5.71 -25.54 27.24
C ALA A 371 5.11 -25.27 28.64
N ALA A 372 5.79 -25.72 29.69
CA ALA A 372 5.35 -25.54 31.06
C ALA A 372 5.55 -24.10 31.59
N PHE A 373 6.67 -23.43 31.27
CA PHE A 373 6.80 -22.00 31.57
C PHE A 373 5.77 -21.17 30.78
N HIS A 374 5.48 -21.56 29.54
CA HIS A 374 4.43 -20.93 28.76
C HIS A 374 3.03 -21.17 29.37
N ALA A 375 2.74 -22.39 29.84
CA ALA A 375 1.49 -22.71 30.53
C ALA A 375 1.38 -21.99 31.87
N TRP A 376 2.45 -21.89 32.66
CA TRP A 376 2.48 -21.15 33.92
C TRP A 376 2.27 -19.64 33.69
N VAL A 377 2.98 -19.04 32.72
CA VAL A 377 2.78 -17.64 32.33
C VAL A 377 1.35 -17.42 31.82
N SER A 378 0.83 -18.34 30.99
CA SER A 378 -0.53 -18.26 30.47
C SER A 378 -1.55 -18.35 31.59
N ASN A 379 -1.45 -19.32 32.51
CA ASN A 379 -2.41 -19.48 33.60
C ASN A 379 -2.36 -18.33 34.62
N ARG A 380 -1.19 -17.69 34.82
CA ARG A 380 -1.02 -16.58 35.77
C ARG A 380 -1.16 -15.18 35.16
N MET A 381 -1.14 -15.04 33.84
CA MET A 381 -1.32 -13.74 33.16
C MET A 381 -2.38 -13.72 32.05
N SER A 382 -3.12 -14.81 31.79
CA SER A 382 -4.22 -14.84 30.81
C SER A 382 -5.23 -13.73 31.07
N TRP A 383 -5.79 -13.71 32.27
CA TRP A 383 -6.72 -12.70 32.79
C TRP A 383 -6.18 -11.25 32.80
N ILE A 384 -4.90 -11.03 32.45
CA ILE A 384 -4.25 -9.71 32.32
C ILE A 384 -3.71 -9.49 30.88
N THR A 385 -3.87 -10.46 29.99
CA THR A 385 -3.46 -10.37 28.58
C THR A 385 -4.68 -9.98 27.74
N PRO A 386 -4.65 -8.86 26.99
CA PRO A 386 -5.77 -8.43 26.17
C PRO A 386 -6.26 -9.55 25.26
N GLY A 387 -7.55 -9.90 25.36
CA GLY A 387 -8.19 -10.96 24.59
C GLY A 387 -8.28 -12.34 25.25
N SER A 388 -7.78 -12.55 26.48
CA SER A 388 -8.12 -13.77 27.24
C SER A 388 -9.33 -13.49 28.14
N LEU A 389 -10.37 -14.31 28.00
CA LEU A 389 -11.58 -14.26 28.83
C LEU A 389 -11.21 -14.36 30.32
N PRO A 390 -11.86 -13.59 31.22
CA PRO A 390 -11.74 -13.80 32.65
C PRO A 390 -12.31 -15.16 33.05
N ASP A 391 -11.89 -15.65 34.21
CA ASP A 391 -12.42 -16.84 34.87
C ASP A 391 -13.97 -16.82 34.85
N PRO A 392 -14.69 -17.90 34.47
CA PRO A 392 -16.16 -17.91 34.37
C PRO A 392 -16.90 -17.37 35.61
N GLU A 393 -16.34 -17.48 36.81
CA GLU A 393 -16.92 -16.86 38.01
C GLU A 393 -16.80 -15.31 37.98
N VAL A 394 -15.65 -14.78 37.57
CA VAL A 394 -15.45 -13.33 37.37
C VAL A 394 -16.24 -12.82 36.18
N ALA A 395 -16.37 -13.62 35.11
CA ALA A 395 -17.26 -13.34 34.00
C ALA A 395 -18.71 -13.21 34.49
N SER A 396 -19.16 -14.09 35.39
CA SER A 396 -20.49 -14.03 36.01
C SER A 396 -20.66 -12.84 36.95
N SER A 397 -19.64 -12.43 37.73
CA SER A 397 -19.72 -11.19 38.52
C SER A 397 -19.79 -9.93 37.64
N VAL A 398 -19.02 -9.86 36.54
CA VAL A 398 -19.10 -8.74 35.58
C VAL A 398 -20.42 -8.78 34.81
N GLU A 399 -20.96 -9.96 34.51
CA GLU A 399 -22.27 -10.15 33.91
C GLU A 399 -23.41 -9.74 34.85
N ASN A 400 -23.31 -10.05 36.15
CA ASN A 400 -24.24 -9.57 37.16
C ASN A 400 -24.17 -8.04 37.32
N CYS A 401 -22.97 -7.43 37.39
CA CYS A 401 -22.85 -5.96 37.40
C CYS A 401 -23.37 -5.32 36.11
N ALA A 402 -23.14 -5.92 34.95
CA ALA A 402 -23.68 -5.42 33.67
C ALA A 402 -25.21 -5.58 33.61
N MET A 403 -25.77 -6.67 34.14
CA MET A 403 -27.20 -6.89 34.26
C MET A 403 -27.85 -5.91 35.26
N GLU A 404 -27.20 -5.61 36.38
CA GLU A 404 -27.65 -4.58 37.34
C GLU A 404 -27.62 -3.18 36.70
N LEU A 405 -26.56 -2.82 35.97
CA LEU A 405 -26.48 -1.57 35.20
C LEU A 405 -27.53 -1.48 34.07
N VAL A 406 -27.85 -2.60 33.42
CA VAL A 406 -28.92 -2.68 32.40
C VAL A 406 -30.31 -2.58 33.04
N ASN A 407 -30.49 -3.06 34.27
CA ASN A 407 -31.74 -2.92 35.01
C ASN A 407 -31.96 -1.48 35.53
N ASP A 408 -30.89 -0.72 35.80
CA ASP A 408 -30.97 0.67 36.28
C ASP A 408 -31.09 1.70 35.14
N LYS A 409 -32.14 1.54 34.33
CA LYS A 409 -32.75 2.50 33.37
C LYS A 409 -31.89 3.21 32.32
N SER A 410 -30.57 3.07 32.30
CA SER A 410 -29.68 3.71 31.33
C SER A 410 -29.24 2.74 30.23
N VAL A 411 -29.98 2.76 29.11
CA VAL A 411 -29.68 1.95 27.91
C VAL A 411 -28.28 2.24 27.34
N LEU A 412 -27.76 3.45 27.59
CA LEU A 412 -26.41 3.87 27.17
C LEU A 412 -25.31 3.18 27.97
N ASP A 413 -25.48 3.04 29.29
CA ASP A 413 -24.45 2.45 30.16
C ASP A 413 -24.31 0.94 29.94
N GLY A 414 -25.42 0.24 29.67
CA GLY A 414 -25.39 -1.16 29.23
C GLY A 414 -24.63 -1.37 27.92
N LYS A 415 -24.85 -0.50 26.93
CA LYS A 415 -24.12 -0.55 25.64
C LYS A 415 -22.63 -0.25 25.82
N LEU A 416 -22.29 0.76 26.64
CA LEU A 416 -20.92 1.10 26.97
C LEU A 416 -20.20 -0.06 27.68
N ALA A 417 -20.83 -0.68 28.69
CA ALA A 417 -20.31 -1.85 29.39
C ALA A 417 -20.06 -3.04 28.43
N GLN A 418 -20.93 -3.22 27.42
CA GLN A 418 -20.75 -4.24 26.38
C GLN A 418 -19.58 -3.92 25.43
N MET A 419 -19.32 -2.64 25.13
CA MET A 419 -18.16 -2.18 24.35
C MET A 419 -16.84 -2.27 25.14
N VAL A 420 -16.88 -2.13 26.48
CA VAL A 420 -15.76 -2.47 27.37
C VAL A 420 -15.52 -3.99 27.35
N LYS A 421 -16.57 -4.81 27.60
CA LYS A 421 -16.49 -6.28 27.67
C LYS A 421 -15.96 -6.93 26.39
N SER A 422 -16.23 -6.33 25.23
CA SER A 422 -15.75 -6.80 23.91
C SER A 422 -14.33 -6.36 23.55
N GLY A 423 -13.69 -5.51 24.36
CA GLY A 423 -12.37 -4.94 24.05
C GLY A 423 -12.37 -3.88 22.95
N VAL A 424 -13.54 -3.50 22.42
CA VAL A 424 -13.67 -2.47 21.36
C VAL A 424 -13.09 -1.13 21.83
N LEU A 425 -13.37 -0.73 23.07
CA LEU A 425 -12.79 0.49 23.66
C LEU A 425 -11.29 0.37 24.01
N GLU A 426 -10.72 -0.83 24.06
CA GLU A 426 -9.27 -1.00 24.18
C GLU A 426 -8.56 -0.82 22.84
N ALA A 427 -9.20 -1.22 21.73
CA ALA A 427 -8.70 -1.02 20.37
C ALA A 427 -8.76 0.47 19.95
N ASP A 428 -9.88 1.13 20.23
CA ASP A 428 -10.14 2.54 19.98
C ASP A 428 -9.15 3.46 20.75
N PRO A 429 -8.30 4.24 20.06
CA PRO A 429 -7.33 5.09 20.74
C PRO A 429 -7.92 6.32 21.41
N ALA A 430 -9.07 6.84 20.98
CA ALA A 430 -9.69 7.99 21.64
C ALA A 430 -10.40 7.57 22.93
N ALA A 431 -11.10 6.42 22.92
CA ALA A 431 -11.54 5.78 24.14
C ALA A 431 -10.35 5.48 25.06
N ARG A 432 -9.26 4.90 24.52
CA ARG A 432 -8.01 4.67 25.28
C ARG A 432 -7.42 5.96 25.87
N VAL A 433 -7.42 7.08 25.13
CA VAL A 433 -7.00 8.40 25.63
C VAL A 433 -7.85 8.84 26.80
N LEU A 434 -9.19 8.79 26.64
CA LEU A 434 -10.12 9.32 27.63
C LEU A 434 -10.20 8.44 28.88
N VAL A 435 -10.20 7.12 28.71
CA VAL A 435 -10.13 6.15 29.81
C VAL A 435 -8.80 6.27 30.55
N ALA A 436 -7.66 6.35 29.85
CA ALA A 436 -6.36 6.53 30.51
C ALA A 436 -6.28 7.88 31.26
N ALA A 437 -6.87 8.95 30.72
CA ALA A 437 -6.96 10.23 31.40
C ALA A 437 -7.84 10.16 32.67
N LEU A 438 -9.01 9.54 32.58
CA LEU A 438 -9.92 9.31 33.71
C LEU A 438 -9.27 8.45 34.80
N VAL A 439 -8.60 7.36 34.43
CA VAL A 439 -7.87 6.48 35.36
C VAL A 439 -6.72 7.23 36.03
N GLN A 440 -5.93 8.01 35.28
CA GLN A 440 -4.84 8.81 35.84
C GLN A 440 -5.35 9.92 36.77
N LYS A 441 -6.49 10.55 36.43
CA LYS A 441 -7.18 11.52 37.28
C LYS A 441 -7.70 10.86 38.57
N ALA A 442 -8.28 9.66 38.48
CA ALA A 442 -8.76 8.89 39.62
C ALA A 442 -7.63 8.44 40.57
N ASP A 443 -6.48 7.98 40.03
CA ASP A 443 -5.27 7.69 40.84
C ASP A 443 -4.77 8.94 41.58
N ARG A 444 -4.76 10.10 40.90
CA ARG A 444 -4.36 11.36 41.54
C ARG A 444 -5.31 11.76 42.67
N ILE A 445 -6.62 11.54 42.50
CA ILE A 445 -7.63 11.78 43.54
C ILE A 445 -7.46 10.81 44.71
N SER A 446 -7.31 9.50 44.47
CA SER A 446 -7.14 8.49 45.53
C SER A 446 -5.85 8.68 46.33
N ARG A 447 -4.82 9.28 45.73
CA ARG A 447 -3.55 9.67 46.37
C ARG A 447 -3.59 11.05 47.02
N GLY A 448 -4.73 11.74 47.04
CA GLY A 448 -4.93 13.03 47.71
C GLY A 448 -4.26 14.22 47.03
N LEU A 449 -3.93 14.14 45.73
CA LEU A 449 -3.21 15.19 45.03
C LEU A 449 -4.13 16.37 44.66
N LYS A 450 -3.84 17.56 45.18
CA LYS A 450 -4.60 18.80 44.94
C LYS A 450 -4.69 19.23 43.47
N ARG A 451 -3.78 18.76 42.60
CA ARG A 451 -3.82 18.97 41.15
C ARG A 451 -4.18 17.66 40.45
N THR A 452 -5.44 17.55 40.03
CA THR A 452 -5.95 16.43 39.24
C THR A 452 -5.59 16.56 37.75
N GLY A 453 -5.26 17.76 37.27
CA GLY A 453 -4.89 18.06 35.89
C GLY A 453 -3.49 17.56 35.48
N SER A 454 -3.36 17.06 34.24
CA SER A 454 -2.12 16.63 33.59
C SER A 454 -2.02 17.19 32.17
N SER A 455 -0.83 17.60 31.71
CA SER A 455 -0.59 17.94 30.30
C SER A 455 -0.28 16.74 29.42
N SER A 456 -0.04 15.56 30.01
CA SER A 456 0.24 14.30 29.33
C SER A 456 -0.53 13.15 29.99
N VAL A 457 -0.94 12.17 29.19
CA VAL A 457 -1.63 10.95 29.66
C VAL A 457 -0.70 9.75 29.46
N ASP A 458 -0.51 8.95 30.51
CA ASP A 458 0.54 7.92 30.52
C ASP A 458 0.26 6.78 29.54
N GLY A 459 1.12 6.63 28.52
CA GLY A 459 0.98 5.60 27.48
C GLY A 459 0.15 6.03 26.27
N VAL A 460 -0.25 7.30 26.21
CA VAL A 460 -0.96 7.91 25.09
C VAL A 460 0.01 8.78 24.28
N ASP A 461 -0.10 8.71 22.95
CA ASP A 461 0.69 9.57 22.05
C ASP A 461 0.21 11.04 22.12
N GLU A 462 1.13 11.99 22.11
CA GLU A 462 0.82 13.41 22.32
C GLU A 462 0.06 14.04 21.15
N HIS A 463 0.30 13.60 19.90
CA HIS A 463 -0.49 14.05 18.74
C HIS A 463 -1.92 13.54 18.84
N LEU A 464 -2.09 12.26 19.18
CA LEU A 464 -3.40 11.64 19.39
C LEU A 464 -4.18 12.34 20.52
N LEU A 465 -3.53 12.62 21.66
CA LEU A 465 -4.12 13.36 22.78
C LEU A 465 -4.66 14.72 22.33
N GLN A 466 -3.91 15.47 21.52
CA GLN A 466 -4.32 16.79 21.05
C GLN A 466 -5.41 16.74 19.98
N GLN A 467 -5.41 15.76 19.08
CA GLN A 467 -6.50 15.53 18.12
C GLN A 467 -7.82 15.20 18.84
N VAL A 468 -7.77 14.33 19.86
CA VAL A 468 -8.93 14.03 20.71
C VAL A 468 -9.41 15.28 21.45
N LEU A 469 -8.51 16.06 22.05
CA LEU A 469 -8.88 17.34 22.68
C LEU A 469 -9.49 18.35 21.69
N PHE A 470 -8.92 18.51 20.50
CA PHE A 470 -9.44 19.42 19.47
C PHE A 470 -10.86 19.06 19.04
N ARG A 471 -11.15 17.76 18.90
CA ARG A 471 -12.48 17.25 18.58
C ARG A 471 -13.46 17.43 19.75
N LEU A 472 -13.03 17.15 20.99
CA LEU A 472 -13.85 17.42 22.19
C LEU A 472 -14.17 18.91 22.36
N TYR A 473 -13.23 19.80 22.05
CA TYR A 473 -13.44 21.25 22.14
C TYR A 473 -14.46 21.82 21.15
N ARG A 474 -15.00 21.02 20.22
CA ARG A 474 -16.18 21.40 19.42
C ARG A 474 -17.50 21.37 20.20
N GLY A 475 -17.59 20.54 21.24
CA GLY A 475 -18.81 20.36 22.05
C GLY A 475 -18.62 20.59 23.55
N MET A 476 -17.41 20.90 24.01
CA MET A 476 -17.06 21.01 25.43
C MET A 476 -16.05 22.13 25.66
N SER A 477 -16.24 22.96 26.68
CA SER A 477 -15.27 24.02 27.00
C SER A 477 -13.95 23.47 27.55
N LYS A 478 -12.88 24.27 27.47
CA LYS A 478 -11.57 23.96 28.08
C LYS A 478 -11.68 23.65 29.58
N LYS A 479 -12.60 24.32 30.28
CA LYS A 479 -12.85 24.13 31.72
C LYS A 479 -13.52 22.78 31.99
N GLU A 480 -14.54 22.43 31.22
CA GLU A 480 -15.24 21.15 31.34
C GLU A 480 -14.32 19.97 30.99
N ALA A 481 -13.52 20.04 29.92
CA ALA A 481 -12.60 18.95 29.60
C ALA A 481 -11.54 18.71 30.71
N LEU A 482 -11.05 19.78 31.34
CA LEU A 482 -10.16 19.68 32.49
C LEU A 482 -10.89 19.13 33.74
N GLN A 483 -12.13 19.56 33.99
CA GLN A 483 -12.96 19.08 35.10
C GLN A 483 -13.38 17.61 34.94
N THR A 484 -13.66 17.16 33.72
CA THR A 484 -14.10 15.81 33.38
C THR A 484 -12.91 14.86 33.26
N PHE A 485 -11.98 15.12 32.35
CA PHE A 485 -10.89 14.18 32.04
C PHE A 485 -9.57 14.46 32.76
N GLY A 486 -9.42 15.62 33.41
CA GLY A 486 -8.16 15.98 34.07
C GLY A 486 -7.04 16.33 33.10
N ILE A 487 -7.36 16.77 31.87
CA ILE A 487 -6.35 17.12 30.85
C ILE A 487 -6.19 18.65 30.75
N SER A 488 -4.96 19.14 30.89
CA SER A 488 -4.63 20.57 30.82
C SER A 488 -3.82 20.93 29.57
N LYS A 489 -4.40 21.74 28.67
CA LYS A 489 -3.73 22.27 27.47
C LYS A 489 -2.61 23.25 27.85
N ASN A 490 -1.39 22.73 27.97
CA ASN A 490 -0.16 23.51 27.79
C ASN A 490 0.28 23.36 26.33
N ALA A 491 0.77 24.43 25.71
CA ALA A 491 1.19 24.40 24.32
C ALA A 491 2.43 23.50 24.15
N VAL A 492 2.28 22.41 23.41
CA VAL A 492 3.38 21.54 23.01
C VAL A 492 4.21 22.26 21.95
N SER A 493 5.53 22.31 22.11
CA SER A 493 6.43 22.79 21.06
C SER A 493 6.40 21.81 19.89
N ALA A 494 5.62 22.12 18.86
CA ALA A 494 5.61 21.33 17.64
C ALA A 494 7.02 21.35 17.03
N LYS A 495 7.69 20.19 16.94
CA LYS A 495 8.92 20.11 16.14
C LYS A 495 8.57 20.46 14.69
N ARG A 496 9.35 21.35 14.07
CA ARG A 496 9.26 21.60 12.61
C ARG A 496 9.51 20.28 11.88
N MET A 497 8.44 19.64 11.44
CA MET A 497 8.45 18.28 10.87
C MET A 497 8.08 18.26 9.39
N LEU A 498 7.37 19.27 8.91
CA LEU A 498 6.89 19.37 7.53
C LEU A 498 7.57 20.50 6.75
N GLN A 499 8.01 21.55 7.45
CA GLN A 499 8.99 22.51 6.94
C GLN A 499 10.39 21.89 6.97
N LEU A 500 10.63 20.90 6.10
CA LEU A 500 11.95 20.34 5.86
C LEU A 500 12.55 21.06 4.66
N ASP A 501 13.65 21.79 4.84
CA ASP A 501 14.27 22.65 3.80
C ASP A 501 14.70 21.91 2.52
N PHE A 502 14.65 20.57 2.51
CA PHE A 502 14.96 19.70 1.38
C PHE A 502 13.72 19.03 0.77
N LEU A 503 12.50 19.40 1.18
CA LEU A 503 11.25 19.01 0.54
C LEU A 503 10.50 20.27 0.10
N PRO A 504 9.66 20.21 -0.96
CA PRO A 504 8.84 21.34 -1.34
C PRO A 504 7.83 21.68 -0.23
N SER A 505 7.64 22.97 0.04
CA SER A 505 6.52 23.49 0.83
C SER A 505 5.28 23.55 -0.06
N PHE A 506 4.78 22.38 -0.45
CA PHE A 506 3.77 22.23 -1.51
C PHE A 506 2.37 22.72 -1.14
N PHE A 507 2.01 22.83 0.15
CA PHE A 507 0.68 23.25 0.57
C PHE A 507 0.53 24.78 0.57
N CYS A 508 -0.41 25.31 -0.22
CA CYS A 508 -0.70 26.73 -0.35
C CYS A 508 0.54 27.64 -0.58
N PRO A 509 1.42 27.37 -1.55
CA PRO A 509 2.64 28.16 -1.77
C PRO A 509 2.30 29.54 -2.35
N SER A 510 3.03 30.57 -1.90
CA SER A 510 3.13 31.85 -2.63
C SER A 510 3.94 31.66 -3.92
N ALA A 511 3.97 32.67 -4.80
CA ALA A 511 4.76 32.62 -6.04
C ALA A 511 6.25 32.31 -5.77
N ASP A 512 6.88 33.01 -4.82
CA ASP A 512 8.29 32.78 -4.45
C ASP A 512 8.53 31.36 -3.90
N VAL A 513 7.60 30.86 -3.07
CA VAL A 513 7.67 29.50 -2.54
C VAL A 513 7.43 28.47 -3.64
N LEU A 514 6.59 28.75 -4.63
CA LEU A 514 6.34 27.87 -5.78
C LEU A 514 7.56 27.79 -6.71
N GLN A 515 8.30 28.88 -6.89
CA GLN A 515 9.57 28.91 -7.60
C GLN A 515 10.64 28.13 -6.81
N SER A 516 10.73 28.34 -5.50
CA SER A 516 11.63 27.55 -4.62
C SER A 516 11.29 26.05 -4.62
N ASN A 517 10.00 25.68 -4.60
CA ASN A 517 9.53 24.30 -4.69
C ASN A 517 9.91 23.69 -6.03
N SER A 518 9.67 24.42 -7.12
CA SER A 518 10.03 24.02 -8.48
C SER A 518 11.53 23.72 -8.59
N SER A 519 12.38 24.66 -8.17
CA SER A 519 13.84 24.51 -8.13
C SER A 519 14.27 23.27 -7.31
N SER A 520 13.71 23.10 -6.10
CA SER A 520 14.02 21.96 -5.22
C SER A 520 13.64 20.63 -5.87
N VAL A 521 12.42 20.53 -6.42
CA VAL A 521 11.87 19.30 -7.00
C VAL A 521 12.59 18.91 -8.30
N LEU A 522 12.87 19.86 -9.19
CA LEU A 522 13.68 19.63 -10.38
C LEU A 522 15.10 19.15 -10.02
N GLY A 523 15.67 19.70 -8.93
CA GLY A 523 16.92 19.26 -8.34
C GLY A 523 16.88 17.82 -7.81
N HIS A 524 15.85 17.45 -7.03
CA HIS A 524 15.68 16.08 -6.53
C HIS A 524 15.54 15.06 -7.65
N LEU A 525 14.74 15.39 -8.65
CA LEU A 525 14.53 14.56 -9.84
C LEU A 525 15.75 14.52 -10.77
N ARG A 526 16.73 15.42 -10.58
CA ARG A 526 17.92 15.58 -11.43
C ARG A 526 17.54 15.83 -12.89
N VAL A 527 16.64 16.79 -13.09
CA VAL A 527 16.15 17.25 -14.39
C VAL A 527 16.42 18.74 -14.62
N LEU A 528 17.07 19.43 -13.67
CA LEU A 528 17.59 20.78 -13.86
C LEU A 528 18.36 20.90 -15.18
N ASP A 529 18.20 22.03 -15.85
CA ASP A 529 18.73 22.33 -17.18
C ASP A 529 18.23 21.44 -18.33
N THR A 530 17.25 20.57 -18.07
CA THR A 530 16.64 19.70 -19.08
C THR A 530 15.14 19.89 -19.14
N ARG A 531 14.52 19.59 -20.29
CA ARG A 531 13.06 19.50 -20.37
C ARG A 531 12.50 18.13 -19.93
N HIS A 532 13.31 17.15 -19.51
CA HIS A 532 12.89 15.73 -19.36
C HIS A 532 11.99 15.40 -18.14
N TYR A 533 10.99 16.24 -17.89
CA TYR A 533 9.98 16.11 -16.85
C TYR A 533 8.58 16.48 -17.38
N ALA A 534 7.57 15.98 -16.68
CA ALA A 534 6.17 16.35 -16.84
C ALA A 534 5.71 17.23 -15.68
N LEU A 535 4.79 18.16 -15.99
CA LEU A 535 3.82 18.68 -15.03
C LEU A 535 2.57 17.80 -15.11
N LEU A 536 2.12 17.32 -13.95
CA LEU A 536 0.91 16.55 -13.75
C LEU A 536 -0.04 17.33 -12.83
N TRP A 537 -1.36 17.21 -12.96
CA TRP A 537 -2.28 17.59 -11.86
C TRP A 537 -3.62 16.83 -11.90
N ASP A 538 -4.35 16.93 -10.79
CA ASP A 538 -5.64 16.30 -10.53
C ASP A 538 -6.41 17.11 -9.46
N ASP A 539 -7.73 17.03 -9.48
CA ASP A 539 -8.64 17.62 -8.49
C ASP A 539 -9.10 16.56 -7.49
N THR A 540 -8.42 16.49 -6.34
CA THR A 540 -8.78 15.52 -5.30
C THR A 540 -9.84 16.07 -4.35
N VAL A 541 -11.01 15.40 -4.32
CA VAL A 541 -12.02 15.55 -3.26
C VAL A 541 -11.49 14.94 -1.95
N PHE A 542 -11.59 15.72 -0.87
CA PHE A 542 -11.29 15.30 0.50
C PHE A 542 -12.55 15.40 1.38
N ALA A 543 -12.53 14.78 2.56
CA ALA A 543 -13.56 14.97 3.57
C ALA A 543 -13.62 16.46 3.98
N GLN A 544 -14.84 16.98 4.13
CA GLN A 544 -15.09 18.37 4.50
C GLN A 544 -14.98 18.53 6.02
N ASP A 545 -13.77 18.42 6.56
CA ASP A 545 -13.49 18.59 8.00
C ASP A 545 -12.33 19.56 8.26
N TYR A 546 -12.37 20.18 9.45
CA TYR A 546 -11.18 20.82 10.00
C TYR A 546 -10.39 19.81 10.84
N SER A 547 -9.06 19.80 10.70
CA SER A 547 -8.16 18.93 11.47
C SER A 547 -6.99 19.74 12.03
N LEU A 548 -6.46 19.37 13.20
CA LEU A 548 -5.37 20.10 13.85
C LEU A 548 -4.01 19.52 13.44
N MET A 549 -3.28 20.22 12.57
CA MET A 549 -2.00 19.75 12.03
C MET A 549 -0.79 20.38 12.72
N TYR A 550 0.26 19.58 12.89
CA TYR A 550 1.52 19.95 13.52
C TYR A 550 2.65 20.00 12.50
N GLY A 551 3.61 20.89 12.67
CA GLY A 551 4.86 20.90 11.89
C GLY A 551 4.80 21.59 10.52
N LEU A 552 3.61 21.93 10.00
CA LEU A 552 3.44 22.85 8.84
C LEU A 552 3.87 24.29 9.18
N ARG A 553 3.79 24.67 10.46
CA ARG A 553 4.34 25.89 11.07
C ARG A 553 4.88 25.55 12.47
N GLU A 554 5.50 26.52 13.12
CA GLU A 554 6.02 26.38 14.50
C GLU A 554 4.91 26.19 15.54
N THR A 555 3.75 26.81 15.30
CA THR A 555 2.53 26.60 16.08
C THR A 555 1.65 25.54 15.42
N PRO A 556 0.83 24.80 16.20
CA PRO A 556 -0.23 23.97 15.64
C PRO A 556 -1.18 24.83 14.80
N ILE A 557 -1.58 24.34 13.63
CA ILE A 557 -2.50 25.05 12.74
C ILE A 557 -3.73 24.20 12.44
N ILE A 558 -4.86 24.85 12.25
CA ILE A 558 -6.09 24.20 11.83
C ILE A 558 -6.11 24.26 10.31
N ILE A 559 -6.22 23.10 9.67
CA ILE A 559 -6.37 22.97 8.21
C ILE A 559 -7.73 22.39 7.89
N GLY A 560 -8.20 22.57 6.66
CA GLY A 560 -9.50 22.09 6.21
C GLY A 560 -10.32 23.15 5.45
N GLY A 561 -9.94 24.43 5.52
CA GLY A 561 -10.59 25.49 4.74
C GLY A 561 -10.07 25.65 3.31
N ALA A 562 -10.82 26.38 2.50
CA ALA A 562 -10.42 26.76 1.15
C ALA A 562 -9.41 27.93 1.16
N HIS A 563 -8.49 27.93 0.20
CA HIS A 563 -7.54 29.01 -0.05
C HIS A 563 -8.21 30.18 -0.80
N PRO A 564 -7.86 31.45 -0.52
CA PRO A 564 -6.81 31.88 0.42
C PRO A 564 -7.26 31.92 1.88
N ASP A 565 -8.53 32.24 2.13
CA ASP A 565 -8.94 32.87 3.39
C ASP A 565 -8.99 31.92 4.61
N ALA A 566 -9.10 30.60 4.38
CA ALA A 566 -9.33 29.63 5.45
C ALA A 566 -8.43 28.37 5.40
N SER A 567 -7.48 28.27 4.46
CA SER A 567 -6.68 27.04 4.29
C SER A 567 -5.73 26.73 5.46
N CYS A 568 -5.28 27.76 6.17
CA CYS A 568 -4.43 27.65 7.36
C CYS A 568 -4.95 28.61 8.43
N VAL A 569 -5.78 28.13 9.34
CA VAL A 569 -6.34 28.93 10.43
C VAL A 569 -5.47 28.76 11.67
N LEU A 570 -4.89 29.86 12.17
CA LEU A 570 -4.11 29.86 13.39
C LEU A 570 -5.03 29.90 14.62
N PRO A 571 -4.75 29.14 15.69
CA PRO A 571 -5.34 29.39 17.01
C PRO A 571 -5.06 30.82 17.46
N LEU A 572 -6.01 31.42 18.19
CA LEU A 572 -5.86 32.78 18.72
C LEU A 572 -4.77 32.83 19.81
N SER A 573 -4.25 34.02 20.11
CA SER A 573 -3.12 34.23 21.03
C SER A 573 -3.38 33.78 22.48
N ASP A 574 -4.65 33.68 22.88
CA ASP A 574 -5.09 33.12 24.18
C ASP A 574 -5.21 31.57 24.16
N GLY A 575 -4.97 30.95 23.00
CA GLY A 575 -5.08 29.53 22.75
C GLY A 575 -6.52 29.03 22.51
N SER A 576 -7.48 29.95 22.34
CA SER A 576 -8.82 29.63 21.84
C SER A 576 -8.83 29.34 20.34
N LEU A 577 -9.90 28.73 19.85
CA LEU A 577 -10.09 28.46 18.42
C LEU A 577 -10.93 29.62 17.82
N PRO A 578 -10.51 30.21 16.70
CA PRO A 578 -11.38 31.14 15.98
C PRO A 578 -12.61 30.42 15.41
N GLU A 579 -13.62 31.17 14.98
CA GLU A 579 -14.87 30.63 14.44
C GLU A 579 -14.64 29.80 13.17
N LEU A 580 -14.78 28.47 13.28
CA LEU A 580 -14.58 27.53 12.18
C LEU A 580 -15.87 27.35 11.37
N ARG A 581 -16.09 28.25 10.41
CA ARG A 581 -17.29 28.25 9.55
C ARG A 581 -17.35 27.06 8.59
N LYS A 582 -18.53 26.46 8.44
CA LYS A 582 -18.74 25.31 7.53
C LYS A 582 -18.61 25.74 6.08
N GLU A 583 -19.02 26.96 5.76
CA GLU A 583 -18.96 27.61 4.43
C GLU A 583 -17.52 27.95 3.99
N SER A 584 -16.56 27.85 4.92
CA SER A 584 -15.13 28.08 4.66
C SER A 584 -14.32 26.81 4.42
N LEU A 585 -14.86 25.62 4.72
CA LEU A 585 -14.25 24.31 4.42
C LEU A 585 -13.87 24.17 2.92
N ALA A 586 -12.83 23.39 2.62
CA ALA A 586 -12.53 22.94 1.28
C ALA A 586 -13.41 21.75 0.91
N GLN A 587 -13.77 21.64 -0.36
CA GLN A 587 -14.53 20.51 -0.91
C GLN A 587 -13.62 19.66 -1.82
N VAL A 588 -12.56 20.26 -2.34
CA VAL A 588 -11.69 19.74 -3.39
C VAL A 588 -10.32 20.40 -3.23
N CYS A 589 -9.28 19.79 -3.78
CA CYS A 589 -7.93 20.28 -3.69
C CYS A 589 -7.17 19.95 -4.98
N LEU A 590 -6.77 21.00 -5.69
CA LEU A 590 -5.99 20.91 -6.92
C LEU A 590 -4.52 20.71 -6.54
N SER A 591 -3.92 19.57 -6.92
CA SER A 591 -2.50 19.31 -6.66
C SER A 591 -1.71 19.12 -7.95
N PHE A 592 -0.70 19.98 -8.15
CA PHE A 592 0.26 19.92 -9.24
C PHE A 592 1.52 19.18 -8.79
N LEU A 593 1.90 18.18 -9.57
CA LEU A 593 3.06 17.33 -9.33
C LEU A 593 4.04 17.41 -10.49
N VAL A 594 5.32 17.31 -10.18
CA VAL A 594 6.38 17.16 -11.17
C VAL A 594 6.90 15.73 -11.13
N LYS A 595 7.08 15.16 -12.32
CA LYS A 595 7.57 13.80 -12.49
C LYS A 595 8.68 13.76 -13.55
N ARG A 596 9.75 13.03 -13.27
CA ARG A 596 10.79 12.73 -14.28
C ARG A 596 10.27 11.70 -15.28
N LEU A 597 10.42 11.99 -16.57
CA LEU A 597 9.76 11.20 -17.62
C LEU A 597 10.30 9.76 -17.74
N ASP A 598 11.61 9.57 -17.61
CA ASP A 598 12.30 8.28 -17.82
C ASP A 598 12.05 7.19 -16.74
N ARG A 599 11.09 7.43 -15.83
CA ARG A 599 10.75 6.53 -14.71
C ARG A 599 9.26 6.44 -14.43
N ARG A 600 8.89 5.36 -13.75
CA ARG A 600 7.55 5.17 -13.20
C ARG A 600 7.37 5.84 -11.84
N ASP A 601 8.43 5.91 -11.04
CA ASP A 601 8.47 6.53 -9.70
C ASP A 601 9.34 7.80 -9.66
N GLY A 602 9.26 8.55 -8.57
CA GLY A 602 9.78 9.92 -8.48
C GLY A 602 8.77 10.96 -8.97
N THR A 603 7.73 11.17 -8.18
CA THR A 603 6.73 12.23 -8.36
C THR A 603 6.68 13.06 -7.09
N PHE A 604 6.76 14.39 -7.21
CA PHE A 604 6.69 15.33 -6.09
C PHE A 604 5.71 16.45 -6.40
N ASP A 605 4.79 16.72 -5.49
CA ASP A 605 3.92 17.89 -5.51
C ASP A 605 4.75 19.18 -5.38
N VAL A 606 4.52 20.13 -6.28
CA VAL A 606 5.08 21.49 -6.19
C VAL A 606 4.06 22.48 -5.63
N ARG A 607 2.76 22.15 -5.76
CA ARG A 607 1.63 23.01 -5.34
C ARG A 607 0.40 22.15 -5.05
N MET A 608 -0.25 22.39 -3.92
CA MET A 608 -1.49 21.77 -3.48
C MET A 608 -2.39 22.87 -2.91
N VAL A 609 -3.55 23.10 -3.52
CA VAL A 609 -4.42 24.24 -3.20
C VAL A 609 -5.84 23.77 -2.90
N PRO A 610 -6.28 23.80 -1.63
CA PRO A 610 -7.65 23.49 -1.25
C PRO A 610 -8.60 24.59 -1.74
N ARG A 611 -9.75 24.20 -2.27
CA ARG A 611 -10.74 25.08 -2.91
C ARG A 611 -12.17 24.67 -2.52
N ARG A 612 -13.10 25.61 -2.73
CA ARG A 612 -14.54 25.31 -2.92
C ARG A 612 -14.79 24.85 -4.36
N LEU A 613 -15.85 24.07 -4.58
CA LEU A 613 -16.30 23.73 -5.94
C LEU A 613 -16.59 25.00 -6.76
N LYS A 614 -17.30 25.98 -6.17
CA LYS A 614 -17.53 27.31 -6.78
C LYS A 614 -16.29 28.16 -7.09
N GLN A 615 -15.09 27.73 -6.67
CA GLN A 615 -13.81 28.36 -7.00
C GLN A 615 -13.03 27.59 -8.06
N ILE A 616 -13.48 26.39 -8.45
CA ILE A 616 -12.98 25.69 -9.63
C ILE A 616 -13.72 26.23 -10.84
N THR A 617 -13.17 27.29 -11.43
CA THR A 617 -13.53 27.72 -12.79
C THR A 617 -12.37 27.39 -13.72
N GLY A 618 -12.66 27.18 -15.01
CA GLY A 618 -11.60 26.92 -15.99
C GLY A 618 -10.57 28.06 -16.07
N GLN A 619 -10.99 29.30 -15.81
CA GLN A 619 -10.08 30.46 -15.72
C GLN A 619 -9.15 30.36 -14.51
N ALA A 620 -9.67 29.97 -13.34
CA ALA A 620 -8.84 29.79 -12.14
C ALA A 620 -7.85 28.61 -12.31
N GLN A 621 -8.28 27.52 -12.94
CA GLN A 621 -7.40 26.39 -13.27
C GLN A 621 -6.34 26.78 -14.32
N LEU A 622 -6.71 27.52 -15.37
CA LEU A 622 -5.77 28.05 -16.38
C LEU A 622 -4.74 28.99 -15.76
N GLN A 623 -5.17 29.92 -14.89
CA GLN A 623 -4.26 30.79 -14.15
C GLN A 623 -3.30 29.99 -13.26
N MET A 624 -3.79 29.04 -12.46
CA MET A 624 -2.94 28.23 -11.58
C MET A 624 -1.97 27.33 -12.37
N CYS A 625 -2.39 26.82 -13.53
CA CYS A 625 -1.54 26.08 -14.45
C CYS A 625 -0.44 26.99 -15.02
N GLY A 626 -0.79 28.19 -15.50
CA GLY A 626 0.16 29.20 -15.99
C GLY A 626 1.18 29.63 -14.93
N GLU A 627 0.74 29.95 -13.72
CA GLU A 627 1.62 30.27 -12.59
C GLU A 627 2.63 29.13 -12.30
N THR A 628 2.16 27.88 -12.34
CA THR A 628 2.99 26.70 -12.05
C THR A 628 3.95 26.38 -13.19
N LEU A 629 3.52 26.52 -14.45
CA LEU A 629 4.37 26.39 -15.63
C LEU A 629 5.47 27.45 -15.66
N LEU A 630 5.14 28.70 -15.34
CA LEU A 630 6.10 29.80 -15.25
C LEU A 630 7.15 29.54 -14.17
N ALA A 631 6.71 29.23 -12.94
CA ALA A 631 7.61 28.92 -11.83
C ALA A 631 8.55 27.74 -12.15
N LEU A 632 8.06 26.73 -12.88
CA LEU A 632 8.87 25.60 -13.34
C LEU A 632 9.85 25.98 -14.45
N ALA A 633 9.47 26.83 -15.41
CA ALA A 633 10.35 27.26 -16.48
C ALA A 633 11.48 28.16 -15.94
N GLU A 634 11.16 29.17 -15.15
CA GLU A 634 12.13 30.10 -14.55
C GLU A 634 13.12 29.37 -13.63
N SER A 635 12.64 28.40 -12.83
CA SER A 635 13.47 27.52 -11.99
C SER A 635 14.41 26.59 -12.76
N ASN A 636 14.28 26.53 -14.09
CA ASN A 636 14.95 25.59 -14.96
C ASN A 636 15.72 26.26 -16.11
N GLY A 637 15.98 27.57 -16.01
CA GLY A 637 16.64 28.34 -17.07
C GLY A 637 15.79 28.47 -18.32
N ASP A 638 14.52 28.88 -18.14
CA ASP A 638 13.50 29.08 -19.16
C ASP A 638 13.16 27.82 -20.00
N LYS A 639 13.41 26.64 -19.44
CA LYS A 639 13.11 25.33 -20.04
C LYS A 639 11.83 24.76 -19.42
N PRO A 640 10.63 25.00 -20.00
CA PRO A 640 9.38 24.48 -19.46
C PRO A 640 9.31 22.95 -19.53
N PRO A 641 8.37 22.32 -18.77
CA PRO A 641 8.11 20.90 -18.89
C PRO A 641 7.87 20.48 -20.34
N LEU A 642 8.18 19.22 -20.62
CA LEU A 642 8.05 18.63 -21.94
C LEU A 642 6.69 17.97 -22.13
N ILE A 643 6.05 17.57 -21.04
CA ILE A 643 4.69 17.04 -21.01
C ILE A 643 3.88 17.76 -19.93
N VAL A 644 2.61 18.00 -20.26
CA VAL A 644 1.58 18.57 -19.40
C VAL A 644 0.45 17.55 -19.44
N ALA A 645 0.08 16.95 -18.31
CA ALA A 645 -0.93 15.89 -18.27
C ALA A 645 -1.84 16.01 -17.03
N PHE A 646 -3.12 15.77 -17.23
CA PHE A 646 -4.16 16.05 -16.25
C PHE A 646 -5.42 15.27 -16.61
N ASP A 647 -6.31 15.11 -15.63
CA ASP A 647 -7.60 14.48 -15.88
C ASP A 647 -8.45 15.36 -16.81
N ASN A 648 -9.28 14.73 -17.64
CA ASN A 648 -9.97 15.42 -18.72
C ASN A 648 -11.30 16.07 -18.26
N HIS A 649 -11.35 16.60 -17.03
CA HIS A 649 -12.50 17.26 -16.43
C HIS A 649 -13.04 18.42 -17.30
N PRO A 650 -14.36 18.71 -17.31
CA PRO A 650 -14.92 19.88 -17.99
C PRO A 650 -14.27 21.20 -17.58
N GLY A 651 -13.93 21.37 -16.29
CA GLY A 651 -13.21 22.56 -15.81
C GLY A 651 -11.90 22.82 -16.58
N HIS A 652 -11.17 21.76 -16.93
CA HIS A 652 -9.92 21.85 -17.67
C HIS A 652 -10.08 22.19 -19.17
N ASN A 653 -11.30 22.52 -19.65
CA ASN A 653 -11.52 22.83 -21.07
C ASN A 653 -10.72 24.06 -21.52
N LEU A 654 -10.66 25.14 -20.73
CA LEU A 654 -9.87 26.34 -21.09
C LEU A 654 -8.36 26.05 -21.14
N VAL A 655 -7.86 25.13 -20.30
CA VAL A 655 -6.46 24.65 -20.39
C VAL A 655 -6.23 23.87 -21.68
N ASN A 656 -7.17 22.99 -22.06
CA ASN A 656 -7.11 22.28 -23.34
C ASN A 656 -7.14 23.24 -24.54
N CYS A 657 -8.08 24.18 -24.59
CA CYS A 657 -8.16 25.18 -25.66
C CYS A 657 -6.88 26.02 -25.76
N THR A 658 -6.26 26.38 -24.63
CA THR A 658 -5.00 27.10 -24.59
C THR A 658 -3.84 26.26 -25.14
N LEU A 659 -3.66 25.03 -24.63
CA LEU A 659 -2.58 24.13 -25.06
C LEU A 659 -2.71 23.66 -26.52
N LEU A 660 -3.93 23.68 -27.07
CA LEU A 660 -4.21 23.39 -28.49
C LEU A 660 -4.08 24.61 -29.41
N GLY A 661 -3.81 25.81 -28.87
CA GLY A 661 -3.72 27.06 -29.65
C GLY A 661 -5.08 27.55 -30.18
N VAL A 662 -6.19 27.10 -29.59
CA VAL A 662 -7.56 27.45 -29.97
C VAL A 662 -8.07 28.67 -29.18
N HIS A 663 -7.56 28.88 -27.96
CA HIS A 663 -7.96 30.02 -27.13
C HIS A 663 -7.20 31.30 -27.54
N SER A 664 -7.94 32.34 -27.94
CA SER A 664 -7.38 33.59 -28.45
C SER A 664 -7.04 34.63 -27.37
N ASP A 665 -7.71 34.57 -26.21
CA ASP A 665 -7.46 35.52 -25.10
C ASP A 665 -6.65 34.84 -23.99
N LEU A 666 -5.34 35.10 -23.97
CA LEU A 666 -4.43 34.60 -22.94
C LEU A 666 -3.89 35.73 -22.04
N ALA A 667 -4.50 36.92 -22.11
CA ALA A 667 -4.13 38.05 -21.28
C ALA A 667 -4.33 37.71 -19.79
N GLY A 668 -3.33 38.01 -18.96
CA GLY A 668 -3.32 37.70 -17.54
C GLY A 668 -2.92 36.28 -17.15
N VAL A 669 -2.46 35.42 -18.08
CA VAL A 669 -1.96 34.08 -17.76
C VAL A 669 -0.42 34.02 -17.83
N PRO A 670 0.31 34.07 -16.71
CA PRO A 670 1.72 34.52 -16.69
C PRO A 670 2.72 33.74 -17.56
N PHE A 671 2.48 32.46 -17.81
CA PHE A 671 3.34 31.64 -18.69
C PHE A 671 3.10 31.93 -20.18
N PHE A 672 1.85 32.11 -20.58
CA PHE A 672 1.49 32.30 -21.99
C PHE A 672 1.69 33.75 -22.45
N GLU A 673 1.75 34.73 -21.54
CA GLU A 673 2.16 36.10 -21.86
C GLU A 673 3.65 36.22 -22.26
N LYS A 674 4.52 35.35 -21.72
CA LYS A 674 5.96 35.36 -22.03
C LYS A 674 6.35 34.50 -23.24
N GLY A 675 5.45 33.64 -23.72
CA GLY A 675 5.71 32.74 -24.84
C GLY A 675 5.04 33.22 -26.12
N GLU A 676 5.76 33.15 -27.26
CA GLU A 676 5.09 33.21 -28.56
C GLU A 676 4.22 31.95 -28.72
N VAL A 677 2.90 32.12 -28.73
CA VAL A 677 1.97 31.06 -29.08
C VAL A 677 2.17 30.75 -30.57
N LEU A 678 2.88 29.66 -30.85
CA LEU A 678 3.03 29.14 -32.21
C LEU A 678 1.63 28.81 -32.75
N SER A 679 1.15 29.65 -33.68
CA SER A 679 -0.23 29.68 -34.21
C SER A 679 -0.58 28.50 -35.12
N HIS A 680 0.09 27.37 -34.98
CA HIS A 680 -0.11 26.15 -35.75
C HIS A 680 -0.09 24.93 -34.83
N PRO A 681 -1.19 24.17 -34.71
CA PRO A 681 -1.21 22.95 -33.92
C PRO A 681 -0.30 21.92 -34.57
N LEU A 682 0.78 21.53 -33.87
CA LEU A 682 1.79 20.58 -34.35
C LEU A 682 1.59 19.21 -33.69
N ILE A 683 1.75 18.16 -34.51
CA ILE A 683 1.03 16.90 -34.39
C ILE A 683 2.00 15.70 -34.66
N PHE A 684 1.50 14.45 -34.73
CA PHE A 684 2.06 13.18 -35.32
C PHE A 684 2.54 12.01 -34.41
N PRO A 685 1.65 11.03 -34.10
CA PRO A 685 1.52 9.81 -34.88
C PRO A 685 0.12 9.82 -35.48
N VAL A 686 -0.10 10.77 -36.39
CA VAL A 686 -1.47 11.20 -36.68
C VAL A 686 -2.28 10.13 -37.33
N ALA A 687 -1.66 9.16 -38.01
CA ALA A 687 -2.40 8.26 -38.88
C ALA A 687 -3.58 7.65 -38.11
N GLY A 688 -3.37 7.30 -36.83
CA GLY A 688 -4.43 6.94 -35.90
C GLY A 688 -5.43 8.07 -35.58
N TYR A 689 -4.98 9.29 -35.28
CA TYR A 689 -5.85 10.46 -35.08
C TYR A 689 -6.74 10.76 -36.30
N PHE A 690 -6.18 10.89 -37.51
CA PHE A 690 -6.97 11.12 -38.72
C PHE A 690 -7.84 9.92 -39.07
N ILE A 691 -7.43 8.66 -38.84
CA ILE A 691 -8.33 7.51 -38.94
C ILE A 691 -9.51 7.63 -37.96
N CYS A 692 -9.27 8.05 -36.71
CA CYS A 692 -10.34 8.30 -35.74
C CYS A 692 -11.27 9.43 -36.21
N LEU A 693 -10.73 10.58 -36.66
CA LEU A 693 -11.55 11.67 -37.18
C LEU A 693 -12.34 11.26 -38.42
N LEU A 694 -11.73 10.51 -39.35
CA LEU A 694 -12.41 9.97 -40.53
C LEU A 694 -13.55 9.02 -40.14
N THR A 695 -13.33 8.19 -39.12
CA THR A 695 -14.36 7.28 -38.59
C THR A 695 -15.53 8.07 -37.98
N VAL A 696 -15.25 9.16 -37.25
CA VAL A 696 -16.27 10.05 -36.69
C VAL A 696 -17.03 10.80 -37.78
N ALA A 697 -16.32 11.47 -38.70
CA ALA A 697 -16.92 12.22 -39.80
C ALA A 697 -17.80 11.31 -40.69
N HIS A 698 -17.36 10.08 -40.93
CA HIS A 698 -18.14 9.07 -41.65
C HIS A 698 -19.39 8.63 -40.86
N ALA A 699 -19.25 8.35 -39.56
CA ALA A 699 -20.38 7.99 -38.72
C ALA A 699 -21.41 9.14 -38.62
N ALA A 700 -20.94 10.38 -38.50
CA ALA A 700 -21.77 11.58 -38.51
C ALA A 700 -22.50 11.79 -39.84
N GLY A 701 -21.83 11.55 -40.98
CA GLY A 701 -22.44 11.60 -42.30
C GLY A 701 -23.52 10.52 -42.53
N GLU A 702 -23.30 9.30 -42.06
CA GLU A 702 -24.24 8.17 -42.22
C GLU A 702 -25.42 8.23 -41.23
N ALA A 703 -25.19 8.64 -39.98
CA ALA A 703 -26.18 8.55 -38.89
C ALA A 703 -26.74 9.90 -38.40
N GLY A 704 -26.22 11.02 -38.91
CA GLY A 704 -26.57 12.35 -38.46
C GLY A 704 -26.30 12.56 -36.96
N GLN A 705 -27.19 13.27 -36.27
CA GLN A 705 -27.04 13.63 -34.85
C GLN A 705 -26.91 12.43 -33.89
N ASN A 706 -27.36 11.23 -34.28
CA ASN A 706 -27.32 10.03 -33.41
C ASN A 706 -26.09 9.14 -33.62
N TRP A 707 -25.05 9.62 -34.33
CA TRP A 707 -23.86 8.83 -34.65
C TRP A 707 -23.13 8.30 -33.42
N ASP A 708 -23.19 9.03 -32.31
CA ASP A 708 -22.54 8.70 -31.04
C ASP A 708 -23.14 7.46 -30.35
N ARG A 709 -24.40 7.12 -30.67
CA ARG A 709 -25.11 5.92 -30.21
C ARG A 709 -24.78 4.69 -31.05
N LEU A 710 -24.26 4.88 -32.26
CA LEU A 710 -23.98 3.82 -33.24
C LEU A 710 -22.48 3.54 -33.40
N ALA A 711 -21.62 4.53 -33.14
CA ALA A 711 -20.19 4.34 -33.00
C ALA A 711 -19.86 3.49 -31.75
N LEU A 712 -18.63 2.99 -31.69
CA LEU A 712 -18.10 2.33 -30.50
C LEU A 712 -18.16 3.26 -29.28
N ALA A 713 -18.07 2.66 -28.08
CA ALA A 713 -18.15 3.33 -26.79
C ALA A 713 -17.29 4.60 -26.68
N LYS A 714 -17.57 5.42 -25.65
CA LYS A 714 -16.85 6.67 -25.35
C LYS A 714 -15.72 6.49 -24.30
N PRO A 715 -14.54 5.90 -24.61
CA PRO A 715 -13.31 6.68 -24.53
C PRO A 715 -13.43 7.75 -25.62
N THR A 716 -13.56 9.00 -25.21
CA THR A 716 -13.79 10.15 -26.07
C THR A 716 -12.73 10.23 -27.18
N CYS A 717 -13.07 10.80 -28.34
CA CYS A 717 -12.04 11.08 -29.35
C CYS A 717 -10.95 11.98 -28.74
N ARG A 718 -11.30 12.87 -27.80
CA ARG A 718 -10.40 13.62 -26.91
C ARG A 718 -9.37 12.74 -26.17
N ASN A 719 -9.73 11.56 -25.65
CA ASN A 719 -8.78 10.61 -25.05
C ASN A 719 -7.90 9.91 -26.10
N LEU A 720 -8.43 9.55 -27.27
CA LEU A 720 -7.63 8.97 -28.37
C LEU A 720 -6.67 10.01 -28.97
N ILE A 721 -7.10 11.28 -29.02
CA ILE A 721 -6.30 12.46 -29.38
C ILE A 721 -5.21 12.67 -28.35
N SER A 722 -5.51 12.72 -27.05
CA SER A 722 -4.52 12.85 -25.98
C SER A 722 -3.48 11.72 -26.04
N LEU A 723 -3.92 10.46 -26.18
CA LEU A 723 -3.02 9.31 -26.33
C LEU A 723 -2.18 9.37 -27.61
N ALA A 724 -2.77 9.85 -28.72
CA ALA A 724 -2.00 10.15 -29.92
C ALA A 724 -0.96 11.24 -29.60
N VAL A 725 -1.35 12.38 -29.01
CA VAL A 725 -0.51 13.52 -28.58
C VAL A 725 0.67 13.10 -27.71
N HIS A 726 0.47 12.31 -26.67
CA HIS A 726 1.61 11.81 -25.88
C HIS A 726 2.50 10.85 -26.70
N GLY A 727 1.94 10.14 -27.69
CA GLY A 727 2.69 9.44 -28.72
C GLY A 727 3.40 10.36 -29.74
N ILE A 728 2.92 11.59 -29.96
CA ILE A 728 3.51 12.60 -30.87
C ILE A 728 4.85 13.00 -30.31
N LEU A 729 4.75 13.52 -29.09
CA LEU A 729 5.85 14.00 -28.29
C LEU A 729 6.92 12.91 -28.13
N ARG A 730 6.51 11.64 -28.03
CA ARG A 730 7.43 10.49 -28.05
C ARG A 730 8.22 10.35 -29.36
N VAL A 731 7.57 10.36 -30.53
CA VAL A 731 8.26 10.09 -31.80
C VAL A 731 9.04 11.30 -32.29
N ALA A 732 8.50 12.51 -32.11
CA ALA A 732 9.12 13.77 -32.54
C ALA A 732 10.39 14.12 -31.75
N TRP A 733 10.50 13.69 -30.50
CA TRP A 733 11.67 13.93 -29.65
C TRP A 733 12.58 12.71 -29.45
N TRP A 734 12.13 11.49 -29.76
CA TRP A 734 12.97 10.28 -29.74
C TRP A 734 12.66 9.33 -30.92
N PRO A 735 13.23 9.59 -32.12
CA PRO A 735 12.89 8.87 -33.37
C PRO A 735 13.24 7.37 -33.41
N SER A 736 13.92 6.84 -32.38
CA SER A 736 14.31 5.43 -32.30
C SER A 736 13.69 4.76 -31.08
N THR A 737 13.02 3.63 -31.28
CA THR A 737 12.43 2.80 -30.19
C THR A 737 13.45 2.40 -29.12
N LEU A 738 14.69 2.12 -29.53
CA LEU A 738 15.84 1.82 -28.65
C LEU A 738 16.44 3.06 -27.95
N GLN A 739 15.88 4.24 -28.17
CA GLN A 739 16.33 5.50 -27.55
C GLN A 739 15.23 6.30 -26.85
N ALA A 740 13.94 5.99 -27.06
CA ALA A 740 12.83 6.60 -26.32
C ALA A 740 12.99 6.33 -24.80
N PRO A 741 13.25 7.35 -23.97
CA PRO A 741 13.60 7.13 -22.57
C PRO A 741 12.39 6.78 -21.69
N PHE A 742 11.16 6.88 -22.21
CA PHE A 742 9.94 6.60 -21.46
C PHE A 742 8.81 5.96 -22.26
N GLU A 743 8.00 5.17 -21.56
CA GLU A 743 6.81 4.51 -22.09
C GLU A 743 5.57 5.41 -21.92
N PRO A 744 4.61 5.43 -22.87
CA PRO A 744 3.40 6.27 -22.77
C PRO A 744 2.59 6.07 -21.48
N GLN A 745 2.57 4.85 -20.93
CA GLN A 745 1.96 4.53 -19.65
C GLN A 745 2.58 5.25 -18.43
N TRP A 746 3.72 5.94 -18.59
CA TRP A 746 4.32 6.75 -17.54
C TRP A 746 3.98 8.25 -17.67
N ALA A 747 3.43 8.67 -18.82
CA ALA A 747 2.97 10.04 -19.09
C ALA A 747 1.43 10.18 -19.00
N GLN A 748 0.71 9.08 -18.75
CA GLN A 748 -0.72 9.05 -18.51
C GLN A 748 -1.09 9.50 -17.08
N GLU A 749 -2.37 9.85 -16.92
CA GLU A 749 -3.05 10.15 -15.65
C GLU A 749 -2.76 9.09 -14.57
N ASP A 750 -2.55 7.81 -14.95
CA ASP A 750 -1.97 6.73 -14.14
C ASP A 750 -0.87 7.17 -13.16
N ALA A 751 0.01 8.10 -13.55
CA ALA A 751 1.09 8.58 -12.69
C ALA A 751 0.59 9.50 -11.56
N ALA A 752 -0.43 10.32 -11.83
CA ALA A 752 -1.14 11.15 -10.87
C ALA A 752 -2.07 10.28 -10.01
N GLU A 753 -2.95 9.47 -10.63
CA GLU A 753 -3.81 8.50 -9.94
C GLU A 753 -3.02 7.62 -8.96
N HIS A 754 -1.87 7.09 -9.39
CA HIS A 754 -1.03 6.24 -8.56
C HIS A 754 -0.34 7.03 -7.43
N HIS A 755 -0.06 8.33 -7.63
CA HIS A 755 0.39 9.20 -6.54
C HIS A 755 -0.76 9.39 -5.53
N PHE A 756 -1.93 9.85 -5.95
CA PHE A 756 -3.06 10.10 -5.04
C PHE A 756 -3.58 8.83 -4.36
N SER A 757 -3.55 7.69 -5.04
CA SER A 757 -3.85 6.38 -4.45
C SER A 757 -2.85 5.99 -3.35
N ARG A 758 -1.62 6.50 -3.38
CA ARG A 758 -0.64 6.31 -2.30
C ARG A 758 -0.78 7.34 -1.19
N THR A 759 -1.11 8.61 -1.48
CA THR A 759 -1.32 9.61 -0.43
C THR A 759 -2.59 9.31 0.37
N LYS A 760 -3.68 8.94 -0.30
CA LYS A 760 -4.95 8.48 0.30
C LYS A 760 -4.80 7.12 1.02
N ARG A 761 -3.75 6.33 0.76
CA ARG A 761 -3.55 5.00 1.36
C ARG A 761 -3.48 5.07 2.88
N GLY A 762 -4.44 4.40 3.52
CA GLY A 762 -4.55 4.24 4.97
C GLY A 762 -5.83 4.83 5.55
N ALA A 763 -6.47 5.77 4.85
CA ALA A 763 -7.70 6.40 5.31
C ALA A 763 -8.85 5.38 5.46
N ALA A 764 -9.55 5.43 6.59
CA ALA A 764 -10.82 4.76 6.77
C ALA A 764 -11.95 5.65 6.21
N GLY A 765 -12.47 5.31 5.03
CA GLY A 765 -13.47 6.13 4.33
C GLY A 765 -12.85 7.28 3.52
N ALA A 766 -13.50 8.44 3.52
CA ALA A 766 -13.00 9.63 2.83
C ALA A 766 -11.80 10.22 3.58
N ALA A 767 -10.66 10.34 2.90
CA ALA A 767 -9.46 10.97 3.49
C ALA A 767 -9.73 12.45 3.82
N SER A 768 -9.30 12.91 4.99
CA SER A 768 -9.27 14.33 5.33
C SER A 768 -8.17 15.06 4.54
N LEU A 769 -8.25 16.40 4.48
CA LEU A 769 -7.17 17.21 3.91
C LEU A 769 -5.85 17.00 4.65
N SER A 770 -5.88 16.79 5.97
CA SER A 770 -4.70 16.49 6.79
C SER A 770 -4.06 15.15 6.43
N HIS A 771 -4.87 14.12 6.23
CA HIS A 771 -4.42 12.82 5.75
C HIS A 771 -3.77 12.93 4.37
N GLY A 772 -4.34 13.74 3.47
CA GLY A 772 -3.75 14.10 2.19
C GLY A 772 -2.33 14.63 2.32
N ILE A 773 -2.14 15.70 3.11
CA ILE A 773 -0.82 16.35 3.29
C ILE A 773 0.18 15.39 3.96
N TRP A 774 -0.20 14.66 5.03
CA TRP A 774 0.68 13.67 5.66
C TRP A 774 1.07 12.53 4.70
N GLY A 775 0.11 12.04 3.89
CA GLY A 775 0.34 11.03 2.87
C GLY A 775 1.27 11.50 1.75
N THR A 776 1.14 12.76 1.33
CA THR A 776 2.04 13.41 0.37
C THR A 776 3.46 13.51 0.91
N VAL A 777 3.64 14.01 2.15
CA VAL A 777 4.97 14.09 2.79
C VAL A 777 5.62 12.72 2.93
N ARG A 778 4.84 11.68 3.27
CA ARG A 778 5.34 10.29 3.30
C ARG A 778 5.91 9.88 1.94
N GLU A 779 5.17 10.09 0.86
CA GLU A 779 5.63 9.74 -0.50
C GLU A 779 6.85 10.56 -0.94
N HIS A 780 6.92 11.85 -0.59
CA HIS A 780 8.08 12.70 -0.87
C HIS A 780 9.33 12.19 -0.13
N LEU A 781 9.20 11.85 1.16
CA LEU A 781 10.28 11.25 1.95
C LEU A 781 10.70 9.87 1.41
N GLU A 782 9.75 9.04 0.96
CA GLU A 782 10.07 7.76 0.32
C GLU A 782 10.82 7.94 -1.01
N ASN A 783 10.35 8.84 -1.88
CA ASN A 783 11.00 9.13 -3.16
C ASN A 783 12.41 9.70 -2.95
N PHE A 784 12.59 10.61 -1.99
CA PHE A 784 13.91 11.14 -1.60
C PHE A 784 14.85 10.02 -1.10
N HIS A 785 14.36 9.09 -0.28
CA HIS A 785 15.15 7.96 0.24
C HIS A 785 15.59 6.93 -0.81
N ARG A 786 14.78 6.70 -1.85
CA ARG A 786 15.12 5.75 -2.92
C ARG A 786 16.34 6.25 -3.71
N GLY A 787 16.47 7.57 -3.82
CA GLY A 787 17.51 8.22 -4.59
C GLY A 787 17.32 8.01 -6.11
N PHE A 788 17.99 8.86 -6.88
CA PHE A 788 17.99 8.77 -8.33
C PHE A 788 19.39 8.39 -8.79
N GLU A 789 19.59 7.13 -9.17
CA GLU A 789 20.81 6.71 -9.87
C GLU A 789 20.92 7.45 -11.20
N ASP A 790 22.08 8.05 -11.51
CA ASP A 790 22.27 8.73 -12.79
C ASP A 790 22.22 7.74 -13.95
N ARG A 791 21.22 7.90 -14.81
CA ARG A 791 21.28 7.43 -16.19
C ARG A 791 21.58 8.64 -17.06
N GLU A 792 22.49 8.47 -18.01
CA GLU A 792 22.78 9.49 -19.03
C GLU A 792 21.47 9.93 -19.69
N VAL A 793 21.10 11.18 -19.45
CA VAL A 793 19.96 11.81 -20.12
C VAL A 793 20.44 12.13 -21.53
N ARG A 794 19.95 11.39 -22.52
CA ARG A 794 20.23 11.66 -23.93
C ARG A 794 19.54 12.97 -24.32
N THR A 795 20.31 14.05 -24.37
CA THR A 795 19.91 15.29 -25.02
C THR A 795 19.70 15.01 -26.51
N PHE A 796 18.53 15.39 -27.03
CA PHE A 796 18.17 15.24 -28.44
C PHE A 796 17.78 16.61 -28.99
N GLU A 797 18.21 16.92 -30.20
CA GLU A 797 17.77 18.12 -30.91
C GLU A 797 16.33 17.91 -31.40
N GLY A 798 15.47 18.93 -31.20
CA GLY A 798 14.07 18.84 -31.58
C GLY A 798 13.88 18.91 -33.10
N MET A 799 12.85 18.22 -33.61
CA MET A 799 12.42 18.32 -35.00
C MET A 799 11.95 19.74 -35.36
N SER A 800 12.23 20.19 -36.59
CA SER A 800 11.77 21.49 -37.07
C SER A 800 10.27 21.51 -37.41
N GLN A 801 9.67 22.72 -37.41
CA GLN A 801 8.27 22.91 -37.78
C GLN A 801 7.95 22.42 -39.20
N GLU A 802 8.86 22.65 -40.15
CA GLU A 802 8.68 22.24 -41.55
C GLU A 802 8.68 20.71 -41.70
N GLU A 803 9.63 20.02 -41.04
CA GLU A 803 9.64 18.54 -41.01
C GLU A 803 8.35 17.99 -40.39
N CYS A 804 7.86 18.61 -39.31
CA CYS A 804 6.59 18.23 -38.71
C CYS A 804 5.42 18.42 -39.70
N ILE A 805 5.32 19.55 -40.41
CA ILE A 805 4.29 19.79 -41.45
C ILE A 805 4.39 18.79 -42.62
N GLN A 806 5.59 18.39 -43.03
CA GLN A 806 5.79 17.42 -44.11
C GLN A 806 5.42 16.00 -43.70
N LEU A 807 5.84 15.55 -42.51
CA LEU A 807 5.28 14.36 -41.87
C LEU A 807 3.77 14.49 -41.72
N SER A 808 3.28 15.73 -41.58
CA SER A 808 1.88 15.98 -41.31
C SER A 808 0.97 15.55 -42.46
N ARG A 809 1.29 16.08 -43.64
CA ARG A 809 0.58 15.78 -44.89
C ARG A 809 0.73 14.31 -45.27
N LYS A 810 1.91 13.71 -45.06
CA LYS A 810 2.16 12.28 -45.33
C LYS A 810 1.22 11.37 -44.56
N ALA A 811 1.10 11.53 -43.24
CA ALA A 811 0.25 10.63 -42.46
C ALA A 811 -1.25 11.03 -42.43
N LEU A 812 -1.64 12.22 -42.91
CA LEU A 812 -3.01 12.47 -43.40
C LEU A 812 -3.31 11.66 -44.64
N HIS A 813 -2.43 11.72 -45.64
CA HIS A 813 -2.60 10.98 -46.89
C HIS A 813 -2.71 9.47 -46.62
N GLY A 814 -1.77 8.88 -45.87
CA GLY A 814 -1.83 7.46 -45.51
C GLY A 814 -3.04 7.08 -44.65
N ALA A 815 -3.59 8.00 -43.84
CA ALA A 815 -4.85 7.78 -43.13
C ALA A 815 -6.05 7.75 -44.08
N LEU A 816 -6.11 8.69 -45.04
CA LEU A 816 -7.16 8.76 -46.07
C LEU A 816 -7.12 7.55 -47.01
N GLU A 817 -5.94 7.13 -47.46
CA GLU A 817 -5.77 5.95 -48.30
C GLU A 817 -6.18 4.67 -47.56
N PHE A 818 -5.72 4.49 -46.31
CA PHE A 818 -6.12 3.35 -45.49
C PHE A 818 -7.64 3.33 -45.24
N PHE A 819 -8.22 4.50 -44.92
CA PHE A 819 -9.66 4.62 -44.68
C PHE A 819 -10.46 4.35 -45.97
N SER A 820 -10.02 4.85 -47.12
CA SER A 820 -10.61 4.55 -48.44
C SER A 820 -10.48 3.06 -48.80
N MET A 821 -9.33 2.42 -48.51
CA MET A 821 -9.14 0.99 -48.72
C MET A 821 -10.09 0.14 -47.87
N CYS A 822 -10.33 0.52 -46.62
CA CYS A 822 -11.18 -0.20 -45.67
C CYS A 822 -12.68 0.11 -45.81
N SER A 823 -13.01 1.22 -46.48
CA SER A 823 -14.39 1.65 -46.72
C SER A 823 -14.91 1.15 -48.07
N LEU A 824 -16.24 1.03 -48.18
CA LEU A 824 -16.94 0.65 -49.40
C LEU A 824 -17.33 1.92 -50.18
N ARG A 825 -16.97 1.99 -51.47
CA ARG A 825 -17.35 3.09 -52.41
C ARG A 825 -16.88 4.50 -52.00
N LEU A 826 -15.92 4.61 -51.07
CA LEU A 826 -15.39 5.88 -50.59
C LEU A 826 -13.96 6.09 -51.11
N SER A 827 -13.74 7.13 -51.92
CA SER A 827 -12.41 7.52 -52.41
C SER A 827 -11.62 8.33 -51.38
N VAL A 828 -10.32 8.51 -51.63
CA VAL A 828 -9.44 9.39 -50.85
C VAL A 828 -9.96 10.83 -50.86
N GLU A 829 -10.41 11.32 -52.03
CA GLU A 829 -10.98 12.66 -52.21
C GLU A 829 -12.32 12.82 -51.50
N GLN A 830 -13.20 11.80 -51.55
CA GLN A 830 -14.48 11.80 -50.84
C GLN A 830 -14.28 11.73 -49.32
N ALA A 831 -13.34 10.90 -48.85
CA ALA A 831 -12.98 10.81 -47.44
C ALA A 831 -12.39 12.12 -46.92
N TYR A 832 -11.56 12.81 -47.72
CA TYR A 832 -11.01 14.11 -47.38
C TYR A 832 -12.07 15.21 -47.39
N ALA A 833 -12.94 15.25 -48.40
CA ALA A 833 -14.06 16.18 -48.47
C ALA A 833 -15.01 16.00 -47.29
N MET A 834 -15.38 14.76 -46.95
CA MET A 834 -16.19 14.40 -45.78
C MET A 834 -15.55 14.88 -44.47
N LEU A 835 -14.26 14.58 -44.25
CA LEU A 835 -13.53 15.05 -43.07
C LEU A 835 -13.49 16.58 -43.00
N LYS A 836 -13.23 17.24 -44.13
CA LYS A 836 -13.14 18.69 -44.23
C LYS A 836 -14.49 19.35 -43.96
N THR A 837 -15.57 18.90 -44.59
CA THR A 837 -16.93 19.40 -44.36
C THR A 837 -17.31 19.25 -42.89
N TRP A 838 -17.12 18.06 -42.31
CA TRP A 838 -17.40 17.83 -40.88
C TRP A 838 -16.57 18.74 -39.96
N TRP A 839 -15.32 19.04 -40.31
CA TRP A 839 -14.45 19.95 -39.56
C TRP A 839 -14.87 21.43 -39.70
N ASP A 840 -15.15 21.87 -40.92
CA ASP A 840 -15.49 23.26 -41.28
C ASP A 840 -16.92 23.63 -40.83
N GLU A 841 -17.84 22.67 -40.72
CA GLU A 841 -19.21 22.85 -40.18
C GLU A 841 -19.25 23.06 -38.64
N GLY A 842 -18.09 23.21 -38.01
CA GLY A 842 -17.97 23.59 -36.60
C GLY A 842 -17.96 22.43 -35.61
N ALA A 843 -18.00 21.18 -36.05
CA ALA A 843 -18.06 20.00 -35.16
C ALA A 843 -16.79 19.74 -34.33
N GLY A 844 -15.74 20.56 -34.49
CA GLY A 844 -14.65 20.68 -33.50
C GLY A 844 -15.17 21.13 -32.12
N THR A 845 -16.30 21.85 -32.10
CA THR A 845 -17.21 22.02 -30.97
C THR A 845 -18.45 21.15 -31.21
N CYS A 846 -18.80 20.26 -30.28
CA CYS A 846 -19.90 19.31 -30.47
C CYS A 846 -21.22 20.03 -30.83
N PRO A 847 -22.01 19.60 -31.84
CA PRO A 847 -23.17 20.36 -32.33
C PRO A 847 -24.25 20.71 -31.30
N ASP A 848 -24.29 20.03 -30.16
CA ASP A 848 -25.20 20.34 -29.05
C ASP A 848 -24.75 21.55 -28.21
N SER A 849 -23.55 22.11 -28.45
CA SER A 849 -23.04 23.33 -27.81
C SER A 849 -23.64 24.63 -28.37
N SER A 850 -24.97 24.65 -28.57
CA SER A 850 -25.72 25.89 -28.44
C SER A 850 -25.42 26.48 -27.07
N PRO A 851 -25.13 27.79 -26.91
CA PRO A 851 -24.84 28.38 -25.60
C PRO A 851 -25.93 28.09 -24.55
N ALA A 852 -27.20 28.01 -24.98
CA ALA A 852 -28.33 27.68 -24.11
C ALA A 852 -28.40 26.19 -23.71
N HIS A 853 -27.80 25.27 -24.48
CA HIS A 853 -27.68 23.86 -24.10
C HIS A 853 -26.35 23.57 -23.40
N ALA A 854 -25.27 24.29 -23.71
CA ALA A 854 -24.05 24.27 -22.90
C ALA A 854 -24.35 24.78 -21.48
N GLU A 855 -25.12 25.86 -21.30
CA GLU A 855 -25.56 26.30 -19.98
C GLU A 855 -26.46 25.28 -19.26
N LEU A 856 -27.20 24.43 -19.98
CA LEU A 856 -28.06 23.39 -19.38
C LEU A 856 -27.29 22.10 -19.06
N ASP A 857 -26.44 21.59 -19.95
CA ASP A 857 -25.57 20.43 -19.68
C ASP A 857 -24.47 20.78 -18.66
N GLU A 858 -23.90 21.99 -18.70
CA GLU A 858 -23.02 22.45 -17.61
C GLU A 858 -23.80 22.61 -16.31
N GLN A 859 -25.07 23.07 -16.33
CA GLN A 859 -25.90 23.09 -15.12
C GLN A 859 -26.29 21.70 -14.64
N ASP A 860 -26.59 20.72 -15.50
CA ASP A 860 -26.98 19.37 -15.09
C ASP A 860 -25.77 18.52 -14.65
N GLU A 861 -24.59 18.69 -15.27
CA GLU A 861 -23.34 18.10 -14.76
C GLU A 861 -22.84 18.83 -13.50
N TYR A 862 -23.05 20.15 -13.33
CA TYR A 862 -22.88 20.83 -12.03
C TYR A 862 -23.92 20.37 -11.00
N LEU A 863 -25.20 20.16 -11.34
CA LEU A 863 -26.28 19.75 -10.42
C LEU A 863 -26.16 18.28 -9.96
N LEU A 864 -25.38 17.47 -10.68
CA LEU A 864 -24.95 16.15 -10.23
C LEU A 864 -23.99 16.23 -9.03
N ASP A 865 -23.21 17.31 -8.89
CA ASP A 865 -22.29 17.55 -7.75
C ASP A 865 -22.72 18.68 -6.78
N MET A 866 -23.56 19.64 -7.20
CA MET A 866 -23.97 20.81 -6.41
C MET A 866 -25.05 20.51 -5.37
N GLU A 867 -25.84 19.46 -5.59
CA GLU A 867 -26.95 19.08 -4.71
C GLU A 867 -26.66 17.70 -4.09
N VAL A 868 -25.55 17.62 -3.36
CA VAL A 868 -25.66 17.11 -2.00
C VAL A 868 -26.58 18.09 -1.29
N ASP A 869 -27.84 17.68 -1.12
CA ASP A 869 -28.86 18.43 -0.38
C ASP A 869 -28.22 18.90 0.95
N GLU A 870 -28.27 20.20 1.25
CA GLU A 870 -27.87 20.76 2.56
C GLU A 870 -28.92 20.37 3.63
N THR A 871 -29.25 19.09 3.68
CA THR A 871 -29.77 18.42 4.87
C THR A 871 -28.86 18.79 6.02
N ASP A 872 -29.38 19.63 6.91
CA ASP A 872 -28.65 20.12 8.08
C ASP A 872 -27.96 18.93 8.77
N PRO A 873 -26.62 18.90 8.85
CA PRO A 873 -25.91 17.78 9.48
C PRO A 873 -26.23 17.60 10.97
N MET A 874 -26.99 18.52 11.58
CA MET A 874 -27.59 18.34 12.91
C MET A 874 -28.81 17.41 12.90
N ALA A 875 -29.51 17.21 11.77
CA ALA A 875 -30.77 16.46 11.69
C ALA A 875 -30.60 14.93 11.75
N SER A 876 -29.40 14.42 11.44
CA SER A 876 -28.96 13.07 11.84
C SER A 876 -27.43 13.02 11.95
N SER A 877 -26.88 13.47 13.08
CA SER A 877 -25.43 13.41 13.33
C SER A 877 -24.88 12.01 13.61
N ASP A 878 -25.65 10.95 13.30
CA ASP A 878 -25.26 9.54 13.42
C ASP A 878 -24.33 9.10 12.28
N GLN A 879 -23.30 9.89 11.98
CA GLN A 879 -22.04 9.27 11.60
C GLN A 879 -21.58 8.51 12.85
N PRO A 880 -21.51 7.16 12.82
CA PRO A 880 -21.16 6.42 14.01
C PRO A 880 -19.79 6.89 14.48
N LEU A 881 -19.66 7.10 15.79
CA LEU A 881 -18.43 7.57 16.43
C LEU A 881 -17.21 6.74 15.96
N GLU A 882 -17.43 5.46 15.70
CA GLU A 882 -16.50 4.50 15.08
C GLU A 882 -15.83 5.01 13.79
N ASP A 883 -16.58 5.54 12.80
CA ASP A 883 -16.02 6.06 11.54
C ASP A 883 -15.12 7.27 11.80
N LEU A 884 -15.60 8.17 12.67
CA LEU A 884 -14.90 9.41 13.02
C LEU A 884 -13.60 9.11 13.78
N LEU A 885 -13.55 8.02 14.56
CA LEU A 885 -12.37 7.59 15.31
C LEU A 885 -11.39 6.75 14.47
N ALA A 886 -11.88 5.91 13.56
CA ALA A 886 -11.06 5.21 12.57
C ALA A 886 -10.28 6.20 11.67
N ALA A 887 -10.87 7.36 11.37
CA ALA A 887 -10.15 8.45 10.71
C ALA A 887 -8.95 8.96 11.54
N VAL A 888 -9.10 9.16 12.87
CA VAL A 888 -7.99 9.60 13.76
C VAL A 888 -6.88 8.57 13.83
N GLU A 889 -7.23 7.27 13.86
CA GLU A 889 -6.27 6.17 13.79
C GLU A 889 -5.40 6.27 12.54
N SER A 890 -6.05 6.35 11.38
CA SER A 890 -5.36 6.41 10.09
C SER A 890 -4.43 7.61 9.97
N GLU A 891 -4.89 8.81 10.36
CA GLU A 891 -4.09 10.04 10.37
C GLU A 891 -2.89 9.92 11.32
N THR A 892 -3.10 9.36 12.51
CA THR A 892 -2.05 9.18 13.53
C THR A 892 -0.98 8.18 13.09
N ASP A 893 -1.35 7.12 12.36
CA ASP A 893 -0.39 6.14 11.86
C ASP A 893 0.40 6.63 10.64
N VAL A 894 -0.20 7.43 9.75
CA VAL A 894 0.56 8.14 8.70
C VAL A 894 1.51 9.16 9.33
N TYR A 895 1.06 9.92 10.35
CA TYR A 895 1.92 10.84 11.11
C TYR A 895 3.16 10.12 11.69
N LYS A 896 2.99 9.00 12.39
CA LYS A 896 4.12 8.19 12.92
C LYS A 896 5.08 7.73 11.82
N GLN A 897 4.57 7.31 10.66
CA GLN A 897 5.41 6.93 9.52
C GLN A 897 6.24 8.13 9.04
N VAL A 898 5.65 9.32 8.96
CA VAL A 898 6.35 10.56 8.61
C VAL A 898 7.41 10.92 9.65
N VAL A 899 7.13 10.86 10.97
CA VAL A 899 8.15 11.05 12.03
C VAL A 899 9.38 10.16 11.78
N LEU A 900 9.15 8.85 11.59
CA LEU A 900 10.21 7.86 11.43
C LEU A 900 11.01 8.06 10.14
N LEU A 901 10.35 8.40 9.03
CA LEU A 901 11.02 8.72 7.76
C LEU A 901 11.81 10.02 7.87
N THR A 902 11.27 11.08 8.48
CA THR A 902 11.99 12.35 8.69
C THR A 902 13.24 12.14 9.53
N GLU A 903 13.15 11.46 10.68
CA GLU A 903 14.32 11.14 11.51
C GLU A 903 15.37 10.33 10.76
N LYS A 904 14.95 9.35 9.95
CA LYS A 904 15.85 8.52 9.15
C LYS A 904 16.54 9.35 8.06
N THR A 905 15.84 10.30 7.44
CA THR A 905 16.38 11.19 6.41
C THR A 905 17.42 12.14 6.99
N LEU A 906 17.13 12.77 8.13
CA LEU A 906 18.05 13.70 8.79
C LEU A 906 19.35 12.98 9.20
N LYS A 907 19.25 11.81 9.83
CA LYS A 907 20.41 10.96 10.18
C LYS A 907 21.22 10.54 8.93
N ALA A 908 20.56 10.29 7.80
CA ALA A 908 21.22 9.99 6.53
C ALA A 908 21.92 11.21 5.91
N LYS A 909 21.32 12.41 6.00
CA LYS A 909 21.91 13.67 5.52
C LYS A 909 23.12 14.08 6.35
N GLU A 910 23.05 13.94 7.67
CA GLU A 910 24.18 14.13 8.60
C GLU A 910 25.35 13.21 8.20
N THR A 911 25.11 11.90 8.09
CA THR A 911 26.16 10.93 7.73
C THR A 911 26.67 11.03 6.28
N ALA A 912 25.89 11.60 5.35
CA ALA A 912 26.35 11.90 3.99
C ALA A 912 27.24 13.15 3.93
N THR A 913 26.87 14.20 4.68
CA THR A 913 27.63 15.45 4.77
C THR A 913 29.01 15.20 5.40
N GLU A 914 29.08 14.35 6.44
CA GLU A 914 30.34 13.88 7.03
C GLU A 914 31.23 13.09 6.06
N GLN A 915 30.67 12.46 5.01
CA GLN A 915 31.40 11.63 4.05
C GLN A 915 31.86 12.39 2.79
N GLN A 916 31.16 13.45 2.40
CA GLN A 916 31.53 14.24 1.22
C GLN A 916 32.70 15.22 1.46
N GLY A 917 32.93 15.65 2.70
CA GLY A 917 34.05 16.55 3.07
C GLY A 917 35.46 15.97 2.92
N GLY A 918 35.63 14.75 2.39
CA GLY A 918 36.92 14.04 2.38
C GLY A 918 37.35 13.41 1.05
N LYS A 919 36.65 13.65 -0.07
CA LYS A 919 37.01 13.08 -1.38
C LYS A 919 36.95 14.08 -2.51
N LYS A 920 38.11 14.46 -3.04
CA LYS A 920 38.22 14.97 -4.41
C LYS A 920 37.74 13.88 -5.37
N SER A 921 36.83 14.21 -6.27
CA SER A 921 36.36 13.33 -7.33
C SER A 921 37.52 12.96 -8.24
N ASN A 922 37.64 11.67 -8.56
CA ASN A 922 38.51 11.18 -9.62
C ASN A 922 37.60 10.39 -10.56
N GLU A 923 36.99 11.09 -11.51
CA GLU A 923 36.11 10.49 -12.50
C GLU A 923 36.95 9.72 -13.51
N GLN A 924 36.90 8.39 -13.41
CA GLN A 924 37.35 7.52 -14.49
C GLN A 924 36.11 6.94 -15.16
N ALA A 925 35.91 7.33 -16.43
CA ALA A 925 34.89 6.75 -17.29
C ALA A 925 35.06 5.23 -17.34
N VAL A 926 33.96 4.51 -17.12
CA VAL A 926 33.92 3.05 -17.25
C VAL A 926 33.41 2.73 -18.64
N ASP A 927 34.33 2.40 -19.56
CA ASP A 927 33.99 1.86 -20.86
C ASP A 927 33.08 0.63 -20.71
N ARG A 928 31.82 0.79 -21.11
CA ARG A 928 30.88 -0.32 -21.23
C ARG A 928 31.07 -0.98 -22.59
N PRO A 929 30.97 -2.32 -22.69
CA PRO A 929 31.10 -3.02 -23.96
C PRO A 929 30.01 -2.55 -24.92
N VAL A 930 30.44 -2.04 -26.07
CA VAL A 930 29.55 -1.65 -27.17
C VAL A 930 28.83 -2.91 -27.68
N PHE A 931 27.54 -3.01 -27.37
CA PHE A 931 26.68 -4.00 -28.01
C PHE A 931 26.60 -3.69 -29.49
N LYS A 932 27.25 -4.50 -30.32
CA LYS A 932 27.10 -4.44 -31.78
C LYS A 932 25.63 -4.70 -32.13
N LYS A 933 24.93 -3.64 -32.52
CA LYS A 933 23.55 -3.68 -33.00
C LYS A 933 23.54 -4.58 -34.24
N LYS A 934 22.91 -5.76 -34.15
CA LYS A 934 22.72 -6.63 -35.32
C LYS A 934 21.67 -5.97 -36.20
N GLU A 935 22.01 -5.65 -37.44
CA GLU A 935 21.05 -5.09 -38.39
C GLU A 935 19.97 -6.15 -38.70
N PRO A 936 18.67 -5.77 -38.72
CA PRO A 936 17.63 -6.68 -39.15
C PRO A 936 17.76 -6.93 -40.66
N GLU A 937 17.75 -8.21 -41.05
CA GLU A 937 17.96 -8.67 -42.44
C GLU A 937 16.78 -8.35 -43.38
N THR A 938 15.71 -7.73 -42.85
CA THR A 938 14.58 -7.17 -43.61
C THR A 938 14.30 -5.73 -43.18
N PRO A 939 14.11 -4.79 -44.12
CA PRO A 939 13.71 -3.42 -43.78
C PRO A 939 12.31 -3.43 -43.15
N MET A 940 12.20 -2.83 -41.97
CA MET A 940 10.97 -2.82 -41.20
C MET A 940 9.93 -1.90 -41.88
N PRO A 941 8.67 -2.34 -42.10
CA PRO A 941 7.55 -1.45 -42.40
C PRO A 941 7.29 -0.54 -41.19
N LEU A 942 7.94 0.62 -41.16
CA LEU A 942 7.94 1.53 -40.01
C LEU A 942 6.68 2.42 -39.90
N THR A 943 5.85 2.48 -40.95
CA THR A 943 4.71 3.42 -41.05
C THR A 943 3.50 2.79 -41.71
N LEU A 944 2.32 3.39 -41.51
CA LEU A 944 1.09 3.00 -42.21
C LEU A 944 1.24 3.12 -43.73
N LEU A 945 1.87 4.19 -44.23
CA LEU A 945 2.18 4.34 -45.65
C LEU A 945 3.02 3.16 -46.18
N HIS A 946 4.04 2.73 -45.45
CA HIS A 946 4.85 1.60 -45.90
C HIS A 946 4.07 0.27 -45.89
N ILE A 947 3.14 0.09 -44.95
CA ILE A 947 2.20 -1.05 -44.94
C ILE A 947 1.29 -1.02 -46.18
N MET A 948 0.78 0.17 -46.55
CA MET A 948 -0.04 0.40 -47.74
C MET A 948 0.76 0.13 -49.03
N GLU A 949 1.95 0.73 -49.17
CA GLU A 949 2.91 0.53 -50.27
C GLU A 949 3.23 -0.96 -50.45
N MET A 950 3.54 -1.69 -49.37
CA MET A 950 3.83 -3.13 -49.41
C MET A 950 2.62 -4.01 -49.72
N ALA A 951 1.40 -3.57 -49.40
CA ALA A 951 0.17 -4.33 -49.63
C ALA A 951 -0.37 -4.14 -51.06
N CYS A 952 -0.19 -2.95 -51.65
CA CYS A 952 -0.86 -2.55 -52.89
C CYS A 952 0.08 -2.13 -54.03
N GLY A 953 1.32 -1.73 -53.73
CA GLY A 953 2.22 -1.07 -54.69
C GLY A 953 1.59 0.18 -55.33
N ASP A 954 2.03 0.54 -56.53
CA ASP A 954 1.50 1.69 -57.30
C ASP A 954 0.02 1.53 -57.75
N LYS A 955 -0.69 0.47 -57.34
CA LYS A 955 -2.03 0.11 -57.83
C LYS A 955 -3.18 0.62 -56.94
N ALA A 956 -2.94 1.65 -56.13
CA ALA A 956 -3.91 2.19 -55.16
C ALA A 956 -5.16 2.87 -55.78
N ALA A 957 -5.21 3.07 -57.11
CA ALA A 957 -6.36 3.65 -57.81
C ALA A 957 -7.57 2.69 -57.86
N VAL A 958 -8.36 2.66 -56.79
CA VAL A 958 -9.61 1.88 -56.70
C VAL A 958 -10.69 2.48 -57.62
N ALA A 959 -11.18 1.69 -58.58
CA ALA A 959 -12.25 2.09 -59.48
C ALA A 959 -13.63 2.09 -58.79
N LEU A 960 -13.98 3.19 -58.13
CA LEU A 960 -15.20 3.39 -57.32
C LEU A 960 -16.51 2.89 -57.97
N LYS A 961 -16.66 3.06 -59.29
CA LYS A 961 -17.91 2.74 -60.02
C LYS A 961 -18.38 1.30 -59.84
N ASN A 962 -17.46 0.37 -59.57
CA ASN A 962 -17.76 -1.06 -59.40
C ASN A 962 -17.35 -1.57 -58.02
N ASP A 963 -17.25 -0.71 -56.98
CA ASP A 963 -16.83 -1.18 -55.67
C ASP A 963 -17.95 -1.95 -54.93
N THR A 964 -17.62 -3.16 -54.53
CA THR A 964 -18.46 -4.18 -53.91
C THR A 964 -17.87 -4.65 -52.57
N ASP A 965 -18.68 -5.28 -51.72
CA ASP A 965 -18.18 -5.90 -50.48
C ASP A 965 -17.00 -6.85 -50.74
N ALA A 966 -17.07 -7.64 -51.82
CA ALA A 966 -16.02 -8.58 -52.21
C ALA A 966 -14.71 -7.88 -52.61
N SER A 967 -14.75 -6.77 -53.36
CA SER A 967 -13.55 -6.00 -53.70
C SER A 967 -12.97 -5.27 -52.48
N CYS A 968 -13.80 -4.73 -51.59
CA CYS A 968 -13.36 -4.13 -50.33
C CYS A 968 -12.68 -5.18 -49.42
N ILE A 969 -13.30 -6.36 -49.25
CA ILE A 969 -12.70 -7.45 -48.46
C ILE A 969 -11.40 -7.96 -49.10
N ALA A 970 -11.30 -7.99 -50.43
CA ALA A 970 -10.04 -8.32 -51.11
C ALA A 970 -8.93 -7.31 -50.80
N ARG A 971 -9.23 -5.99 -50.80
CA ARG A 971 -8.29 -4.93 -50.36
C ARG A 971 -7.84 -5.13 -48.91
N VAL A 972 -8.77 -5.34 -47.99
CA VAL A 972 -8.45 -5.54 -46.56
C VAL A 972 -7.65 -6.84 -46.33
N LYS A 973 -7.93 -7.90 -47.08
CA LYS A 973 -7.15 -9.15 -47.07
C LYS A 973 -5.68 -8.94 -47.53
N GLN A 974 -5.39 -7.96 -48.38
CA GLN A 974 -4.02 -7.61 -48.80
C GLN A 974 -3.24 -6.86 -47.70
N LEU A 975 -3.91 -6.02 -46.90
CA LEU A 975 -3.29 -5.31 -45.77
C LEU A 975 -2.94 -6.26 -44.62
N PHE A 976 -3.75 -7.31 -44.39
CA PHE A 976 -3.66 -8.17 -43.20
C PHE A 976 -2.27 -8.79 -42.95
N PRO A 977 -1.55 -9.38 -43.92
CA PRO A 977 -0.22 -9.94 -43.69
C PRO A 977 0.81 -8.90 -43.22
N GLN A 978 0.78 -7.70 -43.81
CA GLN A 978 1.72 -6.62 -43.48
C GLN A 978 1.41 -6.01 -42.10
N MET A 979 0.12 -5.77 -41.81
CA MET A 979 -0.32 -5.36 -40.47
C MET A 979 0.02 -6.41 -39.40
N GLN A 980 -0.16 -7.70 -39.71
CA GLN A 980 0.17 -8.77 -38.78
C GLN A 980 1.68 -8.86 -38.54
N ALA A 981 2.51 -8.73 -39.58
CA ALA A 981 3.97 -8.69 -39.45
C ALA A 981 4.41 -7.51 -38.57
N PHE A 982 3.91 -6.30 -38.85
CA PHE A 982 4.17 -5.09 -38.05
C PHE A 982 3.80 -5.31 -36.57
N VAL A 983 2.58 -5.79 -36.29
CA VAL A 983 2.14 -6.05 -34.91
C VAL A 983 3.03 -7.10 -34.20
N ARG A 984 3.44 -8.18 -34.89
CA ARG A 984 4.36 -9.17 -34.29
C ARG A 984 5.71 -8.55 -33.94
N MET A 985 6.33 -7.80 -34.86
CA MET A 985 7.63 -7.16 -34.64
C MET A 985 7.58 -6.12 -33.51
N VAL A 986 6.52 -5.29 -33.45
CA VAL A 986 6.33 -4.33 -32.35
C VAL A 986 6.20 -5.06 -31.01
N ARG A 987 5.46 -6.17 -30.93
CA ARG A 987 5.31 -6.94 -29.68
C ARG A 987 6.57 -7.72 -29.27
N GLU A 988 7.46 -8.05 -30.22
CA GLU A 988 8.79 -8.59 -29.95
C GLU A 988 9.72 -7.51 -29.36
N GLU A 989 9.79 -6.33 -29.99
CA GLU A 989 10.60 -5.19 -29.55
C GLU A 989 10.14 -4.62 -28.19
N GLU A 990 8.82 -4.55 -27.93
CA GLU A 990 8.29 -4.17 -26.61
C GLU A 990 8.54 -5.25 -25.52
N GLY A 991 9.03 -6.44 -25.89
CA GLY A 991 9.26 -7.55 -24.96
C GLY A 991 7.99 -8.19 -24.38
N PHE A 992 6.79 -7.81 -24.84
CA PHE A 992 5.51 -8.38 -24.39
C PHE A 992 5.33 -9.84 -24.79
N VAL A 993 5.95 -10.26 -25.90
CA VAL A 993 5.91 -11.63 -26.40
C VAL A 993 7.33 -12.05 -26.75
N SER A 994 7.81 -13.18 -26.22
CA SER A 994 9.15 -13.65 -26.55
C SER A 994 9.22 -14.03 -28.03
N ARG A 995 10.36 -13.80 -28.68
CA ARG A 995 10.59 -14.22 -30.07
C ARG A 995 10.24 -15.69 -30.31
N LYS A 996 10.69 -16.57 -29.41
CA LYS A 996 10.38 -18.01 -29.40
C LYS A 996 8.87 -18.27 -29.38
N SER A 997 8.10 -17.42 -28.69
CA SER A 997 6.64 -17.48 -28.63
C SER A 997 5.93 -17.03 -29.92
N LEU A 998 6.57 -16.21 -30.74
CA LEU A 998 6.05 -15.83 -32.07
C LEU A 998 6.43 -16.87 -33.16
N GLU A 999 7.55 -17.56 -32.95
CA GLU A 999 8.08 -18.59 -33.87
C GLU A 999 7.39 -19.96 -33.70
N THR A 1000 6.98 -20.36 -32.49
CA THR A 1000 6.26 -21.63 -32.25
C THR A 1000 4.74 -21.49 -32.43
N SER A 1001 4.26 -21.53 -33.68
CA SER A 1001 2.88 -21.18 -34.05
C SER A 1001 1.79 -22.24 -33.76
N THR A 1002 1.99 -23.16 -32.81
CA THR A 1002 1.12 -24.36 -32.66
C THR A 1002 0.49 -24.58 -31.29
N ASP A 1003 1.07 -24.07 -30.21
CA ASP A 1003 0.50 -24.20 -28.85
C ASP A 1003 0.03 -22.85 -28.33
N GLU A 1004 -1.14 -22.82 -27.66
CA GLU A 1004 -1.66 -21.61 -27.01
C GLU A 1004 -0.70 -21.13 -25.91
N ILE A 1005 0.09 -20.10 -26.20
CA ILE A 1005 1.00 -19.49 -25.23
C ILE A 1005 0.20 -18.64 -24.25
N LYS A 1006 -0.38 -19.33 -23.27
CA LYS A 1006 -1.06 -18.76 -22.12
C LYS A 1006 -0.04 -17.99 -21.30
N ASN A 1007 0.03 -16.68 -21.53
CA ASN A 1007 0.68 -15.75 -20.62
C ASN A 1007 -0.02 -15.84 -19.26
N GLU A 1008 0.50 -16.69 -18.37
CA GLU A 1008 -0.13 -16.99 -17.08
C GLU A 1008 -0.34 -15.74 -16.23
N HIS A 1009 0.54 -14.74 -16.32
CA HIS A 1009 0.37 -13.48 -15.60
C HIS A 1009 -0.89 -12.73 -16.05
N ASN A 1010 -1.08 -12.56 -17.36
CA ASN A 1010 -2.27 -11.92 -17.90
C ASN A 1010 -3.53 -12.75 -17.65
N LEU A 1011 -3.43 -14.09 -17.72
CA LEU A 1011 -4.53 -15.00 -17.38
C LEU A 1011 -4.92 -14.88 -15.90
N LEU A 1012 -3.94 -14.77 -15.00
CA LEU A 1012 -4.14 -14.64 -13.56
C LEU A 1012 -4.70 -13.26 -13.18
N GLN A 1013 -4.18 -12.18 -13.74
CA GLN A 1013 -4.72 -10.82 -13.57
C GLN A 1013 -6.17 -10.74 -14.07
N ARG A 1014 -6.45 -11.34 -15.24
CA ARG A 1014 -7.82 -11.42 -15.79
C ARG A 1014 -8.75 -12.21 -14.87
N ARG A 1015 -8.32 -13.35 -14.35
CA ARG A 1015 -9.09 -14.17 -13.38
C ARG A 1015 -9.31 -13.45 -12.06
N LEU A 1016 -8.31 -12.73 -11.54
CA LEU A 1016 -8.44 -11.89 -10.34
C LEU A 1016 -9.42 -10.74 -10.56
N ALA A 1017 -9.39 -10.08 -11.71
CA ALA A 1017 -10.34 -9.05 -12.10
C ALA A 1017 -11.75 -9.61 -12.43
N GLN A 1018 -11.89 -10.91 -12.71
CA GLN A 1018 -13.18 -11.59 -12.77
C GLN A 1018 -13.70 -11.86 -11.36
N ALA A 1019 -12.92 -12.53 -10.51
CA ALA A 1019 -13.31 -12.89 -9.14
C ALA A 1019 -13.67 -11.68 -8.26
N ARG A 1020 -12.91 -10.58 -8.34
CA ARG A 1020 -13.25 -9.31 -7.65
C ARG A 1020 -14.59 -8.75 -8.11
N GLN A 1021 -14.87 -8.80 -9.41
CA GLN A 1021 -16.14 -8.27 -9.93
C GLN A 1021 -17.30 -9.22 -9.65
N GLU A 1022 -17.11 -10.54 -9.65
CA GLU A 1022 -18.15 -11.50 -9.22
C GLU A 1022 -18.55 -11.25 -7.76
N PHE A 1023 -17.58 -10.95 -6.89
CA PHE A 1023 -17.82 -10.52 -5.52
C PHE A 1023 -18.66 -9.23 -5.45
N ASP A 1024 -18.28 -8.18 -6.19
CA ASP A 1024 -19.00 -6.89 -6.19
C ASP A 1024 -20.42 -7.00 -6.78
N LEU A 1025 -20.59 -7.71 -7.90
CA LEU A 1025 -21.86 -7.79 -8.64
C LEU A 1025 -22.96 -8.55 -7.89
N ASN A 1026 -22.58 -9.50 -7.03
CA ASN A 1026 -23.52 -10.28 -6.21
C ASN A 1026 -24.36 -9.43 -5.24
N SER A 1027 -23.97 -8.17 -4.98
CA SER A 1027 -24.67 -7.28 -4.04
C SER A 1027 -25.75 -6.39 -4.68
N SER A 1028 -25.63 -6.03 -5.96
CA SER A 1028 -26.49 -5.00 -6.58
C SER A 1028 -27.00 -5.27 -8.00
N ARG A 1029 -26.45 -6.26 -8.74
CA ARG A 1029 -26.91 -6.56 -10.11
C ARG A 1029 -28.13 -7.48 -10.21
N SER A 1030 -28.49 -8.18 -9.12
CA SER A 1030 -29.47 -9.27 -9.18
C SER A 1030 -30.82 -8.82 -9.74
N SER A 1031 -31.40 -7.71 -9.26
CA SER A 1031 -32.79 -7.33 -9.59
C SER A 1031 -33.07 -7.11 -11.09
N ARG A 1032 -32.28 -6.27 -11.78
CA ARG A 1032 -32.50 -6.00 -13.23
C ARG A 1032 -32.15 -7.20 -14.11
N MET A 1033 -31.06 -7.90 -13.80
CA MET A 1033 -30.67 -9.10 -14.54
C MET A 1033 -31.72 -10.21 -14.37
N GLN A 1034 -32.28 -10.35 -13.17
CA GLN A 1034 -33.37 -11.27 -12.87
C GLN A 1034 -34.68 -10.86 -13.54
N LEU A 1035 -35.03 -9.56 -13.59
CA LEU A 1035 -36.19 -9.07 -14.36
C LEU A 1035 -36.05 -9.40 -15.85
N TRP A 1036 -34.91 -9.08 -16.46
CA TRP A 1036 -34.63 -9.41 -17.86
C TRP A 1036 -34.64 -10.94 -18.11
N THR A 1037 -33.95 -11.72 -17.26
CA THR A 1037 -33.95 -13.20 -17.34
C THR A 1037 -35.38 -13.76 -17.22
N THR A 1038 -36.22 -13.14 -16.38
CA THR A 1038 -37.64 -13.52 -16.23
C THR A 1038 -38.43 -13.18 -17.49
N PHE A 1039 -38.28 -11.97 -18.03
CA PHE A 1039 -38.94 -11.55 -19.28
C PHE A 1039 -38.53 -12.41 -20.47
N SER A 1040 -37.23 -12.60 -20.70
CA SER A 1040 -36.72 -13.54 -21.70
C SER A 1040 -37.26 -14.96 -21.49
N GLY A 1041 -37.37 -15.40 -20.23
CA GLY A 1041 -38.01 -16.66 -19.87
C GLY A 1041 -39.49 -16.71 -20.26
N THR A 1042 -40.23 -15.61 -20.12
CA THR A 1042 -41.62 -15.50 -20.56
C THR A 1042 -41.75 -15.44 -22.08
N CYS A 1043 -40.87 -14.73 -22.79
CA CYS A 1043 -40.81 -14.76 -24.26
C CYS A 1043 -40.57 -16.20 -24.79
N VAL A 1044 -39.62 -16.93 -24.19
CA VAL A 1044 -39.35 -18.34 -24.50
C VAL A 1044 -40.58 -19.20 -24.21
N LYS A 1045 -41.26 -19.01 -23.07
CA LYS A 1045 -42.49 -19.75 -22.72
C LYS A 1045 -43.66 -19.45 -23.67
N ALA A 1046 -43.79 -18.22 -24.17
CA ALA A 1046 -44.82 -17.86 -25.14
C ALA A 1046 -44.62 -18.58 -26.48
N ILE A 1047 -43.36 -18.75 -26.92
CA ILE A 1047 -42.98 -19.51 -28.12
C ILE A 1047 -43.16 -21.03 -27.91
N ALA A 1048 -42.98 -21.53 -26.68
CA ALA A 1048 -42.96 -22.96 -26.37
C ALA A 1048 -44.36 -23.63 -26.24
N GLN A 1049 -45.46 -22.94 -26.56
CA GLN A 1049 -46.82 -23.48 -26.36
C GLN A 1049 -47.29 -24.46 -27.46
N GLY A 1050 -46.39 -24.93 -28.34
CA GLY A 1050 -46.66 -25.94 -29.35
C GLY A 1050 -46.40 -27.37 -28.85
N PRO A 1051 -47.21 -28.38 -29.26
CA PRO A 1051 -47.12 -29.75 -28.74
C PRO A 1051 -46.08 -30.61 -29.48
N GLU A 1052 -44.78 -30.37 -29.26
CA GLU A 1052 -43.71 -31.27 -29.77
C GLU A 1052 -42.52 -31.40 -28.80
N GLU A 1053 -42.30 -32.62 -28.27
CA GLU A 1053 -41.18 -32.92 -27.35
C GLU A 1053 -39.89 -33.40 -28.07
N GLU A 1054 -39.92 -33.70 -29.37
CA GLU A 1054 -38.83 -34.47 -30.02
C GLU A 1054 -37.69 -33.66 -30.66
N MET A 1055 -37.84 -32.37 -30.99
CA MET A 1055 -36.81 -31.58 -31.72
C MET A 1055 -36.04 -30.53 -30.89
N GLY A 1056 -36.36 -30.39 -29.60
CA GLY A 1056 -35.75 -29.38 -28.72
C GLY A 1056 -36.25 -27.94 -28.97
N PRO A 1057 -35.88 -26.99 -28.10
CA PRO A 1057 -36.48 -25.67 -28.10
C PRO A 1057 -36.02 -24.78 -29.27
N VAL A 1058 -36.95 -24.01 -29.84
CA VAL A 1058 -36.70 -23.02 -30.90
C VAL A 1058 -36.06 -21.73 -30.34
N ALA A 1059 -36.29 -21.44 -29.06
CA ALA A 1059 -35.83 -20.26 -28.35
C ALA A 1059 -35.30 -20.65 -26.96
N ARG A 1060 -34.23 -20.00 -26.46
CA ARG A 1060 -33.77 -20.15 -25.07
C ARG A 1060 -33.34 -18.82 -24.46
N VAL A 1061 -33.32 -18.74 -23.13
CA VAL A 1061 -32.78 -17.55 -22.44
C VAL A 1061 -31.25 -17.54 -22.57
N PRO A 1062 -30.62 -16.47 -23.08
CA PRO A 1062 -29.17 -16.42 -23.23
C PRO A 1062 -28.48 -16.49 -21.86
N GLN A 1063 -27.78 -17.59 -21.59
CA GLN A 1063 -26.98 -17.73 -20.35
C GLN A 1063 -25.64 -16.99 -20.46
N ALA A 1064 -25.15 -16.82 -21.69
CA ALA A 1064 -23.92 -16.12 -22.00
C ALA A 1064 -23.98 -15.55 -23.43
N PHE A 1065 -23.24 -14.47 -23.67
CA PHE A 1065 -23.08 -13.85 -24.97
C PHE A 1065 -21.72 -14.20 -25.57
N LYS A 1066 -21.70 -14.55 -26.85
CA LYS A 1066 -20.52 -15.06 -27.57
C LYS A 1066 -20.16 -14.11 -28.71
N PRO A 1067 -18.98 -13.45 -28.69
CA PRO A 1067 -18.55 -12.62 -29.81
C PRO A 1067 -18.17 -13.51 -31.01
N SER A 1068 -18.34 -12.96 -32.22
CA SER A 1068 -18.08 -13.65 -33.50
C SER A 1068 -16.65 -14.17 -33.72
N CYS A 1069 -15.70 -13.77 -32.88
CA CYS A 1069 -14.30 -14.20 -32.93
C CYS A 1069 -14.01 -15.51 -32.18
N VAL A 1070 -14.97 -16.05 -31.41
CA VAL A 1070 -14.81 -17.36 -30.73
C VAL A 1070 -14.77 -18.49 -31.77
N MET A 1071 -13.75 -19.34 -31.68
CA MET A 1071 -13.56 -20.50 -32.55
C MET A 1071 -14.19 -21.76 -31.92
N GLN A 1072 -14.56 -22.75 -32.74
CA GLN A 1072 -15.00 -24.05 -32.24
C GLN A 1072 -13.79 -24.87 -31.72
N PRO A 1073 -13.92 -25.67 -30.64
CA PRO A 1073 -12.80 -26.41 -30.04
C PRO A 1073 -12.13 -27.42 -30.98
N ASP A 1074 -12.83 -27.86 -32.02
CA ASP A 1074 -12.45 -28.91 -32.94
C ASP A 1074 -12.02 -28.41 -34.34
N LYS A 1075 -12.24 -27.12 -34.69
CA LYS A 1075 -12.10 -26.64 -36.09
C LYS A 1075 -11.73 -25.16 -36.24
N ILE A 1076 -11.27 -24.81 -37.45
CA ILE A 1076 -11.00 -23.44 -37.96
C ILE A 1076 -12.31 -22.62 -38.14
N THR A 1077 -13.48 -23.19 -37.83
CA THR A 1077 -14.78 -22.52 -37.97
C THR A 1077 -15.17 -21.74 -36.72
N ARG A 1078 -15.62 -20.50 -36.92
CA ARG A 1078 -16.14 -19.62 -35.86
C ARG A 1078 -17.45 -20.17 -35.27
N GLN A 1079 -17.65 -20.02 -33.98
CA GLN A 1079 -18.94 -20.27 -33.33
C GLN A 1079 -19.77 -19.00 -33.31
N TYR A 1080 -20.83 -18.98 -34.11
CA TYR A 1080 -21.77 -17.87 -34.20
C TYR A 1080 -22.88 -17.99 -33.14
N GLN A 1081 -23.45 -16.83 -32.76
CA GLN A 1081 -24.63 -16.75 -31.89
C GLN A 1081 -25.66 -15.83 -32.54
N VAL A 1082 -26.92 -16.26 -32.53
CA VAL A 1082 -28.06 -15.50 -33.05
C VAL A 1082 -29.03 -15.21 -31.91
N LEU A 1083 -29.43 -13.95 -31.81
CA LEU A 1083 -30.42 -13.45 -30.87
C LEU A 1083 -31.66 -12.99 -31.63
N CYS A 1084 -32.82 -13.04 -30.96
CA CYS A 1084 -33.97 -12.22 -31.32
C CYS A 1084 -33.98 -11.00 -30.40
N ALA A 1085 -34.01 -9.81 -30.98
CA ALA A 1085 -33.97 -8.54 -30.26
C ALA A 1085 -34.88 -7.50 -30.91
N ARG A 1086 -35.34 -6.53 -30.11
CA ARG A 1086 -35.98 -5.31 -30.62
C ARG A 1086 -34.92 -4.23 -30.85
N SER A 1087 -35.06 -3.49 -31.96
CA SER A 1087 -34.18 -2.37 -32.28
C SER A 1087 -34.62 -1.11 -31.54
N CYS A 1088 -33.68 -0.39 -30.92
CA CYS A 1088 -33.98 0.81 -30.12
C CYS A 1088 -34.62 1.94 -30.94
N THR A 1089 -34.38 1.96 -32.25
CA THR A 1089 -34.78 3.06 -33.15
C THR A 1089 -36.15 2.87 -33.79
N ASP A 1090 -36.64 1.63 -33.90
CA ASP A 1090 -37.92 1.33 -34.55
C ASP A 1090 -38.81 0.31 -33.82
N ASP A 1091 -38.38 -0.19 -32.66
CA ASP A 1091 -38.99 -1.24 -31.82
C ASP A 1091 -39.36 -2.54 -32.58
N LYS A 1092 -38.81 -2.74 -33.79
CA LYS A 1092 -39.11 -3.94 -34.58
C LYS A 1092 -38.25 -5.10 -34.13
N LEU A 1093 -38.88 -6.27 -34.08
CA LEU A 1093 -38.19 -7.55 -33.93
C LEU A 1093 -37.26 -7.82 -35.11
N ARG A 1094 -36.01 -8.15 -34.78
CA ARG A 1094 -34.95 -8.53 -35.71
C ARG A 1094 -34.28 -9.80 -35.22
N LEU A 1095 -33.89 -10.67 -36.16
CA LEU A 1095 -32.82 -11.62 -35.89
C LEU A 1095 -31.49 -10.87 -35.96
N VAL A 1096 -30.63 -11.12 -34.98
CA VAL A 1096 -29.41 -10.35 -34.75
C VAL A 1096 -28.25 -11.32 -34.58
N PHE A 1097 -27.22 -11.14 -35.39
CA PHE A 1097 -25.97 -11.89 -35.29
C PHE A 1097 -24.99 -11.17 -34.35
N VAL A 1098 -24.52 -11.86 -33.32
CA VAL A 1098 -23.59 -11.27 -32.33
C VAL A 1098 -22.18 -11.11 -32.94
N GLN A 1099 -21.82 -9.86 -33.27
CA GLN A 1099 -20.45 -9.53 -33.67
C GLN A 1099 -19.51 -9.42 -32.47
N GLY A 1100 -19.91 -8.65 -31.45
CA GLY A 1100 -19.07 -8.30 -30.30
C GLY A 1100 -19.84 -8.30 -28.98
N VAL A 1101 -19.13 -8.44 -27.87
CA VAL A 1101 -19.73 -8.39 -26.52
C VAL A 1101 -18.91 -7.47 -25.64
N PHE A 1102 -19.57 -6.62 -24.86
CA PHE A 1102 -18.91 -5.62 -24.03
C PHE A 1102 -19.15 -5.92 -22.54
N ARG A 1103 -18.05 -5.91 -21.78
CA ARG A 1103 -18.10 -5.84 -20.32
C ARG A 1103 -18.42 -4.38 -19.94
N GLY A 1104 -19.09 -4.15 -18.82
CA GLY A 1104 -19.42 -2.79 -18.38
C GLY A 1104 -19.59 -2.68 -16.88
N ALA A 1105 -19.39 -1.46 -16.37
CA ALA A 1105 -19.71 -1.06 -15.01
C ALA A 1105 -20.97 -0.17 -15.04
N VAL A 1106 -21.86 -0.37 -14.07
CA VAL A 1106 -23.07 0.46 -13.95
C VAL A 1106 -22.73 1.67 -13.07
N ILE A 1107 -22.68 2.85 -13.68
CA ILE A 1107 -22.52 4.12 -12.94
C ILE A 1107 -23.80 4.37 -12.10
N LYS A 1108 -23.70 5.17 -11.03
CA LYS A 1108 -24.86 5.53 -10.18
C LYS A 1108 -25.99 6.18 -11.00
N LYS A 1109 -27.19 6.22 -10.41
CA LYS A 1109 -28.39 6.85 -11.04
C LYS A 1109 -28.13 8.35 -11.19
N SER A 1110 -28.37 8.90 -12.39
CA SER A 1110 -28.70 10.32 -12.52
C SER A 1110 -30.01 10.62 -11.78
N LYS A 1111 -30.26 11.90 -11.46
CA LYS A 1111 -31.51 12.33 -10.80
C LYS A 1111 -32.76 12.04 -11.64
N GLU A 1112 -32.62 12.04 -12.96
CA GLU A 1112 -33.68 11.70 -13.93
C GLU A 1112 -34.06 10.19 -13.94
N GLY A 1113 -33.27 9.34 -13.27
CA GLY A 1113 -33.52 7.90 -13.17
C GLY A 1113 -32.89 7.05 -14.27
N THR A 1114 -32.36 7.68 -15.32
CA THR A 1114 -31.62 7.11 -16.46
C THR A 1114 -30.17 6.80 -16.09
N ARG A 1115 -29.86 5.55 -15.73
CA ARG A 1115 -28.45 5.11 -15.55
C ARG A 1115 -27.77 4.93 -16.91
N ALA A 1116 -26.93 5.86 -17.32
CA ALA A 1116 -26.02 5.68 -18.43
C ALA A 1116 -25.04 4.52 -18.15
N MET A 1117 -25.03 3.49 -19.02
CA MET A 1117 -23.99 2.46 -18.99
C MET A 1117 -22.78 2.93 -19.80
N ARG A 1118 -21.61 3.11 -19.16
CA ARG A 1118 -20.33 3.12 -19.91
C ARG A 1118 -19.96 1.69 -20.25
N ALA A 1119 -20.17 1.29 -21.51
CA ALA A 1119 -19.57 0.09 -22.06
C ALA A 1119 -18.04 0.21 -22.03
N THR A 1120 -17.34 -0.83 -21.57
CA THR A 1120 -15.87 -0.87 -21.58
C THR A 1120 -15.38 -1.58 -22.85
N LYS A 1121 -14.08 -1.92 -22.91
CA LYS A 1121 -13.44 -2.55 -24.09
C LYS A 1121 -14.20 -3.82 -24.53
N PRO A 1122 -14.27 -4.10 -25.85
CA PRO A 1122 -14.84 -5.35 -26.35
C PRO A 1122 -14.09 -6.55 -25.76
N HIS A 1123 -14.84 -7.59 -25.40
CA HIS A 1123 -14.32 -8.83 -24.84
C HIS A 1123 -14.30 -9.90 -25.93
N TYR A 1124 -13.17 -10.60 -26.05
CA TYR A 1124 -12.92 -11.56 -27.14
C TYR A 1124 -13.37 -13.00 -26.82
N ASP A 1125 -13.72 -13.28 -25.57
CA ASP A 1125 -14.28 -14.57 -25.13
C ASP A 1125 -15.76 -14.45 -24.77
N VAL A 1126 -16.41 -15.60 -24.59
CA VAL A 1126 -17.76 -15.73 -24.05
C VAL A 1126 -17.90 -15.01 -22.70
N LEU A 1127 -18.94 -14.17 -22.55
CA LEU A 1127 -19.30 -13.51 -21.30
C LEU A 1127 -20.60 -14.07 -20.73
N PRO A 1128 -20.66 -14.49 -19.45
CA PRO A 1128 -21.94 -14.76 -18.77
C PRO A 1128 -22.89 -13.56 -18.88
N ALA A 1129 -24.20 -13.80 -19.01
CA ALA A 1129 -25.17 -12.71 -19.22
C ALA A 1129 -25.11 -11.66 -18.10
N GLY A 1130 -24.96 -12.10 -16.84
CA GLY A 1130 -24.79 -11.22 -15.67
C GLY A 1130 -23.52 -10.35 -15.67
N ALA A 1131 -22.51 -10.68 -16.49
CA ALA A 1131 -21.26 -9.94 -16.63
C ALA A 1131 -21.24 -9.02 -17.87
N CYS A 1132 -22.01 -9.37 -18.91
CA CYS A 1132 -22.20 -8.57 -20.12
C CYS A 1132 -23.02 -7.29 -19.81
N SER A 1133 -22.68 -6.17 -20.45
CA SER A 1133 -23.47 -4.93 -20.38
C SER A 1133 -24.17 -4.61 -21.70
N CYS A 1134 -23.50 -4.88 -22.81
CA CYS A 1134 -24.00 -4.59 -24.15
C CYS A 1134 -23.49 -5.62 -25.15
N VAL A 1135 -24.30 -5.91 -26.16
CA VAL A 1135 -23.98 -6.80 -27.28
C VAL A 1135 -23.98 -5.98 -28.56
N GLN A 1136 -22.89 -6.02 -29.33
CA GLN A 1136 -22.87 -5.50 -30.69
C GLN A 1136 -23.41 -6.57 -31.63
N GLY A 1137 -24.48 -6.25 -32.34
CA GLY A 1137 -25.21 -7.19 -33.18
C GLY A 1137 -25.51 -6.64 -34.57
N SER A 1138 -25.14 -7.40 -35.60
CA SER A 1138 -25.56 -7.11 -36.98
C SER A 1138 -26.99 -7.60 -37.19
N ILE A 1139 -27.88 -6.73 -37.67
CA ILE A 1139 -29.22 -7.12 -38.09
C ILE A 1139 -29.10 -8.07 -39.29
N LEU A 1140 -29.72 -9.24 -39.17
CA LEU A 1140 -29.84 -10.18 -40.27
C LEU A 1140 -30.86 -9.68 -41.31
N ILE A 1141 -30.43 -9.61 -42.56
CA ILE A 1141 -31.27 -9.18 -43.69
C ILE A 1141 -31.93 -10.42 -44.30
N PRO A 1142 -33.25 -10.44 -44.54
CA PRO A 1142 -33.92 -11.58 -45.17
C PRO A 1142 -33.47 -11.74 -46.64
N GLY A 1143 -33.27 -12.99 -47.06
CA GLY A 1143 -33.02 -13.38 -48.45
C GLY A 1143 -34.29 -13.47 -49.30
N SER A 1144 -34.14 -13.94 -50.54
CA SER A 1144 -35.26 -14.27 -51.42
C SER A 1144 -36.10 -15.45 -50.91
N ASP A 1145 -35.45 -16.39 -50.24
CA ASP A 1145 -36.01 -17.67 -49.86
C ASP A 1145 -36.45 -17.62 -48.39
N ALA A 1146 -37.65 -18.11 -48.10
CA ALA A 1146 -38.20 -18.12 -46.74
C ALA A 1146 -37.27 -18.88 -45.77
N GLY A 1147 -36.89 -18.23 -44.66
CA GLY A 1147 -35.96 -18.78 -43.67
C GLY A 1147 -34.47 -18.57 -43.98
N VAL A 1148 -34.11 -18.06 -45.17
CA VAL A 1148 -32.72 -17.66 -45.47
C VAL A 1148 -32.52 -16.19 -45.11
N PHE A 1149 -31.44 -15.91 -44.39
CA PHE A 1149 -31.00 -14.56 -44.03
C PHE A 1149 -29.50 -14.41 -44.28
N TYR A 1150 -29.02 -13.17 -44.35
CA TYR A 1150 -27.60 -12.88 -44.48
C TYR A 1150 -27.14 -11.71 -43.60
N ALA A 1151 -25.86 -11.76 -43.23
CA ALA A 1151 -25.11 -10.63 -42.70
C ALA A 1151 -23.89 -10.34 -43.57
N SER A 1152 -23.66 -9.09 -43.97
CA SER A 1152 -22.41 -8.62 -44.60
C SER A 1152 -21.86 -7.41 -43.84
N ASN A 1153 -20.77 -6.82 -44.31
CA ASN A 1153 -20.24 -5.58 -43.73
C ASN A 1153 -21.21 -4.39 -43.87
N ALA A 1154 -22.16 -4.45 -44.82
CA ALA A 1154 -23.22 -3.47 -45.01
C ALA A 1154 -24.49 -3.76 -44.17
N SER A 1155 -24.52 -4.84 -43.38
CA SER A 1155 -25.65 -5.12 -42.48
C SER A 1155 -25.65 -4.15 -41.30
N PRO A 1156 -26.78 -3.49 -40.96
CA PRO A 1156 -26.83 -2.53 -39.87
C PRO A 1156 -26.33 -3.11 -38.55
N LEU A 1157 -25.32 -2.47 -37.97
CA LEU A 1157 -24.70 -2.86 -36.71
C LEU A 1157 -25.26 -2.01 -35.58
N LEU A 1158 -25.95 -2.63 -34.62
CA LEU A 1158 -26.54 -1.97 -33.47
C LEU A 1158 -25.96 -2.48 -32.15
N SER A 1159 -26.07 -1.63 -31.13
CA SER A 1159 -25.74 -1.95 -29.74
C SER A 1159 -27.01 -2.28 -28.97
N PHE A 1160 -27.06 -3.45 -28.32
CA PHE A 1160 -28.22 -3.92 -27.55
C PHE A 1160 -27.86 -4.03 -26.06
N GLU A 1161 -28.61 -3.39 -25.18
CA GLU A 1161 -28.36 -3.43 -23.73
C GLU A 1161 -28.78 -4.77 -23.09
N VAL A 1162 -27.91 -5.33 -22.26
CA VAL A 1162 -28.23 -6.51 -21.45
C VAL A 1162 -28.80 -6.07 -20.10
N GLY A 1163 -30.07 -6.37 -19.85
CA GLY A 1163 -30.76 -5.92 -18.63
C GLY A 1163 -31.09 -4.42 -18.59
N GLY A 1164 -31.10 -3.75 -19.76
CA GLY A 1164 -31.65 -2.42 -19.94
C GLY A 1164 -33.15 -2.36 -19.60
N ALA A 1165 -33.66 -1.15 -19.37
CA ALA A 1165 -35.07 -0.93 -19.02
C ALA A 1165 -36.03 -1.39 -20.13
N GLU A 1166 -35.60 -1.26 -21.39
CA GLU A 1166 -36.33 -1.69 -22.59
C GLU A 1166 -36.14 -3.18 -22.90
N HIS A 1167 -35.41 -3.96 -22.09
CA HIS A 1167 -35.26 -5.42 -22.27
C HIS A 1167 -34.97 -5.87 -23.72
N GLN A 1168 -34.05 -5.19 -24.41
CA GLN A 1168 -33.95 -5.24 -25.87
C GLN A 1168 -33.65 -6.63 -26.45
N ILE A 1169 -32.89 -7.46 -25.73
CA ILE A 1169 -32.59 -8.85 -26.10
C ILE A 1169 -33.66 -9.78 -25.54
N LEU A 1170 -34.38 -10.49 -26.40
CA LEU A 1170 -35.54 -11.30 -26.00
C LEU A 1170 -35.14 -12.75 -25.74
N TYR A 1171 -34.50 -13.41 -26.71
CA TYR A 1171 -34.04 -14.79 -26.59
C TYR A 1171 -32.87 -15.10 -27.53
N GLU A 1172 -32.18 -16.21 -27.30
CA GLU A 1172 -31.19 -16.80 -28.19
C GLU A 1172 -31.84 -17.91 -29.03
N VAL A 1173 -31.57 -17.93 -30.34
CA VAL A 1173 -31.93 -19.05 -31.21
C VAL A 1173 -30.86 -20.15 -31.03
N PRO A 1174 -31.19 -21.38 -30.60
CA PRO A 1174 -30.21 -22.45 -30.47
C PRO A 1174 -29.63 -22.86 -31.83
N SER A 1175 -28.35 -23.22 -31.85
CA SER A 1175 -27.62 -23.61 -33.08
C SER A 1175 -28.10 -24.91 -33.74
N SER A 1176 -29.06 -25.62 -33.15
CA SER A 1176 -29.81 -26.71 -33.80
C SER A 1176 -30.88 -26.20 -34.77
N ASN A 1177 -31.33 -24.95 -34.64
CA ASN A 1177 -32.40 -24.36 -35.44
C ASN A 1177 -31.91 -23.47 -36.59
N TYR A 1178 -30.60 -23.40 -36.83
CA TYR A 1178 -30.04 -22.77 -38.02
C TYR A 1178 -28.76 -23.46 -38.47
N THR A 1179 -28.55 -23.48 -39.79
CA THR A 1179 -27.25 -23.76 -40.39
C THR A 1179 -26.60 -22.45 -40.79
N CYS A 1180 -25.27 -22.42 -40.77
CA CYS A 1180 -24.51 -21.21 -41.06
C CYS A 1180 -23.41 -21.53 -42.08
N LYS A 1181 -23.51 -20.89 -43.25
CA LYS A 1181 -22.54 -20.99 -44.34
C LYS A 1181 -21.80 -19.66 -44.45
N GLN A 1182 -20.51 -19.67 -44.13
CA GLN A 1182 -19.65 -18.52 -44.34
C GLN A 1182 -19.20 -18.50 -45.81
N GLU A 1183 -19.59 -17.44 -46.53
CA GLU A 1183 -19.08 -17.12 -47.87
C GLU A 1183 -18.00 -16.04 -47.75
N ASP A 1184 -17.26 -15.74 -48.82
CA ASP A 1184 -16.10 -14.83 -48.78
C ASP A 1184 -16.43 -13.40 -48.31
N TRP A 1185 -17.68 -12.96 -48.48
CA TRP A 1185 -18.13 -11.58 -48.27
C TRP A 1185 -19.41 -11.44 -47.44
N ARG A 1186 -20.04 -12.56 -47.06
CA ARG A 1186 -21.24 -12.59 -46.22
C ARG A 1186 -21.37 -13.88 -45.43
N LEU A 1187 -22.11 -13.80 -44.34
CA LEU A 1187 -22.59 -14.94 -43.57
C LEU A 1187 -24.01 -15.26 -44.04
N VAL A 1188 -24.26 -16.47 -44.53
CA VAL A 1188 -25.61 -16.95 -44.88
C VAL A 1188 -26.11 -17.86 -43.76
N LEU A 1189 -27.29 -17.55 -43.22
CA LEU A 1189 -27.94 -18.31 -42.17
C LEU A 1189 -29.27 -18.85 -42.70
N THR A 1190 -29.44 -20.17 -42.68
CA THR A 1190 -30.70 -20.83 -43.05
C THR A 1190 -31.32 -21.38 -41.78
N PHE A 1191 -32.42 -20.76 -41.35
CA PHE A 1191 -33.18 -21.14 -40.17
C PHE A 1191 -34.22 -22.21 -40.49
N THR A 1192 -34.60 -23.01 -39.49
CA THR A 1192 -35.80 -23.85 -39.60
C THR A 1192 -37.05 -22.97 -39.68
N PRO A 1193 -38.12 -23.38 -40.39
CA PRO A 1193 -39.36 -22.59 -40.50
C PRO A 1193 -39.91 -22.14 -39.15
N LYS A 1194 -39.83 -23.04 -38.15
CA LYS A 1194 -40.23 -22.81 -36.76
C LYS A 1194 -39.63 -21.54 -36.13
N VAL A 1195 -38.43 -21.10 -36.53
CA VAL A 1195 -37.82 -19.85 -36.02
C VAL A 1195 -38.52 -18.62 -36.58
N VAL A 1196 -38.94 -18.67 -37.84
CA VAL A 1196 -39.71 -17.59 -38.50
C VAL A 1196 -41.10 -17.52 -37.89
N ASP A 1197 -41.75 -18.68 -37.71
CA ASP A 1197 -43.06 -18.78 -37.05
C ASP A 1197 -43.00 -18.24 -35.61
N ALA A 1198 -42.00 -18.66 -34.82
CA ALA A 1198 -41.76 -18.16 -33.46
C ALA A 1198 -41.55 -16.64 -33.40
N LEU A 1199 -40.89 -16.04 -34.40
CA LEU A 1199 -40.70 -14.59 -34.47
C LEU A 1199 -42.00 -13.85 -34.85
N LEU A 1200 -42.83 -14.45 -35.72
CA LEU A 1200 -44.15 -13.92 -36.08
C LEU A 1200 -45.15 -14.04 -34.92
N ASP A 1201 -45.11 -15.13 -34.16
CA ASP A 1201 -45.98 -15.34 -33.00
C ASP A 1201 -45.56 -14.48 -31.80
N LEU A 1202 -44.26 -14.38 -31.50
CA LEU A 1202 -43.82 -13.48 -30.43
C LEU A 1202 -44.17 -12.01 -30.76
N LYS A 1203 -44.15 -11.61 -32.03
CA LYS A 1203 -44.61 -10.26 -32.46
C LYS A 1203 -46.07 -9.97 -32.08
N LYS A 1204 -46.94 -10.98 -32.04
CA LYS A 1204 -48.35 -10.84 -31.62
C LYS A 1204 -48.47 -10.69 -30.11
N VAL A 1205 -47.60 -11.37 -29.35
CA VAL A 1205 -47.70 -11.54 -27.89
C VAL A 1205 -46.90 -10.50 -27.10
N ILE A 1206 -45.87 -9.87 -27.68
CA ILE A 1206 -45.06 -8.84 -27.01
C ILE A 1206 -45.86 -7.68 -26.39
N PRO A 1207 -46.85 -7.08 -27.07
CA PRO A 1207 -47.64 -6.00 -26.48
C PRO A 1207 -48.29 -6.39 -25.14
N ASP A 1208 -48.78 -7.64 -25.04
CA ASP A 1208 -49.36 -8.18 -23.82
C ASP A 1208 -48.29 -8.47 -22.75
N LEU A 1209 -47.09 -8.90 -23.14
CA LEU A 1209 -45.97 -9.15 -22.22
C LEU A 1209 -45.40 -7.86 -21.63
N ASP A 1210 -45.19 -6.82 -22.46
CA ASP A 1210 -44.77 -5.50 -21.99
C ASP A 1210 -45.85 -4.89 -21.06
N ALA A 1211 -47.14 -5.07 -21.38
CA ALA A 1211 -48.25 -4.66 -20.50
C ALA A 1211 -48.27 -5.44 -19.16
N GLN A 1212 -47.99 -6.74 -19.17
CA GLN A 1212 -47.88 -7.56 -17.95
C GLN A 1212 -46.70 -7.13 -17.07
N ILE A 1213 -45.56 -6.73 -17.66
CA ILE A 1213 -44.41 -6.20 -16.92
C ILE A 1213 -44.69 -4.81 -16.36
N ALA A 1214 -45.29 -3.92 -17.13
CA ALA A 1214 -45.79 -2.64 -16.63
C ALA A 1214 -46.83 -2.80 -15.51
N GLY A 1215 -47.54 -3.93 -15.46
CA GLY A 1215 -48.43 -4.31 -14.36
C GLY A 1215 -47.73 -4.90 -13.13
N THR A 1216 -46.63 -5.63 -13.29
CA THR A 1216 -45.90 -6.32 -12.20
C THR A 1216 -44.78 -5.50 -11.56
N VAL A 1217 -44.36 -4.37 -12.15
CA VAL A 1217 -43.60 -3.33 -11.43
C VAL A 1217 -44.51 -2.66 -10.40
N VAL A 1218 -44.69 -3.34 -9.27
CA VAL A 1218 -45.43 -2.96 -8.05
C VAL A 1218 -46.31 -1.72 -8.22
N LYS A 1219 -47.46 -1.90 -8.88
CA LYS A 1219 -48.66 -1.18 -8.49
C LYS A 1219 -48.97 -1.62 -7.05
N LYS A 1220 -48.32 -0.98 -6.07
CA LYS A 1220 -48.88 -0.87 -4.71
C LYS A 1220 -50.31 -0.41 -4.94
N ALA A 1221 -51.27 -1.25 -4.59
CA ALA A 1221 -52.66 -0.99 -4.91
C ALA A 1221 -53.01 0.42 -4.45
N LYS A 1222 -53.41 1.28 -5.40
CA LYS A 1222 -54.26 2.41 -5.08
C LYS A 1222 -55.57 1.81 -4.62
N GLN A 1223 -55.62 1.49 -3.32
CA GLN A 1223 -56.86 1.58 -2.59
C GLN A 1223 -57.30 3.03 -2.77
N ASP A 1224 -58.47 3.25 -3.38
CA ASP A 1224 -58.99 4.59 -3.63
C ASP A 1224 -59.34 5.25 -2.29
N ASP A 1225 -58.33 5.83 -1.66
CA ASP A 1225 -58.50 6.85 -0.64
C ASP A 1225 -59.17 8.05 -1.34
N PRO A 1226 -60.40 8.45 -0.95
CA PRO A 1226 -61.12 9.54 -1.62
C PRO A 1226 -60.43 10.91 -1.53
N TYR A 1227 -59.31 11.01 -0.81
CA TYR A 1227 -58.45 12.18 -0.77
C TYR A 1227 -57.24 12.13 -1.72
N GLY A 1228 -57.01 11.00 -2.42
CA GLY A 1228 -56.33 10.85 -3.72
C GLY A 1228 -54.85 11.22 -3.87
N LYS A 1229 -54.31 12.09 -3.01
CA LYS A 1229 -53.00 12.72 -3.17
C LYS A 1229 -51.96 12.07 -2.24
N ALA A 1230 -51.05 11.32 -2.82
CA ALA A 1230 -49.90 10.76 -2.11
C ALA A 1230 -48.87 11.87 -1.84
N PHE A 1231 -48.92 12.45 -0.65
CA PHE A 1231 -47.90 13.40 -0.22
C PHE A 1231 -46.58 12.67 0.08
N THR A 1232 -45.50 13.12 -0.55
CA THR A 1232 -44.12 12.68 -0.31
C THR A 1232 -43.31 13.82 0.30
N PHE A 1233 -42.06 13.61 0.70
CA PHE A 1233 -41.23 14.70 1.23
C PHE A 1233 -41.13 15.89 0.23
N ALA A 1234 -41.03 15.59 -1.08
CA ALA A 1234 -41.02 16.58 -2.15
C ALA A 1234 -42.35 17.38 -2.25
N SER A 1235 -43.45 16.86 -1.71
CA SER A 1235 -44.72 17.59 -1.58
C SER A 1235 -44.69 18.66 -0.50
N PHE A 1236 -43.68 18.70 0.37
CA PHE A 1236 -43.56 19.65 1.48
C PHE A 1236 -42.32 20.56 1.38
N SER A 1237 -41.82 20.80 0.16
CA SER A 1237 -40.74 21.77 -0.07
C SER A 1237 -41.10 23.17 0.47
N ASN A 1238 -40.10 23.99 0.80
CA ASN A 1238 -40.33 25.35 1.34
C ASN A 1238 -40.82 26.37 0.28
N SER A 1239 -41.43 25.88 -0.80
CA SER A 1239 -42.12 26.65 -1.82
C SER A 1239 -43.55 27.00 -1.36
N GLU A 1240 -44.22 27.90 -2.08
CA GLU A 1240 -45.65 28.15 -1.87
C GLU A 1240 -46.49 26.89 -2.15
N ARG A 1241 -46.16 26.15 -3.21
CA ARG A 1241 -46.81 24.88 -3.59
C ARG A 1241 -46.66 23.80 -2.52
N GLY A 1242 -45.49 23.72 -1.88
CA GLY A 1242 -45.24 22.80 -0.77
C GLY A 1242 -45.96 23.21 0.51
N ARG A 1243 -46.01 24.50 0.83
CA ARG A 1243 -46.83 25.02 1.95
C ARG A 1243 -48.33 24.79 1.75
N CYS A 1244 -48.85 24.94 0.53
CA CYS A 1244 -50.24 24.59 0.20
C CYS A 1244 -50.50 23.09 0.31
N SER A 1245 -49.58 22.25 -0.19
CA SER A 1245 -49.68 20.80 -0.06
C SER A 1245 -49.57 20.34 1.41
N MET A 1246 -48.82 21.05 2.25
CA MET A 1246 -48.76 20.78 3.69
C MET A 1246 -50.09 21.12 4.41
N LYS A 1247 -50.78 22.21 4.00
CA LYS A 1247 -52.15 22.51 4.46
C LYS A 1247 -53.15 21.43 4.04
N GLU A 1248 -53.11 20.97 2.80
CA GLU A 1248 -53.96 19.87 2.32
C GLU A 1248 -53.67 18.57 3.10
N TYR A 1249 -52.40 18.22 3.31
CA TYR A 1249 -52.03 17.03 4.10
C TYR A 1249 -52.56 17.11 5.53
N MET A 1250 -52.42 18.24 6.22
CA MET A 1250 -52.97 18.44 7.56
C MET A 1250 -54.50 18.30 7.58
N ASN A 1251 -55.20 18.81 6.56
CA ASN A 1251 -56.65 18.63 6.42
C ASN A 1251 -57.04 17.15 6.18
N VAL A 1252 -56.29 16.42 5.35
CA VAL A 1252 -56.50 14.98 5.12
C VAL A 1252 -56.23 14.17 6.40
N MET A 1253 -55.17 14.48 7.13
CA MET A 1253 -54.85 13.82 8.40
C MET A 1253 -55.89 14.12 9.49
N ARG A 1254 -56.39 15.36 9.57
CA ARG A 1254 -57.54 15.73 10.40
C ARG A 1254 -58.78 14.92 10.04
N ALA A 1255 -59.20 14.92 8.77
CA ALA A 1255 -60.40 14.20 8.34
C ALA A 1255 -60.30 12.68 8.60
N ARG A 1256 -59.10 12.10 8.46
CA ARG A 1256 -58.83 10.70 8.83
C ARG A 1256 -58.94 10.47 10.33
N TYR A 1257 -58.39 11.34 11.18
CA TYR A 1257 -58.53 11.24 12.64
C TYR A 1257 -59.99 11.36 13.08
N GLU A 1258 -60.72 12.34 12.55
CA GLU A 1258 -62.14 12.58 12.85
C GLU A 1258 -63.00 11.37 12.47
N ARG A 1259 -62.77 10.78 11.29
CA ARG A 1259 -63.42 9.53 10.86
C ARG A 1259 -63.07 8.34 11.76
N LEU A 1260 -61.82 8.25 12.24
CA LEU A 1260 -61.34 7.13 13.05
C LEU A 1260 -61.79 7.21 14.51
N LYS A 1261 -62.10 8.41 15.01
CA LYS A 1261 -62.67 8.65 16.34
C LYS A 1261 -64.20 8.79 16.35
N GLY A 1262 -64.84 9.02 15.20
CA GLY A 1262 -66.29 9.21 15.10
C GLY A 1262 -66.78 10.59 15.58
N ALA A 1263 -65.86 11.54 15.83
CA ALA A 1263 -66.14 12.88 16.32
C ALA A 1263 -65.21 13.89 15.65
N ALA A 1264 -65.67 15.13 15.46
CA ALA A 1264 -64.83 16.23 14.97
C ALA A 1264 -63.70 16.52 15.96
N LEU A 1265 -62.49 16.83 15.48
CA LEU A 1265 -61.25 16.99 16.27
C LEU A 1265 -61.23 18.33 17.00
N VAL A 1266 -61.89 19.33 16.42
CA VAL A 1266 -62.20 20.60 17.09
C VAL A 1266 -63.69 20.85 16.99
N ASP A 1267 -64.23 21.49 18.01
CA ASP A 1267 -65.63 21.88 18.09
C ASP A 1267 -65.94 23.07 17.16
N LYS A 1268 -67.20 23.49 17.18
CA LYS A 1268 -67.70 24.65 16.41
C LYS A 1268 -67.08 26.00 16.81
N ASN A 1269 -66.28 26.06 17.88
CA ASN A 1269 -65.53 27.22 18.32
C ASN A 1269 -64.02 27.10 18.02
N GLY A 1270 -63.57 25.98 17.44
CA GLY A 1270 -62.17 25.71 17.13
C GLY A 1270 -61.34 25.15 18.29
N LEU A 1271 -61.96 24.80 19.42
CA LEU A 1271 -61.30 24.16 20.55
C LEU A 1271 -61.27 22.64 20.38
N LEU A 1272 -60.18 21.98 20.80
CA LEU A 1272 -60.07 20.52 20.73
C LEU A 1272 -61.22 19.86 21.50
N THR A 1273 -61.88 18.89 20.86
CA THR A 1273 -62.86 18.02 21.51
C THR A 1273 -62.15 17.02 22.43
N ALA A 1274 -62.81 16.68 23.54
CA ALA A 1274 -62.31 15.72 24.53
C ALA A 1274 -62.55 14.26 24.11
#